data_AF-A0A939YIB2-F1
#
_entry.id   AF-A0A939YIB2-F1
#
_cell.length_a   1.000
_cell.length_b   1.000
_cell.length_c   1.000
_cell.angle_alpha   90.00
_cell.angle_beta   90.00
_cell.angle_gamma   90.00
#
_symmetry.space_group_name_H-M   'P 1'
#
loop_
_entity.id
_entity.type
_entity.pdbx_description
1 polymer ?
#
loop_
_entity_poly.entity_id
_entity_poly.type
_entity_poly.pdbx_seq_one_letter_code
_entity_poly.pdbx_strand_id
1 'polypeptide(L)'
;MKEVDENVVDNEGQEAADKGIFDDYVDVNADKIYQSYYKKNLLDVDYTFDDNIEDGMTKSQKKDRKNMIHTYNEQTTDLNKLWHVLSIETYISLNESRKEIPKEQWDELKLTENDAHMAALDEQMSTQVIKDIIKNDGIDGIEKVYKYAGIIRARINAMRKKEWDEIRASIDEPDGNLRDKKADYIYQSGGFLTDLYIQNLSGFESTIERVLKELGFDISEELFSKAKIDENTTIEQYNRLLGRDSNNVIDRNGIKYDPKSTIYDMVKANLTRNNVEPSKQQIIKAMKSNFRDQMTLKWNGDGQREYYNNSTDAEKAGIDKGKQLFNMTEDSLLEGVGNEFINWIATEGAAKKQSMQTDKNIKYIRVINDQITSGKDNMLSSERAVSKVLAEEIRDIDYLKGAIRNLYATHKGESNGKERSANSKKYDAMLSVIVDYDAALRRGEGGKALVLKDKMVEKCLDYIDGRLDIRSTDFGKERFDIAMTVLMKNMDPNDFGELLRDINKSRKAKNADDTGYVNRQYYENKLRSNNEKAANLAHYTPDQLAERYKAREEMRLKSAGEFLLEGPGSDGGWNAASPFIRRNWNLTEDDMKDIEKSLADEKFIFETDIVKTEESTVAQCNDAMKRMKKGDYSKFNHLPVFLREYYGKKMLREVFGSDMDIPPLDDEMKKKMAGLNNNPVFRYAMTQLIDRNAVNSTGEPMANLIKEYDSYMNHVMLANTLNPVSDTGIKNIKKKYPGEKGDKIIEDNSEKQVFVAKTIFMAQLGRTDIISGENGNQVEPYYGNISELFAHGSRVIFTLPPGNENVQDKVFDSWRKKALDRDVMIDGRFASHDMRRRHVDDDGNMTQPAKEIRYKWKEQILSGQLNKKVTTYANNYGMNIPLGGLGKKFNGNDCVDGEGTFGHIYIKAMKGEKNRCGTLLIGVENSAPKTESCIGQLHNFKAIGHDMSTFFASKKTVGAPYGGREIDLSHMKADEFEKAMNQFEAGYRELQKSAKKDPEADKKLKSINNKLCGGKMTAIELAALMTSLGMEKKDAIKLAEAGRSVKDARYPEDQYREDMKKITDPEKVIDRPYDKKKTDRMKELKGMSSYVDSMRRQWNVMASHTLFDAWNTDEFSEMEKAMKSYLKAYDNIMAGKTANGKELLANPDQLPKEEYKKLKALEEEMVFAAKDYHNIKMQYKEGDFNKHSTAQARDRDAMSIMISEFSVEARKNIPGDLENPAEALNQAMNKSERNAIEKQKNQEARRKLDERVRKLSEEASQKQKKTANNPQR
;
A
#
# COMPACT_ATOMS: atom_id res chain seq x y z
N MET A 1 -49.57 -30.65 -17.70
CA MET A 1 -50.34 -31.80 -18.22
C MET A 1 -49.43 -32.47 -19.23
N LYS A 2 -48.53 -33.36 -18.78
CA LYS A 2 -48.60 -34.84 -18.66
C LYS A 2 -48.05 -35.49 -19.93
N GLU A 3 -47.06 -36.38 -19.73
CA GLU A 3 -46.25 -37.14 -20.71
C GLU A 3 -44.94 -36.48 -21.19
N VAL A 4 -43.93 -36.52 -20.33
CA VAL A 4 -42.57 -36.88 -20.80
C VAL A 4 -42.34 -38.28 -20.23
N ASP A 5 -42.22 -39.26 -21.12
CA ASP A 5 -42.15 -40.69 -20.81
C ASP A 5 -40.76 -41.03 -20.26
N GLU A 6 -40.68 -41.38 -18.96
CA GLU A 6 -39.45 -41.74 -18.26
C GLU A 6 -38.72 -42.93 -18.92
N ASN A 7 -39.41 -43.73 -19.75
CA ASN A 7 -38.82 -44.86 -20.45
C ASN A 7 -38.01 -44.49 -21.71
N VAL A 8 -38.13 -43.26 -22.22
CA VAL A 8 -37.37 -42.82 -23.41
C VAL A 8 -35.93 -42.47 -23.02
N VAL A 9 -35.74 -41.90 -21.83
CA VAL A 9 -34.42 -41.43 -21.35
C VAL A 9 -33.49 -42.60 -21.02
N ASP A 10 -34.02 -43.69 -20.48
CA ASP A 10 -33.24 -44.89 -20.11
C ASP A 10 -32.82 -45.72 -21.33
N ASN A 11 -33.69 -45.87 -22.34
CA ASN A 11 -33.36 -46.65 -23.54
C ASN A 11 -32.34 -45.93 -24.45
N GLU A 12 -32.47 -44.62 -24.63
CA GLU A 12 -31.50 -43.83 -25.41
C GLU A 12 -30.14 -43.72 -24.70
N GLY A 13 -30.12 -43.69 -23.36
CA GLY A 13 -28.90 -43.71 -22.56
C GLY A 13 -28.15 -45.05 -22.65
N GLN A 14 -28.88 -46.16 -22.63
CA GLN A 14 -28.31 -47.50 -22.81
C GLN A 14 -27.77 -47.68 -24.24
N GLU A 15 -28.49 -47.20 -25.26
CA GLU A 15 -28.06 -47.26 -26.65
C GLU A 15 -26.82 -46.37 -26.93
N ALA A 16 -26.71 -45.23 -26.25
CA ALA A 16 -25.53 -44.37 -26.31
C ALA A 16 -24.32 -44.97 -25.57
N ALA A 17 -24.54 -45.66 -24.46
CA ALA A 17 -23.52 -46.42 -23.74
C ALA A 17 -22.97 -47.58 -24.60
N ASP A 18 -23.86 -48.32 -25.24
CA ASP A 18 -23.52 -49.45 -26.10
C ASP A 18 -22.80 -48.99 -27.39
N LYS A 19 -23.04 -47.76 -27.84
CA LYS A 19 -22.35 -47.14 -29.00
C LYS A 19 -21.08 -46.35 -28.63
N GLY A 20 -20.70 -46.30 -27.35
CA GLY A 20 -19.49 -45.59 -26.89
C GLY A 20 -19.54 -44.06 -27.05
N ILE A 21 -20.75 -43.48 -27.11
CA ILE A 21 -21.02 -42.03 -27.25
C ILE A 21 -21.74 -41.48 -26.01
N PHE A 22 -21.56 -42.14 -24.87
CA PHE A 22 -22.22 -41.81 -23.61
C PHE A 22 -21.87 -40.41 -23.13
N ASP A 23 -20.62 -39.98 -23.31
CA ASP A 23 -20.16 -38.65 -22.90
C ASP A 23 -20.84 -37.53 -23.72
N ASP A 24 -21.07 -37.73 -25.02
CA ASP A 24 -21.81 -36.78 -25.87
C ASP A 24 -23.32 -36.77 -25.56
N TYR A 25 -23.91 -37.92 -25.21
CA TYR A 25 -25.32 -38.03 -24.83
C TYR A 25 -25.62 -37.33 -23.48
N VAL A 26 -24.70 -37.43 -22.52
CA VAL A 26 -24.80 -36.76 -21.21
C VAL A 26 -24.77 -35.24 -21.39
N ASP A 27 -23.94 -34.69 -22.28
CA ASP A 27 -23.89 -33.25 -22.52
C ASP A 27 -25.16 -32.69 -23.20
N VAL A 28 -25.75 -33.43 -24.16
CA VAL A 28 -26.98 -32.98 -24.86
C VAL A 28 -28.22 -33.09 -23.98
N ASN A 29 -28.31 -34.08 -23.08
CA ASN A 29 -29.46 -34.25 -22.19
C ASN A 29 -29.32 -33.57 -20.83
N ALA A 30 -28.11 -33.29 -20.35
CA ALA A 30 -27.90 -32.36 -19.24
C ALA A 30 -28.53 -31.00 -19.58
N ASP A 31 -28.35 -30.52 -20.82
CA ASP A 31 -28.96 -29.27 -21.28
C ASP A 31 -30.49 -29.36 -21.36
N LYS A 32 -31.10 -30.50 -21.73
CA LYS A 32 -32.57 -30.68 -21.71
C LYS A 32 -33.15 -30.82 -20.30
N ILE A 33 -32.47 -31.55 -19.40
CA ILE A 33 -32.87 -31.69 -17.99
C ILE A 33 -32.76 -30.33 -17.30
N TYR A 34 -31.66 -29.62 -17.54
CA TYR A 34 -31.39 -28.26 -17.05
C TYR A 34 -32.40 -27.25 -17.63
N GLN A 35 -32.65 -27.26 -18.93
CA GLN A 35 -33.68 -26.43 -19.58
C GLN A 35 -35.10 -26.75 -19.09
N SER A 36 -35.44 -28.01 -18.77
CA SER A 36 -36.77 -28.38 -18.25
C SER A 36 -36.97 -27.95 -16.79
N TYR A 37 -35.90 -27.97 -15.99
CA TYR A 37 -35.89 -27.52 -14.60
C TYR A 37 -35.95 -25.98 -14.53
N TYR A 38 -35.21 -25.28 -15.40
CA TYR A 38 -35.16 -23.82 -15.43
C TYR A 38 -36.29 -23.16 -16.23
N LYS A 39 -36.78 -23.70 -17.36
CA LYS A 39 -37.96 -23.13 -18.06
C LYS A 39 -39.23 -23.16 -17.23
N LYS A 40 -39.36 -24.11 -16.29
CA LYS A 40 -40.49 -24.15 -15.36
C LYS A 40 -40.41 -23.07 -14.26
N ASN A 41 -39.21 -22.53 -14.03
CA ASN A 41 -38.86 -21.60 -12.96
C ASN A 41 -38.21 -20.30 -13.48
N LEU A 42 -38.40 -19.95 -14.77
CA LEU A 42 -37.94 -18.67 -15.32
C LEU A 42 -38.67 -17.54 -14.59
N LEU A 43 -38.00 -16.99 -13.57
CA LEU A 43 -38.40 -15.78 -12.88
C LEU A 43 -38.33 -14.64 -13.89
N ASP A 44 -39.51 -14.10 -14.20
CA ASP A 44 -39.66 -12.84 -14.93
C ASP A 44 -38.84 -11.77 -14.18
N VAL A 45 -37.75 -11.32 -14.79
CA VAL A 45 -36.73 -10.45 -14.17
C VAL A 45 -37.02 -8.97 -14.39
N ASP A 46 -37.96 -8.67 -15.26
CA ASP A 46 -38.48 -7.31 -15.42
C ASP A 46 -39.49 -7.04 -14.30
N TYR A 47 -39.02 -7.08 -13.05
CA TYR A 47 -39.83 -6.63 -11.92
C TYR A 47 -39.93 -5.11 -11.98
N THR A 48 -40.97 -4.63 -12.64
CA THR A 48 -41.40 -3.24 -12.51
C THR A 48 -42.05 -3.09 -11.14
N PHE A 49 -41.49 -2.22 -10.29
CA PHE A 49 -42.12 -1.85 -9.02
C PHE A 49 -43.59 -1.51 -9.25
N ASP A 50 -44.49 -2.17 -8.53
CA ASP A 50 -45.93 -2.06 -8.78
C ASP A 50 -46.39 -0.62 -8.61
N ASP A 51 -46.76 0.02 -9.72
CA ASP A 51 -47.26 1.39 -9.72
C ASP A 51 -48.68 1.49 -9.14
N ASN A 52 -49.40 0.37 -8.98
CA ASN A 52 -50.70 0.35 -8.30
C ASN A 52 -50.60 0.71 -6.81
N ILE A 53 -49.39 0.66 -6.22
CA ILE A 53 -49.14 1.12 -4.84
C ILE A 53 -49.30 2.65 -4.72
N GLU A 54 -49.26 3.39 -5.83
CA GLU A 54 -49.42 4.85 -5.81
C GLU A 54 -50.86 5.33 -5.59
N ASP A 55 -51.84 4.45 -5.67
CA ASP A 55 -53.24 4.78 -5.41
C ASP A 55 -53.42 5.13 -3.91
N GLY A 56 -53.85 6.37 -3.65
CA GLY A 56 -53.99 6.90 -2.29
C GLY A 56 -52.77 7.64 -1.75
N MET A 57 -51.61 7.56 -2.40
CA MET A 57 -50.42 8.33 -1.98
C MET A 57 -50.58 9.83 -2.24
N THR A 58 -50.12 10.65 -1.29
CA THR A 58 -49.94 12.09 -1.48
C THR A 58 -48.82 12.39 -2.50
N LYS A 59 -48.79 13.62 -3.03
CA LYS A 59 -47.71 14.06 -3.95
C LYS A 59 -46.31 13.93 -3.35
N SER A 60 -46.17 14.14 -2.04
CA SER A 60 -44.87 13.99 -1.36
C SER A 60 -44.46 12.52 -1.29
N GLN A 61 -45.38 11.64 -0.91
CA GLN A 61 -45.11 10.20 -0.83
C GLN A 61 -44.73 9.60 -2.19
N LYS A 62 -45.41 10.00 -3.27
CA LYS A 62 -45.04 9.58 -4.63
C LYS A 62 -43.63 10.05 -5.00
N LYS A 63 -43.26 11.26 -4.59
CA LYS A 63 -41.91 11.80 -4.81
C LYS A 63 -40.87 11.01 -4.02
N ASP A 64 -41.15 10.70 -2.75
CA ASP A 64 -40.21 9.96 -1.90
C ASP A 64 -40.05 8.51 -2.38
N ARG A 65 -41.15 7.82 -2.71
CA ARG A 65 -41.12 6.50 -3.40
C ARG A 65 -40.23 6.55 -4.64
N LYS A 66 -40.45 7.53 -5.52
CA LYS A 66 -39.66 7.69 -6.75
C LYS A 66 -38.17 7.90 -6.45
N ASN A 67 -37.84 8.71 -5.45
CA ASN A 67 -36.45 8.94 -5.05
C ASN A 67 -35.82 7.69 -4.43
N MET A 68 -36.57 6.91 -3.65
CA MET A 68 -36.08 5.65 -3.08
C MET A 68 -35.84 4.60 -4.15
N ILE A 69 -36.79 4.41 -5.07
CA ILE A 69 -36.60 3.52 -6.24
C ILE A 69 -35.40 3.98 -7.07
N HIS A 70 -35.29 5.29 -7.32
CA HIS A 70 -34.13 5.82 -8.03
C HIS A 70 -32.83 5.52 -7.27
N THR A 71 -32.78 5.76 -5.95
CA THR A 71 -31.59 5.51 -5.14
C THR A 71 -31.24 4.02 -5.06
N TYR A 72 -32.24 3.14 -4.93
CA TYR A 72 -32.08 1.69 -5.00
C TYR A 72 -31.44 1.27 -6.33
N ASN A 73 -31.93 1.81 -7.45
CA ASN A 73 -31.39 1.51 -8.78
C ASN A 73 -29.96 2.07 -9.00
N GLU A 74 -29.58 3.12 -8.26
CA GLU A 74 -28.21 3.65 -8.28
C GLU A 74 -27.24 2.86 -7.37
N GLN A 75 -27.72 1.90 -6.57
CA GLN A 75 -26.84 1.05 -5.77
C GLN A 75 -26.06 0.10 -6.68
N THR A 76 -24.73 0.19 -6.57
CA THR A 76 -23.85 -0.40 -7.58
C THR A 76 -23.51 -1.87 -7.35
N THR A 77 -23.87 -2.43 -6.18
CA THR A 77 -23.67 -3.84 -5.84
C THR A 77 -24.89 -4.37 -5.08
N ASP A 78 -25.08 -5.69 -5.13
CA ASP A 78 -26.11 -6.38 -4.35
C ASP A 78 -26.01 -6.11 -2.85
N LEU A 79 -24.79 -6.02 -2.30
CA LEU A 79 -24.57 -5.67 -0.90
C LEU A 79 -25.02 -4.23 -0.59
N ASN A 80 -24.81 -3.29 -1.52
CA ASN A 80 -25.27 -1.91 -1.35
C ASN A 80 -26.80 -1.83 -1.46
N LYS A 81 -27.42 -2.57 -2.39
CA LYS A 81 -28.89 -2.73 -2.47
C LYS A 81 -29.45 -3.31 -1.17
N LEU A 82 -28.82 -4.36 -0.64
CA LEU A 82 -29.24 -5.00 0.60
C LEU A 82 -29.15 -4.04 1.79
N TRP A 83 -28.04 -3.30 1.90
CA TRP A 83 -27.88 -2.25 2.91
C TRP A 83 -28.92 -1.14 2.75
N HIS A 84 -29.21 -0.72 1.51
CA HIS A 84 -30.21 0.30 1.22
C HIS A 84 -31.60 -0.12 1.68
N VAL A 85 -32.01 -1.35 1.37
CA VAL A 85 -33.29 -1.91 1.82
C VAL A 85 -33.34 -1.98 3.34
N LEU A 86 -32.30 -2.50 3.98
CA LEU A 86 -32.23 -2.52 5.44
C LEU A 86 -32.31 -1.11 6.05
N SER A 87 -31.75 -0.10 5.37
CA SER A 87 -31.90 1.31 5.76
C SER A 87 -33.34 1.82 5.61
N ILE A 88 -34.10 1.37 4.61
CA ILE A 88 -35.54 1.69 4.48
C ILE A 88 -36.32 1.06 5.63
N GLU A 89 -36.13 -0.23 5.90
CA GLU A 89 -36.77 -0.92 7.02
C GLU A 89 -36.44 -0.21 8.35
N THR A 90 -35.18 0.18 8.55
CA THR A 90 -34.73 0.94 9.73
C THR A 90 -35.35 2.34 9.81
N TYR A 91 -35.54 3.00 8.68
CA TYR A 91 -36.28 4.26 8.62
C TYR A 91 -37.74 4.08 9.01
N ILE A 92 -38.41 3.02 8.53
CA ILE A 92 -39.78 2.68 8.88
C ILE A 92 -39.90 2.46 10.40
N SER A 93 -39.03 1.63 11.00
CA SER A 93 -39.01 1.38 12.44
C SER A 93 -38.78 2.66 13.25
N LEU A 94 -37.84 3.52 12.84
CA LEU A 94 -37.62 4.81 13.49
C LEU A 94 -38.83 5.74 13.40
N ASN A 95 -39.55 5.70 12.28
CA ASN A 95 -40.76 6.49 12.07
C ASN A 95 -41.94 5.97 12.92
N GLU A 96 -41.98 4.67 13.25
CA GLU A 96 -42.95 4.14 14.24
C GLU A 96 -42.69 4.68 15.65
N SER A 97 -41.41 4.87 16.02
CA SER A 97 -41.00 5.52 17.27
C SER A 97 -41.28 7.03 17.31
N ARG A 98 -41.86 7.63 16.26
CA ARG A 98 -42.21 9.08 16.23
C ARG A 98 -43.08 9.52 17.41
N LYS A 99 -43.88 8.62 17.99
CA LYS A 99 -44.75 8.91 19.14
C LYS A 99 -43.95 9.28 20.39
N GLU A 100 -42.69 8.90 20.44
CA GLU A 100 -41.76 9.18 21.55
C GLU A 100 -41.01 10.51 21.34
N ILE A 101 -41.03 11.06 20.12
CA ILE A 101 -40.39 12.33 19.76
C ILE A 101 -41.41 13.46 19.94
N PRO A 102 -41.05 14.56 20.63
CA PRO A 102 -41.89 15.75 20.72
C PRO A 102 -42.33 16.23 19.32
N LYS A 103 -43.63 16.47 19.14
CA LYS A 103 -44.23 16.83 17.84
C LYS A 103 -43.50 17.97 17.14
N GLU A 104 -43.10 18.99 17.88
CA GLU A 104 -42.38 20.16 17.36
C GLU A 104 -41.05 19.77 16.70
N GLN A 105 -40.29 18.86 17.33
CA GLN A 105 -39.02 18.34 16.80
C GLN A 105 -39.24 17.42 15.59
N TRP A 106 -40.35 16.68 15.58
CA TRP A 106 -40.74 15.84 14.45
C TRP A 106 -41.12 16.67 13.22
N ASP A 107 -41.94 17.70 13.40
CA ASP A 107 -42.41 18.59 12.33
C ASP A 107 -41.23 19.31 11.64
N GLU A 108 -40.14 19.58 12.37
CA GLU A 108 -38.90 20.13 11.80
C GLU A 108 -38.17 19.19 10.83
N LEU A 109 -38.38 17.87 10.94
CA LEU A 109 -37.76 16.89 10.05
C LEU A 109 -38.33 16.94 8.63
N LYS A 110 -39.55 17.48 8.45
CA LYS A 110 -40.26 17.56 7.16
C LYS A 110 -40.36 16.22 6.42
N LEU A 111 -40.52 15.14 7.17
CA LEU A 111 -40.60 13.79 6.63
C LEU A 111 -42.03 13.42 6.30
N THR A 112 -42.19 12.55 5.32
CA THR A 112 -43.46 11.92 5.02
C THR A 112 -43.86 10.99 6.16
N GLU A 113 -45.16 11.02 6.52
CA GLU A 113 -45.68 10.10 7.52
C GLU A 113 -45.54 8.65 7.05
N ASN A 114 -45.19 7.76 7.99
CA ASN A 114 -45.11 6.33 7.74
C ASN A 114 -46.50 5.79 7.42
N ASP A 115 -46.75 5.50 6.16
CA ASP A 115 -47.98 4.87 5.71
C ASP A 115 -47.67 3.48 5.15
N ALA A 116 -48.67 2.59 5.14
CA ALA A 116 -48.60 1.20 4.68
C ALA A 116 -47.89 1.02 3.31
N HIS A 117 -47.86 2.07 2.48
CA HIS A 117 -47.16 2.07 1.20
C HIS A 117 -45.63 1.97 1.31
N MET A 118 -45.02 2.53 2.37
CA MET A 118 -43.58 2.44 2.59
C MET A 118 -43.15 1.02 2.96
N ALA A 119 -43.93 0.36 3.81
CA ALA A 119 -43.74 -1.05 4.14
C ALA A 119 -43.94 -1.94 2.89
N ALA A 120 -44.92 -1.65 2.05
CA ALA A 120 -45.10 -2.36 0.79
C ALA A 120 -43.91 -2.17 -0.16
N LEU A 121 -43.35 -0.96 -0.25
CA LEU A 121 -42.16 -0.68 -1.05
C LEU A 121 -40.92 -1.43 -0.53
N ASP A 122 -40.70 -1.39 0.79
CA ASP A 122 -39.63 -2.13 1.46
C ASP A 122 -39.73 -3.64 1.22
N GLU A 123 -40.94 -4.19 1.31
CA GLU A 123 -41.22 -5.59 1.04
C GLU A 123 -40.86 -5.97 -0.41
N GLN A 124 -41.25 -5.12 -1.38
CA GLN A 124 -40.92 -5.31 -2.80
C GLN A 124 -39.41 -5.25 -3.05
N MET A 125 -38.72 -4.23 -2.52
CA MET A 125 -37.28 -4.08 -2.71
C MET A 125 -36.47 -5.18 -2.01
N SER A 126 -36.87 -5.59 -0.80
CA SER A 126 -36.29 -6.72 -0.08
C SER A 126 -36.42 -8.01 -0.88
N THR A 127 -37.61 -8.27 -1.39
CA THR A 127 -37.90 -9.45 -2.19
C THR A 127 -37.06 -9.42 -3.47
N GLN A 128 -36.99 -8.27 -4.13
CA GLN A 128 -36.23 -8.12 -5.37
C GLN A 128 -34.73 -8.30 -5.16
N VAL A 129 -34.12 -7.66 -4.16
CA VAL A 129 -32.66 -7.81 -3.94
C VAL A 129 -32.28 -9.24 -3.58
N ILE A 130 -33.11 -9.96 -2.80
CA ILE A 130 -32.86 -11.37 -2.50
C ILE A 130 -33.00 -12.22 -3.76
N LYS A 131 -34.03 -11.98 -4.59
CA LYS A 131 -34.22 -12.67 -5.87
C LYS A 131 -33.04 -12.42 -6.81
N ASP A 132 -32.57 -11.17 -6.92
CA ASP A 132 -31.41 -10.80 -7.74
C ASP A 132 -30.15 -11.59 -7.32
N ILE A 133 -29.89 -11.68 -6.01
CA ILE A 133 -28.71 -12.39 -5.49
C ILE A 133 -28.83 -13.91 -5.71
N ILE A 134 -30.00 -14.50 -5.44
CA ILE A 134 -30.20 -15.95 -5.50
C ILE A 134 -30.27 -16.45 -6.94
N LYS A 135 -30.95 -15.71 -7.83
CA LYS A 135 -31.25 -16.15 -9.20
C LYS A 135 -30.00 -16.57 -9.96
N ASN A 136 -28.92 -15.82 -9.82
CA ASN A 136 -27.71 -16.02 -10.61
C ASN A 136 -26.83 -17.16 -10.08
N ASP A 137 -26.94 -17.49 -8.79
CA ASP A 137 -25.96 -18.31 -8.08
C ASP A 137 -26.58 -19.53 -7.36
N GLY A 138 -27.91 -19.72 -7.40
CA GLY A 138 -28.62 -20.80 -6.73
C GLY A 138 -28.29 -20.88 -5.24
N ILE A 139 -27.93 -22.06 -4.74
CA ILE A 139 -27.51 -22.26 -3.34
C ILE A 139 -26.28 -21.43 -2.94
N ASP A 140 -25.38 -21.12 -3.88
CA ASP A 140 -24.23 -20.27 -3.62
C ASP A 140 -24.67 -18.80 -3.46
N GLY A 141 -25.76 -18.40 -4.13
CA GLY A 141 -26.43 -17.12 -3.94
C GLY A 141 -27.08 -17.02 -2.56
N ILE A 142 -27.68 -18.11 -2.07
CA ILE A 142 -28.22 -18.18 -0.71
C ILE A 142 -27.09 -17.99 0.32
N GLU A 143 -25.98 -18.72 0.17
CA GLU A 143 -24.78 -18.53 0.99
C GLU A 143 -24.33 -17.07 0.99
N LYS A 144 -24.29 -16.44 -0.20
CA LYS A 144 -23.90 -15.04 -0.39
C LYS A 144 -24.82 -14.07 0.34
N VAL A 145 -26.15 -14.24 0.31
CA VAL A 145 -27.09 -13.38 1.08
C VAL A 145 -26.79 -13.47 2.57
N TYR A 146 -26.60 -14.68 3.13
CA TYR A 146 -26.30 -14.84 4.56
C TYR A 146 -24.91 -14.29 4.93
N LYS A 147 -23.91 -14.43 4.06
CA LYS A 147 -22.60 -13.78 4.24
C LYS A 147 -22.71 -12.26 4.25
N TYR A 148 -23.46 -11.68 3.31
CA TYR A 148 -23.73 -10.24 3.29
C TYR A 148 -24.43 -9.77 4.56
N ALA A 149 -25.41 -10.51 5.06
CA ALA A 149 -26.02 -10.24 6.37
C ALA A 149 -24.96 -10.27 7.49
N GLY A 150 -24.03 -11.22 7.45
CA GLY A 150 -22.87 -11.27 8.36
C GLY A 150 -21.96 -10.04 8.27
N ILE A 151 -21.59 -9.62 7.07
CA ILE A 151 -20.79 -8.42 6.81
C ILE A 151 -21.48 -7.18 7.39
N ILE A 152 -22.77 -7.01 7.07
CA ILE A 152 -23.60 -5.91 7.57
C ILE A 152 -23.65 -5.94 9.10
N ARG A 153 -23.84 -7.11 9.72
CA ARG A 153 -23.83 -7.28 11.18
C ARG A 153 -22.51 -6.85 11.82
N ALA A 154 -21.37 -7.23 11.24
CA ALA A 154 -20.06 -6.82 11.74
C ALA A 154 -19.86 -5.29 11.62
N ARG A 155 -20.27 -4.71 10.49
CA ARG A 155 -20.25 -3.26 10.30
C ARG A 155 -21.14 -2.52 11.30
N ILE A 156 -22.36 -3.01 11.54
CA ILE A 156 -23.24 -2.42 12.56
C ILE A 156 -22.57 -2.48 13.94
N ASN A 157 -21.91 -3.58 14.30
CA ASN A 157 -21.15 -3.64 15.55
C ASN A 157 -20.00 -2.62 15.60
N ALA A 158 -19.30 -2.36 14.49
CA ALA A 158 -18.32 -1.28 14.43
C ALA A 158 -18.97 0.11 14.64
N MET A 159 -20.14 0.35 14.04
CA MET A 159 -20.94 1.56 14.25
C MET A 159 -21.35 1.71 15.72
N ARG A 160 -21.74 0.63 16.41
CA ARG A 160 -22.08 0.66 17.85
C ARG A 160 -20.99 1.28 18.69
N LYS A 161 -19.72 0.89 18.48
CA LYS A 161 -18.60 1.49 19.22
C LYS A 161 -18.49 2.99 18.95
N LYS A 162 -18.68 3.44 17.71
CA LYS A 162 -18.67 4.88 17.39
C LYS A 162 -19.80 5.62 18.12
N GLU A 163 -21.00 5.06 18.14
CA GLU A 163 -22.14 5.65 18.85
C GLU A 163 -21.90 5.70 20.37
N TRP A 164 -21.32 4.64 20.91
CA TRP A 164 -20.91 4.54 22.31
C TRP A 164 -19.80 5.53 22.66
N ASP A 165 -18.79 5.72 21.78
CA ASP A 165 -17.71 6.70 21.98
C ASP A 165 -18.27 8.13 21.99
N GLU A 166 -19.27 8.45 21.16
CA GLU A 166 -19.99 9.73 21.21
C GLU A 166 -20.73 9.93 22.54
N ILE A 167 -21.41 8.89 23.04
CA ILE A 167 -22.10 8.91 24.34
C ILE A 167 -21.06 9.13 25.44
N ARG A 168 -20.01 8.31 25.47
CA ARG A 168 -18.91 8.39 26.43
C ARG A 168 -18.26 9.78 26.46
N ALA A 169 -18.05 10.40 25.31
CA ALA A 169 -17.46 11.74 25.20
C ALA A 169 -18.37 12.85 25.75
N SER A 170 -19.68 12.62 25.80
CA SER A 170 -20.66 13.58 26.33
C SER A 170 -20.92 13.47 27.84
N ILE A 171 -20.28 12.50 28.51
CA ILE A 171 -20.40 12.29 29.96
C ILE A 171 -19.22 12.97 30.66
N ASP A 172 -19.52 13.98 31.47
CA ASP A 172 -18.55 14.69 32.31
C ASP A 172 -18.30 13.90 33.60
N GLU A 173 -17.47 12.87 33.52
CA GLU A 173 -17.14 11.99 34.64
C GLU A 173 -15.62 11.74 34.72
N PRO A 174 -14.87 12.35 35.65
CA PRO A 174 -13.41 12.24 35.70
C PRO A 174 -12.89 10.79 35.85
N ASP A 175 -13.61 9.90 36.55
CA ASP A 175 -13.21 8.50 36.63
C ASP A 175 -13.53 7.77 35.32
N GLY A 176 -12.49 7.33 34.61
CA GLY A 176 -12.63 6.64 33.34
C GLY A 176 -13.50 5.37 33.40
N ASN A 177 -13.43 4.60 34.49
CA ASN A 177 -14.22 3.37 34.64
C ASN A 177 -15.70 3.69 34.89
N LEU A 178 -15.97 4.67 35.75
CA LEU A 178 -17.34 5.11 36.02
C LEU A 178 -17.96 5.76 34.77
N ARG A 179 -17.17 6.52 34.00
CA ARG A 179 -17.59 7.08 32.71
C ARG A 179 -17.97 5.99 31.71
N ASP A 180 -17.16 4.94 31.62
CA ASP A 180 -17.43 3.79 30.73
C ASP A 180 -18.72 3.07 31.15
N LYS A 181 -18.93 2.85 32.45
CA LYS A 181 -20.17 2.25 32.99
C LYS A 181 -21.41 3.12 32.72
N LYS A 182 -21.31 4.44 32.89
CA LYS A 182 -22.37 5.40 32.53
C LYS A 182 -22.67 5.36 31.02
N ALA A 183 -21.65 5.28 30.19
CA ALA A 183 -21.81 5.15 28.74
C ALA A 183 -22.47 3.82 28.35
N ASP A 184 -22.03 2.71 28.94
CA ASP A 184 -22.61 1.39 28.75
C ASP A 184 -24.11 1.39 29.13
N TYR A 185 -24.49 1.94 30.29
CA TYR A 185 -25.90 2.03 30.72
C TYR A 185 -26.78 2.90 29.80
N ILE A 186 -26.25 4.03 29.34
CA ILE A 186 -26.98 4.88 28.39
C ILE A 186 -27.19 4.12 27.08
N TYR A 187 -26.17 3.43 26.58
CA TYR A 187 -26.26 2.66 25.33
C TYR A 187 -27.20 1.44 25.45
N GLN A 188 -27.30 0.82 26.63
CA GLN A 188 -27.99 -0.46 26.84
C GLN A 188 -29.53 -0.44 26.61
N SER A 189 -30.19 0.71 26.54
CA SER A 189 -31.59 0.71 26.06
C SER A 189 -31.60 0.59 24.56
N GLY A 190 -32.18 -0.50 24.06
CA GLY A 190 -32.57 -0.59 22.67
C GLY A 190 -33.29 0.68 22.19
N GLY A 191 -33.08 1.00 20.92
CA GLY A 191 -33.63 2.20 20.28
C GLY A 191 -32.60 3.25 19.91
N PHE A 192 -31.29 2.91 19.96
CA PHE A 192 -30.30 3.53 19.08
C PHE A 192 -30.37 2.92 17.67
N LEU A 193 -29.89 3.67 16.68
CA LEU A 193 -29.91 3.29 15.26
C LEU A 193 -29.34 1.90 15.01
N THR A 194 -28.20 1.60 15.59
CA THR A 194 -27.52 0.31 15.42
C THR A 194 -28.30 -0.88 15.99
N ASP A 195 -29.16 -0.68 16.99
CA ASP A 195 -29.97 -1.77 17.53
C ASP A 195 -31.17 -2.07 16.63
N LEU A 196 -31.79 -1.02 16.06
CA LEU A 196 -32.84 -1.17 15.06
C LEU A 196 -32.31 -1.86 13.80
N TYR A 197 -31.12 -1.49 13.33
CA TYR A 197 -30.46 -2.20 12.23
C TYR A 197 -30.28 -3.70 12.51
N ILE A 198 -29.92 -4.09 13.73
CA ILE A 198 -29.76 -5.51 14.10
C ILE A 198 -31.10 -6.23 14.21
N GLN A 199 -32.13 -5.57 14.76
CA GLN A 199 -33.49 -6.12 14.84
C GLN A 199 -34.03 -6.38 13.43
N ASN A 200 -33.94 -5.37 12.55
CA ASN A 200 -34.41 -5.46 11.18
C ASN A 200 -33.59 -6.47 10.37
N LEU A 201 -32.27 -6.53 10.56
CA LEU A 201 -31.44 -7.56 9.94
C LEU A 201 -31.84 -8.98 10.39
N SER A 202 -32.35 -9.14 11.60
CA SER A 202 -32.88 -10.42 12.08
C SER A 202 -34.27 -10.72 11.48
N GLY A 203 -35.11 -9.70 11.29
CA GLY A 203 -36.36 -9.80 10.53
C GLY A 203 -36.13 -10.19 9.07
N PHE A 204 -35.08 -9.63 8.47
CA PHE A 204 -34.66 -9.90 7.10
C PHE A 204 -34.37 -11.39 6.84
N GLU A 205 -33.91 -12.15 7.83
CA GLU A 205 -33.71 -13.60 7.72
C GLU A 205 -35.03 -14.34 7.41
N SER A 206 -36.16 -13.85 7.95
CA SER A 206 -37.49 -14.39 7.64
C SER A 206 -37.92 -14.04 6.20
N THR A 207 -37.54 -12.86 5.71
CA THR A 207 -37.78 -12.46 4.31
C THR A 207 -37.02 -13.37 3.36
N ILE A 208 -35.77 -13.73 3.67
CA ILE A 208 -34.99 -14.70 2.88
C ILE A 208 -35.74 -16.04 2.81
N GLU A 209 -36.18 -16.61 3.94
CA GLU A 209 -36.91 -17.88 3.95
C GLU A 209 -38.20 -17.83 3.13
N ARG A 210 -38.94 -16.71 3.22
CA ARG A 210 -40.15 -16.50 2.43
C ARG A 210 -39.84 -16.46 0.94
N VAL A 211 -38.83 -15.68 0.52
CA VAL A 211 -38.42 -15.59 -0.88
C VAL A 211 -37.98 -16.95 -1.40
N LEU A 212 -37.19 -17.69 -0.64
CA LEU A 212 -36.79 -19.06 -1.01
C LEU A 212 -38.00 -19.97 -1.27
N LYS A 213 -39.01 -19.90 -0.40
CA LYS A 213 -40.25 -20.64 -0.58
C LYS A 213 -41.02 -20.21 -1.84
N GLU A 214 -41.08 -18.90 -2.14
CA GLU A 214 -41.69 -18.39 -3.38
C GLU A 214 -40.96 -18.87 -4.63
N LEU A 215 -39.63 -18.96 -4.56
CA LEU A 215 -38.79 -19.47 -5.63
C LEU A 215 -38.84 -21.00 -5.77
N GLY A 216 -39.57 -21.69 -4.89
CA GLY A 216 -39.65 -23.16 -4.86
C GLY A 216 -38.38 -23.84 -4.34
N PHE A 217 -37.48 -23.11 -3.69
CA PHE A 217 -36.25 -23.63 -3.10
C PHE A 217 -36.50 -24.14 -1.68
N ASP A 218 -36.45 -25.46 -1.48
CA ASP A 218 -36.28 -26.04 -0.15
C ASP A 218 -34.78 -26.11 0.19
N ILE A 219 -34.26 -25.03 0.77
CA ILE A 219 -32.87 -24.90 1.20
C ILE A 219 -32.42 -26.09 2.06
N SER A 220 -33.33 -26.66 2.86
CA SER A 220 -33.01 -27.78 3.75
C SER A 220 -32.73 -29.03 2.92
N GLU A 221 -33.55 -29.30 1.90
CA GLU A 221 -33.36 -30.43 1.00
C GLU A 221 -32.08 -30.28 0.17
N GLU A 222 -31.88 -29.09 -0.42
CA GLU A 222 -30.73 -28.82 -1.28
C GLU A 222 -29.40 -28.89 -0.53
N LEU A 223 -29.31 -28.27 0.65
CA LEU A 223 -28.10 -28.33 1.47
C LEU A 223 -27.78 -29.74 1.90
N PHE A 224 -28.80 -30.49 2.33
CA PHE A 224 -28.61 -31.86 2.82
C PHE A 224 -28.16 -32.80 1.69
N SER A 225 -28.75 -32.64 0.50
CA SER A 225 -28.37 -33.36 -0.71
C SER A 225 -26.95 -32.99 -1.17
N LYS A 226 -26.64 -31.68 -1.31
CA LYS A 226 -25.31 -31.18 -1.74
C LYS A 226 -24.20 -31.60 -0.78
N ALA A 227 -24.48 -31.59 0.53
CA ALA A 227 -23.54 -32.02 1.55
C ALA A 227 -23.41 -33.54 1.70
N LYS A 228 -24.24 -34.31 0.98
CA LYS A 228 -24.32 -35.79 1.04
C LYS A 228 -24.52 -36.30 2.47
N ILE A 229 -25.38 -35.62 3.23
CA ILE A 229 -25.72 -36.04 4.59
C ILE A 229 -26.82 -37.09 4.52
N ASP A 230 -26.64 -38.16 5.27
CA ASP A 230 -27.57 -39.28 5.42
C ASP A 230 -27.63 -39.76 6.88
N GLU A 231 -28.33 -40.87 7.12
CA GLU A 231 -28.46 -41.47 8.46
C GLU A 231 -27.15 -42.06 9.01
N ASN A 232 -26.15 -42.29 8.16
CA ASN A 232 -24.85 -42.85 8.53
C ASN A 232 -23.79 -41.78 8.75
N THR A 233 -24.10 -40.52 8.42
CA THR A 233 -23.19 -39.40 8.59
C THR A 233 -22.84 -39.23 10.06
N THR A 234 -21.55 -39.33 10.37
CA THR A 234 -21.09 -39.20 11.75
C THR A 234 -21.18 -37.75 12.22
N ILE A 235 -21.26 -37.55 13.52
CA ILE A 235 -21.22 -36.22 14.14
C ILE A 235 -19.92 -35.49 13.77
N GLU A 236 -18.79 -36.20 13.69
CA GLU A 236 -17.53 -35.63 13.21
C GLU A 236 -17.64 -35.09 11.77
N GLN A 237 -18.16 -35.91 10.84
CA GLN A 237 -18.34 -35.50 9.44
C GLN A 237 -19.28 -34.29 9.35
N TYR A 238 -20.39 -34.33 10.08
CA TYR A 238 -21.35 -33.23 10.18
C TYR A 238 -20.71 -31.93 10.69
N ASN A 239 -19.92 -31.99 11.77
CA ASN A 239 -19.23 -30.81 12.30
C ASN A 239 -18.12 -30.29 11.40
N ARG A 240 -17.45 -31.18 10.66
CA ARG A 240 -16.45 -30.78 9.65
C ARG A 240 -17.11 -29.96 8.54
N LEU A 241 -18.29 -30.37 8.07
CA LEU A 241 -19.08 -29.60 7.09
C LEU A 241 -19.46 -28.21 7.65
N LEU A 242 -19.76 -28.13 8.95
CA LEU A 242 -20.05 -26.88 9.65
C LEU A 242 -18.81 -26.05 10.02
N GLY A 243 -17.58 -26.53 9.75
CA GLY A 243 -16.34 -25.86 10.15
C GLY A 243 -16.11 -25.81 11.67
N ARG A 244 -16.64 -26.78 12.42
CA ARG A 244 -16.50 -26.89 13.89
C ARG A 244 -15.46 -27.95 14.26
N ASP A 245 -14.82 -27.76 15.41
CA ASP A 245 -13.94 -28.78 15.98
C ASP A 245 -14.74 -30.03 16.35
N SER A 246 -14.29 -31.18 15.88
CA SER A 246 -14.94 -32.48 16.09
C SER A 246 -14.72 -33.06 17.48
N ASN A 247 -13.78 -32.52 18.27
CA ASN A 247 -13.33 -33.16 19.51
C ASN A 247 -14.20 -32.89 20.74
N ASN A 248 -15.14 -31.94 20.69
CA ASN A 248 -16.02 -31.60 21.82
C ASN A 248 -17.45 -31.28 21.36
N VAL A 249 -18.25 -32.32 21.13
CA VAL A 249 -19.64 -32.15 20.71
C VAL A 249 -20.55 -32.23 21.92
N ILE A 250 -20.90 -31.07 22.43
CA ILE A 250 -21.87 -30.89 23.49
C ILE A 250 -23.15 -30.35 22.84
N ASP A 251 -24.29 -31.02 23.02
CA ASP A 251 -25.58 -30.48 22.57
C ASP A 251 -26.00 -29.26 23.41
N ARG A 252 -27.10 -28.61 23.05
CA ARG A 252 -27.65 -27.48 23.80
C ARG A 252 -27.99 -27.81 25.27
N ASN A 253 -27.99 -29.07 25.66
CA ASN A 253 -28.35 -29.55 26.99
C ASN A 253 -27.14 -30.04 27.79
N GLY A 254 -25.91 -29.83 27.30
CA GLY A 254 -24.70 -30.27 28.00
C GLY A 254 -24.34 -31.74 27.79
N ILE A 255 -25.05 -32.49 26.93
CA ILE A 255 -24.76 -33.90 26.66
C ILE A 255 -23.61 -34.01 25.68
N LYS A 256 -22.56 -34.74 26.08
CA LYS A 256 -21.44 -35.11 25.23
C LYS A 256 -21.79 -36.32 24.39
N TYR A 257 -21.61 -36.21 23.07
CA TYR A 257 -21.76 -37.31 22.13
C TYR A 257 -20.39 -37.80 21.66
N ASP A 258 -20.26 -39.11 21.38
CA ASP A 258 -19.08 -39.65 20.72
C ASP A 258 -19.02 -39.09 19.28
N PRO A 259 -17.92 -38.45 18.84
CA PRO A 259 -17.78 -37.95 17.47
C PRO A 259 -18.04 -39.00 16.38
N LYS A 260 -17.89 -40.30 16.70
CA LYS A 260 -18.17 -41.42 15.80
C LYS A 260 -19.64 -41.85 15.77
N SER A 261 -20.48 -41.39 16.70
CA SER A 261 -21.93 -41.61 16.63
C SER A 261 -22.53 -40.90 15.41
N THR A 262 -23.70 -41.35 14.96
CA THR A 262 -24.38 -40.73 13.82
C THR A 262 -25.11 -39.46 14.26
N ILE A 263 -25.23 -38.49 13.35
CA ILE A 263 -26.07 -37.31 13.57
C ILE A 263 -27.56 -37.70 13.74
N TYR A 264 -27.97 -38.82 13.12
CA TYR A 264 -29.30 -39.40 13.27
C TYR A 264 -29.59 -39.78 14.72
N ASP A 265 -28.68 -40.51 15.37
CA ASP A 265 -28.83 -40.92 16.77
C ASP A 265 -28.87 -39.73 17.73
N MET A 266 -28.06 -38.70 17.46
CA MET A 266 -28.06 -37.46 18.23
C MET A 266 -29.41 -36.74 18.15
N VAL A 267 -29.95 -36.58 16.94
CA VAL A 267 -31.25 -35.92 16.72
C VAL A 267 -32.39 -36.76 17.29
N LYS A 268 -32.34 -38.08 17.12
CA LYS A 268 -33.30 -39.02 17.74
C LYS A 268 -33.33 -38.86 19.25
N ALA A 269 -32.18 -38.90 19.91
CA ALA A 269 -32.07 -38.74 21.36
C ALA A 269 -32.62 -37.38 21.86
N ASN A 270 -32.51 -36.33 21.05
CA ASN A 270 -33.06 -35.01 21.37
C ASN A 270 -34.59 -34.95 21.23
N LEU A 271 -35.15 -35.61 20.22
CA LEU A 271 -36.59 -35.66 19.98
C LEU A 271 -37.34 -36.57 20.98
N THR A 272 -36.74 -37.70 21.39
CA THR A 272 -37.36 -38.66 22.33
C THR A 272 -37.57 -38.08 23.74
N ARG A 273 -36.94 -36.95 24.10
CA ARG A 273 -37.09 -36.32 25.43
C ARG A 273 -38.52 -35.88 25.76
N ASN A 274 -39.39 -35.77 24.76
CA ASN A 274 -40.80 -35.45 24.94
C ASN A 274 -41.70 -36.69 25.16
N ASN A 275 -41.12 -37.86 25.53
CA ASN A 275 -41.82 -39.13 25.79
C ASN A 275 -42.63 -39.69 24.60
N VAL A 276 -42.29 -39.31 23.37
CA VAL A 276 -42.85 -39.88 22.13
C VAL A 276 -41.70 -40.29 21.22
N GLU A 277 -41.68 -41.55 20.78
CA GLU A 277 -40.65 -42.04 19.87
C GLU A 277 -40.87 -41.40 18.47
N PRO A 278 -39.92 -40.60 17.96
CA PRO A 278 -40.06 -39.94 16.68
C PRO A 278 -39.93 -40.94 15.53
N SER A 279 -40.78 -40.80 14.51
CA SER A 279 -40.64 -41.54 13.25
C SER A 279 -39.35 -41.17 12.52
N LYS A 280 -38.85 -42.07 11.65
CA LYS A 280 -37.69 -41.82 10.78
C LYS A 280 -37.82 -40.52 9.99
N GLN A 281 -39.02 -40.23 9.47
CA GLN A 281 -39.29 -38.99 8.73
C GLN A 281 -39.19 -37.74 9.62
N GLN A 282 -39.65 -37.81 10.88
CA GLN A 282 -39.50 -36.71 11.83
C GLN A 282 -38.02 -36.46 12.17
N ILE A 283 -37.22 -37.52 12.32
CA ILE A 283 -35.78 -37.41 12.59
C ILE A 283 -35.07 -36.78 11.39
N ILE A 284 -35.31 -37.27 10.16
CA ILE A 284 -34.69 -36.71 8.95
C ILE A 284 -35.11 -35.24 8.74
N LYS A 285 -36.39 -34.90 8.96
CA LYS A 285 -36.86 -33.51 8.87
C LYS A 285 -36.15 -32.62 9.89
N ALA A 286 -35.97 -33.08 11.12
CA ALA A 286 -35.23 -32.36 12.15
C ALA A 286 -33.73 -32.23 11.83
N MET A 287 -33.10 -33.27 11.25
CA MET A 287 -31.72 -33.20 10.77
C MET A 287 -31.56 -32.14 9.68
N LYS A 288 -32.45 -32.12 8.69
CA LYS A 288 -32.47 -31.13 7.59
C LYS A 288 -32.62 -29.70 8.13
N SER A 289 -33.61 -29.47 9.00
CA SER A 289 -33.84 -28.16 9.63
C SER A 289 -32.63 -27.72 10.45
N ASN A 290 -32.08 -28.61 11.29
CA ASN A 290 -30.92 -28.28 12.12
C ASN A 290 -29.69 -27.97 11.25
N PHE A 291 -29.45 -28.76 10.19
CA PHE A 291 -28.33 -28.51 9.28
C PHE A 291 -28.45 -27.16 8.58
N ARG A 292 -29.63 -26.85 8.04
CA ARG A 292 -29.94 -25.52 7.50
C ARG A 292 -29.65 -24.41 8.51
N ASP A 293 -30.16 -24.52 9.73
CA ASP A 293 -29.97 -23.49 10.77
C ASP A 293 -28.49 -23.32 11.13
N GLN A 294 -27.73 -24.42 11.23
CA GLN A 294 -26.30 -24.34 11.51
C GLN A 294 -25.50 -23.78 10.32
N MET A 295 -25.89 -24.09 9.08
CA MET A 295 -25.25 -23.58 7.87
C MET A 295 -25.50 -22.09 7.66
N THR A 296 -26.73 -21.62 7.85
CA THR A 296 -27.06 -20.18 7.78
C THR A 296 -26.34 -19.38 8.87
N LEU A 297 -26.29 -19.90 10.10
CA LEU A 297 -25.45 -19.33 11.18
C LEU A 297 -23.96 -19.33 10.83
N LYS A 298 -23.46 -20.41 10.21
CA LYS A 298 -22.07 -20.48 9.75
C LYS A 298 -21.79 -19.42 8.70
N TRP A 299 -22.61 -19.30 7.66
CA TRP A 299 -22.43 -18.32 6.58
C TRP A 299 -22.49 -16.88 7.10
N ASN A 300 -23.43 -16.58 8.00
CA ASN A 300 -23.47 -15.28 8.68
C ASN A 300 -22.19 -15.05 9.51
N GLY A 301 -21.74 -16.06 10.25
CA GLY A 301 -20.48 -16.04 11.01
C GLY A 301 -19.24 -15.87 10.13
N ASP A 302 -19.22 -16.47 8.95
CA ASP A 302 -18.15 -16.36 7.96
C ASP A 302 -18.09 -14.93 7.42
N GLY A 303 -19.22 -14.34 7.00
CA GLY A 303 -19.26 -12.94 6.58
C GLY A 303 -18.81 -11.96 7.66
N GLN A 304 -19.19 -12.18 8.93
CA GLN A 304 -18.68 -11.40 10.05
C GLN A 304 -17.17 -11.54 10.22
N ARG A 305 -16.64 -12.76 10.08
CA ARG A 305 -15.22 -13.07 10.25
C ARG A 305 -14.38 -12.50 9.10
N GLU A 306 -14.87 -12.60 7.88
CA GLU A 306 -14.25 -12.04 6.67
C GLU A 306 -14.16 -10.51 6.79
N TYR A 307 -15.24 -9.83 7.22
CA TYR A 307 -15.20 -8.40 7.52
C TYR A 307 -14.20 -8.07 8.64
N TYR A 308 -14.23 -8.82 9.75
CA TYR A 308 -13.33 -8.62 10.89
C TYR A 308 -11.86 -8.79 10.50
N ASN A 309 -11.51 -9.83 9.75
CA ASN A 309 -10.15 -10.11 9.32
C ASN A 309 -9.60 -9.02 8.39
N ASN A 310 -10.47 -8.42 7.58
CA ASN A 310 -10.13 -7.36 6.64
C ASN A 310 -10.23 -5.93 7.24
N SER A 311 -10.72 -5.82 8.47
CA SER A 311 -10.83 -4.56 9.24
C SER A 311 -9.48 -4.13 9.82
N THR A 312 -9.32 -2.82 10.03
CA THR A 312 -8.21 -2.24 10.80
C THR A 312 -8.31 -2.60 12.28
N ASP A 313 -7.24 -2.47 13.05
CA ASP A 313 -7.26 -2.80 14.48
C ASP A 313 -8.24 -1.94 15.28
N ALA A 314 -8.43 -0.68 14.89
CA ALA A 314 -9.44 0.20 15.47
C ALA A 314 -10.87 -0.28 15.17
N GLU A 315 -11.13 -0.72 13.94
CA GLU A 315 -12.43 -1.30 13.55
C GLU A 315 -12.68 -2.65 14.24
N LYS A 316 -11.65 -3.50 14.40
CA LYS A 316 -11.74 -4.76 15.16
C LYS A 316 -12.14 -4.51 16.61
N ALA A 317 -11.45 -3.58 17.28
CA ALA A 317 -11.85 -3.12 18.63
C ALA A 317 -13.27 -2.52 18.63
N GLY A 318 -13.65 -1.84 17.55
CA GLY A 318 -15.02 -1.46 17.17
C GLY A 318 -16.02 -2.60 17.31
N ILE A 319 -15.80 -3.63 16.50
CA ILE A 319 -16.65 -4.80 16.39
C ILE A 319 -16.73 -5.53 17.73
N ASP A 320 -15.60 -5.71 18.42
CA ASP A 320 -15.54 -6.45 19.70
C ASP A 320 -16.30 -5.71 20.81
N LYS A 321 -16.15 -4.39 20.93
CA LYS A 321 -16.96 -3.59 21.86
C LYS A 321 -18.43 -3.58 21.46
N GLY A 322 -18.75 -3.49 20.17
CA GLY A 322 -20.12 -3.56 19.68
C GLY A 322 -20.81 -4.89 20.02
N LYS A 323 -20.09 -6.01 19.90
CA LYS A 323 -20.55 -7.34 20.33
C LYS A 323 -20.74 -7.42 21.85
N GLN A 324 -19.82 -6.83 22.62
CA GLN A 324 -19.95 -6.76 24.08
C GLN A 324 -21.21 -5.97 24.48
N LEU A 325 -21.44 -4.81 23.86
CA LEU A 325 -22.63 -3.98 24.10
C LEU A 325 -23.93 -4.71 23.74
N PHE A 326 -23.93 -5.51 22.67
CA PHE A 326 -25.10 -6.30 22.28
C PHE A 326 -25.48 -7.38 23.30
N ASN A 327 -24.48 -8.03 23.89
CA ASN A 327 -24.68 -9.12 24.84
C ASN A 327 -24.86 -8.62 26.29
N MET A 328 -24.90 -7.30 26.50
CA MET A 328 -24.94 -6.70 27.82
C MET A 328 -26.36 -6.72 28.39
N THR A 329 -26.57 -7.46 29.47
CA THR A 329 -27.82 -7.46 30.24
C THR A 329 -27.78 -6.40 31.35
N GLU A 330 -28.96 -6.02 31.87
CA GLU A 330 -29.03 -5.01 32.94
C GLU A 330 -28.33 -5.52 34.19
N ASP A 331 -28.49 -6.81 34.48
CA ASP A 331 -27.77 -7.51 35.55
C ASP A 331 -26.24 -7.42 35.37
N SER A 332 -25.74 -7.66 34.14
CA SER A 332 -24.29 -7.58 33.86
C SER A 332 -23.70 -6.17 34.03
N LEU A 333 -24.54 -5.13 33.92
CA LEU A 333 -24.13 -3.75 34.15
C LEU A 333 -24.01 -3.44 35.64
N LEU A 334 -24.89 -4.01 36.44
CA LEU A 334 -24.95 -3.84 37.89
C LEU A 334 -23.92 -4.70 38.64
N GLU A 335 -23.34 -5.71 38.00
CA GLU A 335 -22.26 -6.50 38.60
C GLU A 335 -21.00 -5.64 38.85
N GLY A 336 -20.57 -5.60 40.12
CA GLY A 336 -19.32 -4.98 40.55
C GLY A 336 -19.29 -3.44 40.56
N VAL A 337 -20.45 -2.77 40.47
CA VAL A 337 -20.53 -1.29 40.49
C VAL A 337 -20.72 -0.74 41.90
N GLY A 338 -20.14 0.43 42.17
CA GLY A 338 -20.30 1.14 43.44
C GLY A 338 -21.66 1.85 43.57
N ASN A 339 -22.05 2.18 44.81
CA ASN A 339 -23.30 2.90 45.12
C ASN A 339 -23.45 4.22 44.34
N GLU A 340 -22.35 4.86 43.95
CA GLU A 340 -22.32 6.07 43.15
C GLU A 340 -23.02 5.89 41.78
N PHE A 341 -22.75 4.78 41.10
CA PHE A 341 -23.37 4.48 39.81
C PHE A 341 -24.87 4.20 39.94
N ILE A 342 -25.26 3.45 40.97
CA ILE A 342 -26.66 3.14 41.27
C ILE A 342 -27.44 4.42 41.60
N ASN A 343 -26.86 5.29 42.42
CA ASN A 343 -27.45 6.60 42.76
C ASN A 343 -27.58 7.49 41.53
N TRP A 344 -26.57 7.48 40.64
CA TRP A 344 -26.60 8.21 39.38
C TRP A 344 -27.75 7.74 38.47
N ILE A 345 -27.93 6.43 38.30
CA ILE A 345 -29.05 5.85 37.53
C ILE A 345 -30.39 6.36 38.08
N ALA A 346 -30.57 6.31 39.40
CA ALA A 346 -31.83 6.66 40.07
C ALA A 346 -32.15 8.17 40.03
N THR A 347 -31.15 9.03 39.86
CA THR A 347 -31.30 10.50 39.95
C THR A 347 -31.29 11.19 38.59
N GLU A 348 -30.36 10.84 37.71
CA GLU A 348 -30.18 11.53 36.42
C GLU A 348 -30.00 10.59 35.22
N GLY A 349 -29.51 9.37 35.43
CA GLY A 349 -29.15 8.45 34.35
C GLY A 349 -30.33 8.12 33.43
N ALA A 350 -31.51 7.84 33.98
CA ALA A 350 -32.71 7.53 33.18
C ALA A 350 -33.15 8.71 32.29
N ALA A 351 -33.17 9.94 32.82
CA ALA A 351 -33.54 11.13 32.07
C ALA A 351 -32.51 11.48 30.99
N LYS A 352 -31.21 11.37 31.33
CA LYS A 352 -30.10 11.60 30.40
C LYS A 352 -30.14 10.62 29.22
N LYS A 353 -30.43 9.35 29.53
CA LYS A 353 -30.61 8.26 28.56
C LYS A 353 -31.74 8.56 27.59
N GLN A 354 -32.94 8.89 28.08
CA GLN A 354 -34.09 9.23 27.23
C GLN A 354 -33.84 10.46 26.34
N SER A 355 -33.23 11.51 26.88
CA SER A 355 -32.87 12.71 26.12
C SER A 355 -31.88 12.40 25.01
N MET A 356 -30.81 11.66 25.30
CA MET A 356 -29.81 11.28 24.29
C MET A 356 -30.40 10.39 23.20
N GLN A 357 -31.26 9.44 23.57
CA GLN A 357 -31.95 8.58 22.62
C GLN A 357 -32.81 9.41 21.66
N THR A 358 -33.59 10.37 22.19
CA THR A 358 -34.43 11.27 21.38
C THR A 358 -33.59 12.10 20.41
N ASP A 359 -32.55 12.78 20.90
CA ASP A 359 -31.68 13.64 20.10
C ASP A 359 -30.96 12.85 18.99
N LYS A 360 -30.47 11.65 19.33
CA LYS A 360 -29.81 10.77 18.37
C LYS A 360 -30.79 10.23 17.34
N ASN A 361 -31.99 9.81 17.73
CA ASN A 361 -33.01 9.31 16.79
C ASN A 361 -33.38 10.36 15.74
N ILE A 362 -33.60 11.62 16.15
CA ILE A 362 -33.83 12.74 15.22
C ILE A 362 -32.69 12.89 14.22
N LYS A 363 -31.43 12.86 14.71
CA LYS A 363 -30.24 12.93 13.85
C LYS A 363 -30.18 11.76 12.87
N TYR A 364 -30.45 10.54 13.35
CA TYR A 364 -30.36 9.33 12.55
C TYR A 364 -31.43 9.22 11.50
N ILE A 365 -32.67 9.63 11.82
CA ILE A 365 -33.74 9.70 10.85
C ILE A 365 -33.34 10.59 9.66
N ARG A 366 -32.76 11.77 9.91
CA ARG A 366 -32.26 12.65 8.83
C ARG A 366 -31.19 11.96 7.98
N VAL A 367 -30.21 11.34 8.64
CA VAL A 367 -29.10 10.64 7.96
C VAL A 367 -29.62 9.51 7.08
N ILE A 368 -30.53 8.67 7.60
CA ILE A 368 -31.09 7.55 6.84
C ILE A 368 -31.98 8.06 5.72
N ASN A 369 -32.84 9.05 5.97
CA ASN A 369 -33.69 9.62 4.93
C ASN A 369 -32.86 10.13 3.75
N ASP A 370 -31.77 10.84 4.02
CA ASP A 370 -30.82 11.29 2.99
C ASP A 370 -30.18 10.10 2.27
N GLN A 371 -29.75 9.07 3.01
CA GLN A 371 -29.18 7.84 2.42
C GLN A 371 -30.17 7.16 1.47
N ILE A 372 -31.44 7.03 1.84
CA ILE A 372 -32.42 6.29 1.05
C ILE A 372 -33.05 7.12 -0.09
N THR A 373 -32.93 8.46 -0.09
CA THR A 373 -33.56 9.32 -1.11
C THR A 373 -32.59 10.12 -1.98
N SER A 374 -31.27 10.07 -1.74
CA SER A 374 -30.31 10.98 -2.39
C SER A 374 -30.03 10.74 -3.87
N GLY A 375 -30.42 9.60 -4.44
CA GLY A 375 -29.99 9.17 -5.77
C GLY A 375 -28.48 8.86 -5.84
N LYS A 376 -27.86 8.56 -4.69
CA LYS A 376 -26.44 8.21 -4.60
C LYS A 376 -26.25 6.80 -4.10
N ASP A 377 -25.21 6.14 -4.61
CA ASP A 377 -24.73 4.87 -4.08
C ASP A 377 -24.32 5.03 -2.61
N ASN A 378 -24.71 4.08 -1.74
CA ASN A 378 -24.34 4.09 -0.33
C ASN A 378 -22.86 3.77 -0.11
N MET A 379 -22.17 3.32 -1.16
CA MET A 379 -20.72 3.07 -1.20
C MET A 379 -20.22 2.08 -0.13
N LEU A 380 -21.09 1.25 0.44
CA LEU A 380 -20.71 0.23 1.42
C LEU A 380 -19.64 -0.72 0.85
N SER A 381 -19.82 -1.12 -0.41
CA SER A 381 -18.86 -1.94 -1.17
C SER A 381 -17.47 -1.30 -1.33
N SER A 382 -17.35 0.01 -1.15
CA SER A 382 -16.07 0.73 -1.21
C SER A 382 -15.33 0.80 0.12
N GLU A 383 -15.99 0.48 1.24
CA GLU A 383 -15.33 0.41 2.54
C GLU A 383 -14.23 -0.66 2.48
N ARG A 384 -13.04 -0.35 3.01
CA ARG A 384 -11.85 -1.20 2.84
C ARG A 384 -12.09 -2.65 3.26
N ALA A 385 -12.73 -2.87 4.41
CA ALA A 385 -13.01 -4.20 4.92
C ALA A 385 -13.94 -4.97 3.97
N VAL A 386 -15.02 -4.34 3.52
CA VAL A 386 -16.00 -4.90 2.57
C VAL A 386 -15.39 -5.15 1.20
N SER A 387 -14.70 -4.16 0.66
CA SER A 387 -14.08 -4.18 -0.66
C SER A 387 -13.10 -5.35 -0.81
N LYS A 388 -12.39 -5.72 0.25
CA LYS A 388 -11.52 -6.90 0.24
C LYS A 388 -12.31 -8.20 0.20
N VAL A 389 -13.37 -8.31 1.00
CA VAL A 389 -14.26 -9.49 1.00
C VAL A 389 -14.89 -9.68 -0.38
N LEU A 390 -15.43 -8.61 -0.97
CA LEU A 390 -15.99 -8.65 -2.32
C LEU A 390 -14.95 -8.98 -3.41
N ALA A 391 -13.67 -8.65 -3.19
CA ALA A 391 -12.61 -9.01 -4.12
C ALA A 391 -12.32 -10.53 -4.09
N GLU A 392 -12.50 -11.19 -2.94
CA GLU A 392 -12.35 -12.65 -2.80
C GLU A 392 -13.51 -13.43 -3.43
N GLU A 393 -14.70 -12.81 -3.55
CA GLU A 393 -15.83 -13.38 -4.29
C GLU A 393 -15.56 -13.45 -5.79
N ILE A 394 -14.70 -12.57 -6.31
CA ILE A 394 -14.32 -12.55 -7.72
C ILE A 394 -13.24 -13.61 -7.93
N ARG A 395 -13.69 -14.85 -8.09
CA ARG A 395 -12.84 -16.02 -8.35
C ARG A 395 -12.36 -16.04 -9.80
N ASP A 396 -11.17 -16.62 -10.01
CA ASP A 396 -10.54 -16.84 -11.33
C ASP A 396 -10.30 -15.55 -12.13
N ILE A 397 -9.28 -14.76 -11.77
CA ILE A 397 -8.91 -13.55 -12.53
C ILE A 397 -7.85 -13.83 -13.60
N ASP A 398 -7.33 -15.06 -13.67
CA ASP A 398 -6.20 -15.36 -14.54
C ASP A 398 -6.59 -15.32 -16.02
N TYR A 399 -7.84 -15.61 -16.35
CA TYR A 399 -8.35 -15.42 -17.72
C TYR A 399 -8.30 -13.96 -18.19
N LEU A 400 -8.46 -12.98 -17.29
CA LEU A 400 -8.40 -11.55 -17.65
C LEU A 400 -7.00 -11.17 -18.11
N LYS A 401 -5.95 -11.71 -17.48
CA LYS A 401 -4.56 -11.46 -17.91
C LYS A 401 -4.34 -11.98 -19.34
N GLY A 402 -4.88 -13.15 -19.65
CA GLY A 402 -4.83 -13.71 -21.00
C GLY A 402 -5.65 -12.91 -22.01
N ALA A 403 -6.87 -12.52 -21.64
CA ALA A 403 -7.76 -11.70 -22.46
C ALA A 403 -7.13 -10.34 -22.78
N ILE A 404 -6.63 -9.62 -21.77
CA ILE A 404 -5.96 -8.32 -21.92
C ILE A 404 -4.76 -8.44 -22.86
N ARG A 405 -3.87 -9.41 -22.62
CA ARG A 405 -2.67 -9.62 -23.45
C ARG A 405 -3.03 -9.91 -24.90
N ASN A 406 -3.99 -10.80 -25.15
CA ASN A 406 -4.39 -11.15 -26.51
C ASN A 406 -5.15 -10.00 -27.19
N LEU A 407 -5.96 -9.22 -26.45
CA LEU A 407 -6.61 -8.04 -27.00
C LEU A 407 -5.56 -7.00 -27.42
N TYR A 408 -4.58 -6.67 -26.56
CA TYR A 408 -3.49 -5.77 -26.93
C TYR A 408 -2.68 -6.28 -28.13
N ALA A 409 -2.43 -7.59 -28.21
CA ALA A 409 -1.77 -8.21 -29.37
C ALA A 409 -2.50 -7.97 -30.69
N THR A 410 -3.84 -7.88 -30.65
CA THR A 410 -4.63 -7.60 -31.86
C THR A 410 -4.85 -6.10 -32.11
N HIS A 411 -4.45 -5.18 -31.23
CA HIS A 411 -4.85 -3.75 -31.21
C HIS A 411 -4.55 -2.97 -32.50
N LYS A 412 -3.55 -3.34 -33.29
CA LYS A 412 -3.15 -2.65 -34.53
C LYS A 412 -3.00 -3.57 -35.74
N GLY A 413 -4.02 -4.36 -36.06
CA GLY A 413 -3.98 -5.23 -37.24
C GLY A 413 -3.89 -4.41 -38.54
N GLU A 414 -2.82 -4.61 -39.31
CA GLU A 414 -2.76 -4.20 -40.72
C GLU A 414 -3.68 -5.10 -41.55
N SER A 415 -4.45 -4.50 -42.46
CA SER A 415 -5.27 -5.23 -43.42
C SER A 415 -4.79 -4.83 -44.80
N ASN A 416 -4.17 -5.76 -45.53
CA ASN A 416 -3.66 -5.56 -46.89
C ASN A 416 -2.66 -4.40 -47.01
N GLY A 417 -1.67 -4.30 -46.12
CA GLY A 417 -0.59 -3.31 -46.19
C GLY A 417 -1.04 -1.85 -45.99
N LYS A 418 -2.30 -1.63 -45.60
CA LYS A 418 -2.78 -0.33 -45.12
C LYS A 418 -3.02 -0.43 -43.62
N GLU A 419 -2.38 0.46 -42.85
CA GLU A 419 -2.75 0.66 -41.44
C GLU A 419 -4.26 0.89 -41.38
N ARG A 420 -4.98 0.02 -40.66
CA ARG A 420 -6.40 0.26 -40.44
C ARG A 420 -6.54 1.57 -39.67
N SER A 421 -7.36 2.46 -40.21
CA SER A 421 -7.76 3.71 -39.58
C SER A 421 -8.50 3.44 -38.28
N ALA A 422 -7.78 3.49 -37.15
CA ALA A 422 -8.27 3.38 -35.78
C ALA A 422 -9.03 2.07 -35.43
N ASN A 423 -8.96 1.66 -34.17
CA ASN A 423 -9.89 0.64 -33.68
C ASN A 423 -11.32 1.17 -33.67
N SER A 424 -12.30 0.28 -33.70
CA SER A 424 -13.67 0.70 -33.45
C SER A 424 -13.79 1.18 -32.00
N LYS A 425 -14.51 2.28 -31.76
CA LYS A 425 -14.78 2.79 -30.40
C LYS A 425 -15.29 1.70 -29.44
N LYS A 426 -16.11 0.77 -29.93
CA LYS A 426 -16.62 -0.39 -29.17
C LYS A 426 -15.49 -1.31 -28.65
N TYR A 427 -14.44 -1.50 -29.44
CA TYR A 427 -13.27 -2.30 -29.04
C TYR A 427 -12.45 -1.60 -27.97
N ASP A 428 -12.17 -0.31 -28.13
CA ASP A 428 -11.38 0.44 -27.14
C ASP A 428 -12.14 0.56 -25.81
N ALA A 429 -13.48 0.72 -25.86
CA ALA A 429 -14.33 0.69 -24.68
C ALA A 429 -14.28 -0.67 -23.96
N MET A 430 -14.40 -1.78 -24.69
CA MET A 430 -14.27 -3.14 -24.17
C MET A 430 -12.89 -3.37 -23.53
N LEU A 431 -11.81 -3.02 -24.21
CA LEU A 431 -10.45 -3.20 -23.69
C LEU A 431 -10.22 -2.35 -22.43
N SER A 432 -10.65 -1.07 -22.45
CA SER A 432 -10.51 -0.18 -21.30
C SER A 432 -11.18 -0.75 -20.06
N VAL A 433 -12.42 -1.23 -20.18
CA VAL A 433 -13.16 -1.72 -19.01
C VAL A 433 -12.61 -3.06 -18.50
N ILE A 434 -12.12 -3.95 -19.37
CA ILE A 434 -11.44 -5.19 -18.95
C ILE A 434 -10.16 -4.84 -18.16
N VAL A 435 -9.40 -3.85 -18.62
CA VAL A 435 -8.18 -3.37 -17.94
C VAL A 435 -8.50 -2.71 -16.60
N ASP A 436 -9.52 -1.85 -16.56
CA ASP A 436 -9.96 -1.21 -15.32
C ASP A 436 -10.44 -2.24 -14.30
N TYR A 437 -11.14 -3.29 -14.76
CA TYR A 437 -11.60 -4.40 -13.93
C TYR A 437 -10.43 -5.18 -13.31
N ASP A 438 -9.44 -5.60 -14.12
CA ASP A 438 -8.21 -6.25 -13.61
C ASP A 438 -7.44 -5.34 -12.63
N ALA A 439 -7.39 -4.03 -12.90
CA ALA A 439 -6.74 -3.07 -12.00
C ALA A 439 -7.49 -2.89 -10.67
N ALA A 440 -8.82 -2.89 -10.67
CA ALA A 440 -9.62 -2.84 -9.44
C ALA A 440 -9.39 -4.09 -8.58
N LEU A 441 -9.38 -5.27 -9.21
CA LEU A 441 -9.11 -6.54 -8.54
C LEU A 441 -7.74 -6.58 -7.87
N ARG A 442 -6.68 -6.19 -8.60
CA ARG A 442 -5.31 -6.18 -8.05
C ARG A 442 -5.12 -5.21 -6.89
N ARG A 443 -5.94 -4.16 -6.81
CA ARG A 443 -5.93 -3.20 -5.69
C ARG A 443 -6.79 -3.64 -4.50
N GLY A 444 -7.51 -4.76 -4.61
CA GLY A 444 -8.50 -5.16 -3.61
C GLY A 444 -9.72 -4.22 -3.56
N GLU A 445 -10.00 -3.52 -4.67
CA GLU A 445 -11.16 -2.64 -4.84
C GLU A 445 -12.40 -3.46 -5.25
N GLY A 446 -12.74 -4.54 -4.53
CA GLY A 446 -13.77 -5.51 -4.90
C GLY A 446 -15.14 -4.88 -5.19
N GLY A 447 -15.56 -3.87 -4.44
CA GLY A 447 -16.81 -3.16 -4.73
C GLY A 447 -16.80 -2.52 -6.12
N LYS A 448 -15.73 -1.79 -6.45
CA LYS A 448 -15.54 -1.20 -7.79
C LYS A 448 -15.34 -2.27 -8.86
N ALA A 449 -14.69 -3.37 -8.52
CA ALA A 449 -14.49 -4.49 -9.43
C ALA A 449 -15.85 -5.09 -9.84
N LEU A 450 -16.79 -5.32 -8.93
CA LEU A 450 -18.14 -5.79 -9.28
C LEU A 450 -18.83 -4.86 -10.29
N VAL A 451 -18.79 -3.53 -10.05
CA VAL A 451 -19.35 -2.56 -11.02
C VAL A 451 -18.68 -2.63 -12.38
N LEU A 452 -17.37 -2.82 -12.39
CA LEU A 452 -16.59 -2.93 -13.62
C LEU A 452 -16.80 -4.28 -14.32
N LYS A 453 -17.18 -5.35 -13.59
CA LYS A 453 -17.57 -6.65 -14.15
C LYS A 453 -18.80 -6.51 -15.04
N ASP A 454 -19.85 -5.85 -14.54
CA ASP A 454 -21.10 -5.67 -15.30
C ASP A 454 -20.88 -4.78 -16.52
N LYS A 455 -20.13 -3.68 -16.34
CA LYS A 455 -19.72 -2.82 -17.46
C LYS A 455 -18.83 -3.57 -18.45
N MET A 456 -18.00 -4.50 -17.99
CA MET A 456 -17.18 -5.34 -18.85
C MET A 456 -18.05 -6.28 -19.69
N VAL A 457 -19.04 -6.94 -19.09
CA VAL A 457 -20.04 -7.74 -19.83
C VAL A 457 -20.76 -6.88 -20.84
N GLU A 458 -21.28 -5.71 -20.44
CA GLU A 458 -21.97 -4.75 -21.31
C GLU A 458 -21.10 -4.35 -22.53
N LYS A 459 -19.83 -3.98 -22.32
CA LYS A 459 -18.95 -3.56 -23.42
C LYS A 459 -18.47 -4.72 -24.29
N CYS A 460 -18.36 -5.93 -23.74
CA CYS A 460 -18.12 -7.13 -24.53
C CYS A 460 -19.33 -7.46 -25.42
N LEU A 461 -20.56 -7.37 -24.89
CA LEU A 461 -21.80 -7.52 -25.66
C LEU A 461 -21.91 -6.47 -26.75
N ASP A 462 -21.70 -5.19 -26.42
CA ASP A 462 -21.69 -4.10 -27.40
C ASP A 462 -20.65 -4.33 -28.51
N TYR A 463 -19.46 -4.84 -28.16
CA TYR A 463 -18.43 -5.19 -29.12
C TYR A 463 -18.86 -6.30 -30.09
N ILE A 464 -19.59 -7.33 -29.65
CA ILE A 464 -20.03 -8.43 -30.54
C ILE A 464 -21.36 -8.14 -31.25
N ASP A 465 -22.13 -7.15 -30.77
CA ASP A 465 -23.37 -6.73 -31.39
C ASP A 465 -23.17 -6.30 -32.86
N GLY A 466 -24.02 -6.84 -33.73
CA GLY A 466 -23.91 -6.72 -35.19
C GLY A 466 -22.71 -7.47 -35.81
N ARG A 467 -22.06 -8.37 -35.07
CA ARG A 467 -20.85 -9.11 -35.52
C ARG A 467 -20.93 -10.62 -35.28
N LEU A 468 -22.14 -11.18 -35.26
CA LEU A 468 -22.40 -12.59 -34.97
C LEU A 468 -21.90 -13.55 -36.08
N ASP A 469 -21.82 -13.08 -37.31
CA ASP A 469 -21.28 -13.84 -38.45
C ASP A 469 -19.79 -14.20 -38.29
N ILE A 470 -19.34 -15.20 -39.05
CA ILE A 470 -17.93 -15.60 -39.08
C ILE A 470 -17.08 -14.40 -39.53
N ARG A 471 -16.16 -13.98 -38.66
CA ARG A 471 -15.28 -12.84 -38.95
C ARG A 471 -14.33 -13.20 -40.08
N SER A 472 -14.27 -12.36 -41.11
CA SER A 472 -13.45 -12.58 -42.32
C SER A 472 -11.95 -12.39 -42.12
N THR A 473 -11.53 -11.82 -40.98
CA THR A 473 -10.13 -11.57 -40.64
C THR A 473 -9.75 -12.30 -39.37
N ASP A 474 -8.56 -12.88 -39.30
CA ASP A 474 -8.06 -13.61 -38.13
C ASP A 474 -8.06 -12.75 -36.85
N PHE A 475 -7.65 -11.48 -36.94
CA PHE A 475 -7.73 -10.54 -35.80
C PHE A 475 -9.17 -10.31 -35.33
N GLY A 476 -10.09 -10.14 -36.29
CA GLY A 476 -11.52 -9.98 -35.97
C GLY A 476 -12.08 -11.21 -35.27
N LYS A 477 -11.65 -12.41 -35.69
CA LYS A 477 -12.02 -13.69 -35.07
C LYS A 477 -11.42 -13.82 -33.68
N GLU A 478 -10.13 -13.53 -33.49
CA GLU A 478 -9.46 -13.62 -32.19
C GLU A 478 -10.05 -12.62 -31.18
N ARG A 479 -10.31 -11.36 -31.58
CA ARG A 479 -11.00 -10.39 -30.71
C ARG A 479 -12.41 -10.83 -30.33
N PHE A 480 -13.14 -11.42 -31.27
CA PHE A 480 -14.47 -11.98 -31.00
C PHE A 480 -14.38 -13.16 -30.03
N ASP A 481 -13.46 -14.09 -30.26
CA ASP A 481 -13.25 -15.24 -29.38
C ASP A 481 -12.86 -14.80 -27.96
N ILE A 482 -12.02 -13.77 -27.81
CA ILE A 482 -11.65 -13.24 -26.49
C ILE A 482 -12.85 -12.59 -25.79
N ALA A 483 -13.61 -11.76 -26.50
CA ALA A 483 -14.84 -11.16 -25.95
C ALA A 483 -15.80 -12.26 -25.48
N MET A 484 -15.99 -13.31 -26.29
CA MET A 484 -16.82 -14.46 -25.94
C MET A 484 -16.27 -15.27 -24.76
N THR A 485 -14.95 -15.45 -24.63
CA THR A 485 -14.35 -16.08 -23.44
C THR A 485 -14.56 -15.24 -22.19
N VAL A 486 -14.47 -13.91 -22.28
CA VAL A 486 -14.79 -13.00 -21.17
C VAL A 486 -16.28 -13.11 -20.82
N LEU A 487 -17.19 -13.09 -21.81
CA LEU A 487 -18.63 -13.26 -21.58
C LEU A 487 -18.96 -14.62 -20.94
N MET A 488 -18.39 -15.71 -21.45
CA MET A 488 -18.57 -17.06 -20.89
C MET A 488 -18.23 -17.14 -19.41
N LYS A 489 -17.24 -16.36 -18.95
CA LYS A 489 -16.78 -16.35 -17.56
C LYS A 489 -17.59 -15.44 -16.65
N ASN A 490 -18.36 -14.50 -17.19
CA ASN A 490 -18.99 -13.43 -16.42
C ASN A 490 -20.50 -13.29 -16.60
N MET A 491 -21.07 -13.87 -17.66
CA MET A 491 -22.51 -13.95 -17.89
C MET A 491 -23.12 -15.18 -17.24
N ASP A 492 -24.43 -15.14 -17.00
CA ASP A 492 -25.21 -16.33 -16.66
C ASP A 492 -25.03 -17.41 -17.75
N PRO A 493 -24.86 -18.70 -17.37
CA PRO A 493 -24.73 -19.78 -18.34
C PRO A 493 -25.88 -19.88 -19.36
N ASN A 494 -27.11 -19.53 -18.99
CA ASN A 494 -28.26 -19.57 -19.88
C ASN A 494 -28.22 -18.41 -20.88
N ASP A 495 -27.94 -17.19 -20.42
CA ASP A 495 -27.80 -16.01 -21.28
C ASP A 495 -26.66 -16.21 -22.28
N PHE A 496 -25.55 -16.80 -21.81
CA PHE A 496 -24.45 -17.18 -22.69
C PHE A 496 -24.87 -18.28 -23.68
N GLY A 497 -25.66 -19.27 -23.25
CA GLY A 497 -26.25 -20.29 -24.11
C GLY A 497 -27.17 -19.72 -25.20
N GLU A 498 -28.00 -18.72 -24.87
CA GLU A 498 -28.83 -17.98 -25.82
C GLU A 498 -27.98 -17.20 -26.82
N LEU A 499 -26.95 -16.50 -26.35
CA LEU A 499 -26.00 -15.82 -27.20
C LEU A 499 -25.30 -16.79 -28.18
N LEU A 500 -24.93 -17.99 -27.75
CA LEU A 500 -24.38 -19.03 -28.62
C LEU A 500 -25.38 -19.49 -29.68
N ARG A 501 -26.66 -19.67 -29.30
CA ARG A 501 -27.73 -20.02 -30.24
C ARG A 501 -27.91 -18.94 -31.31
N ASP A 502 -27.90 -17.67 -30.92
CA ASP A 502 -28.01 -16.54 -31.85
C ASP A 502 -26.81 -16.44 -32.79
N ILE A 503 -25.59 -16.68 -32.27
CA ILE A 503 -24.38 -16.74 -33.09
C ILE A 503 -24.47 -17.87 -34.13
N ASN A 504 -24.80 -19.09 -33.71
CA ASN A 504 -24.90 -20.24 -34.60
C ASN A 504 -26.00 -20.05 -35.65
N LYS A 505 -27.13 -19.46 -35.24
CA LYS A 505 -28.22 -19.07 -36.15
C LYS A 505 -27.77 -18.06 -37.21
N SER A 506 -27.05 -17.00 -36.81
CA SER A 506 -26.47 -16.01 -37.76
C SER A 506 -25.51 -16.68 -38.75
N ARG A 507 -24.67 -17.60 -38.26
CA ARG A 507 -23.69 -18.36 -39.06
C ARG A 507 -24.29 -19.48 -39.90
N LYS A 508 -25.59 -19.76 -39.74
CA LYS A 508 -26.30 -20.90 -40.37
C LYS A 508 -25.69 -22.26 -40.03
N ALA A 509 -25.08 -22.37 -38.84
CA ALA A 509 -24.50 -23.60 -38.32
C ALA A 509 -25.49 -24.28 -37.37
N LYS A 510 -25.89 -25.52 -37.65
CA LYS A 510 -26.86 -26.30 -36.88
C LYS A 510 -26.20 -27.38 -36.04
N ASN A 511 -25.13 -27.99 -36.55
CA ASN A 511 -24.44 -29.11 -35.93
C ASN A 511 -22.97 -28.78 -35.64
N ALA A 512 -22.34 -29.56 -34.74
CA ALA A 512 -20.94 -29.39 -34.37
C ALA A 512 -19.96 -29.44 -35.57
N ASP A 513 -20.32 -30.17 -36.62
CA ASP A 513 -19.52 -30.31 -37.85
C ASP A 513 -19.71 -29.15 -38.84
N ASP A 514 -20.72 -28.30 -38.63
CA ASP A 514 -20.96 -27.17 -39.54
C ASP A 514 -19.86 -26.10 -39.38
N THR A 515 -19.42 -25.55 -40.51
CA THR A 515 -18.35 -24.54 -40.50
C THR A 515 -18.76 -23.32 -39.68
N GLY A 516 -18.00 -23.03 -38.62
CA GLY A 516 -18.22 -21.88 -37.76
C GLY A 516 -19.18 -22.10 -36.60
N TYR A 517 -19.68 -23.34 -36.41
CA TYR A 517 -20.38 -23.74 -35.19
C TYR A 517 -19.50 -23.49 -33.96
N VAL A 518 -20.11 -22.95 -32.92
CA VAL A 518 -19.45 -22.72 -31.62
C VAL A 518 -20.37 -23.17 -30.49
N ASN A 519 -19.78 -23.77 -29.45
CA ASN A 519 -20.46 -24.14 -28.22
C ASN A 519 -19.62 -23.66 -27.02
N ARG A 520 -20.07 -23.96 -25.79
CA ARG A 520 -19.32 -23.61 -24.58
C ARG A 520 -17.92 -24.23 -24.55
N GLN A 521 -17.81 -25.52 -24.88
CA GLN A 521 -16.53 -26.25 -24.91
C GLN A 521 -15.51 -25.60 -25.85
N TYR A 522 -15.95 -25.06 -26.99
CA TYR A 522 -15.10 -24.28 -27.90
C TYR A 522 -14.42 -23.11 -27.18
N TYR A 523 -15.18 -22.31 -26.42
CA TYR A 523 -14.64 -21.16 -25.72
C TYR A 523 -13.87 -21.52 -24.45
N GLU A 524 -14.12 -22.67 -23.83
CA GLU A 524 -13.28 -23.22 -22.77
C GLU A 524 -11.92 -23.67 -23.29
N ASN A 525 -11.88 -24.30 -24.47
CA ASN A 525 -10.63 -24.64 -25.14
C ASN A 525 -9.87 -23.38 -25.57
N LYS A 526 -10.58 -22.35 -26.05
CA LYS A 526 -9.98 -21.03 -26.35
C LYS A 526 -9.43 -20.35 -25.12
N LEU A 527 -10.12 -20.45 -23.98
CA LEU A 527 -9.63 -19.93 -22.72
C LEU A 527 -8.32 -20.60 -22.31
N ARG A 528 -8.25 -21.94 -22.33
CA ARG A 528 -7.01 -22.68 -22.03
C ARG A 528 -5.87 -22.26 -22.95
N SER A 529 -6.13 -22.23 -24.26
CA SER A 529 -5.16 -21.75 -25.25
C SER A 529 -4.73 -20.31 -25.00
N ASN A 530 -5.65 -19.42 -24.64
CA ASN A 530 -5.36 -18.03 -24.31
C ASN A 530 -4.50 -17.91 -23.07
N ASN A 531 -4.73 -18.73 -22.04
CA ASN A 531 -3.93 -18.77 -20.82
C ASN A 531 -2.53 -19.35 -21.07
N GLU A 532 -2.41 -20.41 -21.87
CA GLU A 532 -1.12 -20.97 -22.29
C GLU A 532 -0.30 -19.98 -23.12
N LYS A 533 -0.95 -19.33 -24.10
CA LYS A 533 -0.36 -18.19 -24.83
C LYS A 533 0.07 -17.12 -23.84
N ALA A 534 -0.79 -16.74 -22.90
CA ALA A 534 -0.48 -15.71 -21.92
C ALA A 534 0.68 -16.08 -21.00
N ALA A 535 0.82 -17.33 -20.58
CA ALA A 535 1.94 -17.83 -19.78
C ALA A 535 3.24 -17.77 -20.58
N ASN A 536 3.20 -18.22 -21.84
CA ASN A 536 4.30 -18.10 -22.80
C ASN A 536 4.63 -16.64 -23.15
N LEU A 537 3.70 -15.72 -22.88
CA LEU A 537 3.84 -14.29 -23.12
C LEU A 537 4.02 -13.48 -21.82
N ALA A 538 4.11 -14.13 -20.66
CA ALA A 538 4.05 -13.45 -19.36
C ALA A 538 5.22 -12.51 -19.09
N HIS A 539 6.31 -12.70 -19.82
CA HIS A 539 7.52 -11.90 -19.78
C HIS A 539 7.51 -10.72 -20.76
N TYR A 540 6.42 -10.48 -21.50
CA TYR A 540 6.24 -9.33 -22.39
C TYR A 540 5.20 -8.35 -21.82
N THR A 541 5.47 -7.06 -21.90
CA THR A 541 4.47 -6.01 -21.65
C THR A 541 3.46 -5.95 -22.81
N PRO A 542 2.27 -5.36 -22.61
CA PRO A 542 1.29 -5.15 -23.69
C PRO A 542 1.87 -4.52 -24.96
N ASP A 543 2.72 -3.50 -24.83
CA ASP A 543 3.36 -2.84 -25.97
C ASP A 543 4.32 -3.77 -26.72
N GLN A 544 5.05 -4.58 -25.97
CA GLN A 544 6.00 -5.57 -26.50
C GLN A 544 5.28 -6.72 -27.23
N LEU A 545 4.04 -7.02 -26.84
CA LEU A 545 3.18 -7.99 -27.55
C LEU A 545 2.62 -7.44 -28.85
N ALA A 546 2.18 -6.18 -28.86
CA ALA A 546 1.73 -5.51 -30.07
C ALA A 546 2.85 -5.42 -31.12
N GLU A 547 4.08 -5.09 -30.71
CA GLU A 547 5.25 -5.07 -31.60
C GLU A 547 5.61 -6.45 -32.16
N ARG A 548 5.55 -7.50 -31.32
CA ARG A 548 5.92 -8.86 -31.76
C ARG A 548 4.92 -9.46 -32.73
N TYR A 549 3.62 -9.21 -32.54
CA TYR A 549 2.60 -9.63 -33.51
C TYR A 549 2.72 -8.85 -34.82
N LYS A 550 3.02 -7.53 -34.75
CA LYS A 550 3.33 -6.72 -35.93
C LYS A 550 4.52 -7.31 -36.71
N ALA A 551 5.63 -7.64 -36.05
CA ALA A 551 6.79 -8.25 -36.68
C ALA A 551 6.52 -9.65 -37.29
N ARG A 552 5.61 -10.44 -36.68
CA ARG A 552 5.24 -11.78 -37.17
C ARG A 552 4.37 -11.72 -38.43
N GLU A 553 3.47 -10.74 -38.51
CA GLU A 553 2.64 -10.53 -39.71
C GLU A 553 3.43 -9.79 -40.80
N GLU A 554 4.33 -8.87 -40.44
CA GLU A 554 5.30 -8.28 -41.36
C GLU A 554 6.20 -9.35 -41.98
N MET A 555 6.65 -10.37 -41.22
CA MET A 555 7.36 -11.53 -41.78
C MET A 555 6.47 -12.41 -42.70
N ARG A 556 5.17 -12.52 -42.41
CA ARG A 556 4.21 -13.28 -43.22
C ARG A 556 3.79 -12.54 -44.50
N LEU A 557 3.82 -11.22 -44.48
CA LEU A 557 3.52 -10.33 -45.62
C LEU A 557 4.77 -10.05 -46.46
N LYS A 558 5.97 -9.97 -45.85
CA LYS A 558 7.27 -9.88 -46.55
C LYS A 558 7.59 -11.16 -47.33
N SER A 559 7.08 -12.32 -46.92
CA SER A 559 7.17 -13.55 -47.72
C SER A 559 6.19 -13.59 -48.90
N ALA A 560 5.29 -12.60 -49.04
CA ALA A 560 4.22 -12.59 -50.04
C ALA A 560 4.25 -11.43 -51.05
N GLY A 561 5.14 -10.43 -50.94
CA GLY A 561 5.16 -9.34 -51.93
C GLY A 561 6.38 -8.40 -51.86
N GLU A 562 7.26 -8.53 -52.85
CA GLU A 562 8.24 -7.49 -53.23
C GLU A 562 7.57 -6.38 -54.07
N PHE A 563 8.17 -5.18 -54.05
CA PHE A 563 7.91 -3.97 -54.89
C PHE A 563 6.76 -3.01 -54.50
N LEU A 564 7.09 -1.87 -53.85
CA LEU A 564 7.07 -0.48 -54.39
C LEU A 564 7.00 0.62 -53.30
N LEU A 565 7.67 1.74 -53.58
CA LEU A 565 7.91 2.95 -52.79
C LEU A 565 6.75 3.97 -52.86
N GLU A 566 6.55 4.77 -51.78
CA GLU A 566 6.43 6.27 -51.74
C GLU A 566 5.54 6.82 -50.59
N GLY A 567 6.03 7.88 -49.90
CA GLY A 567 5.20 9.01 -49.40
C GLY A 567 4.87 9.13 -47.88
N PRO A 568 5.12 10.28 -47.18
CA PRO A 568 5.18 10.36 -45.70
C PRO A 568 3.97 11.02 -45.01
N GLY A 569 3.77 10.70 -43.73
CA GLY A 569 2.87 11.39 -42.79
C GLY A 569 3.42 11.32 -41.37
N SER A 570 3.57 12.49 -40.73
CA SER A 570 4.15 12.76 -39.42
C SER A 570 3.16 12.54 -38.27
N ASP A 571 3.62 11.98 -37.13
CA ASP A 571 3.47 12.56 -35.78
C ASP A 571 3.87 11.59 -34.64
N GLY A 572 4.91 12.01 -33.92
CA GLY A 572 5.32 11.79 -32.52
C GLY A 572 4.87 10.56 -31.69
N GLY A 573 5.87 9.83 -31.16
CA GLY A 573 5.70 8.96 -30.00
C GLY A 573 6.96 8.19 -29.56
N TRP A 574 7.97 8.89 -29.05
CA TRP A 574 9.13 8.25 -28.41
C TRP A 574 8.77 7.76 -27.01
N ASN A 575 8.32 6.49 -26.90
CA ASN A 575 8.44 5.65 -25.70
C ASN A 575 7.88 4.25 -25.97
N ALA A 576 8.59 3.46 -26.78
CA ALA A 576 8.47 2.01 -26.81
C ALA A 576 9.80 1.43 -27.26
N ALA A 577 10.56 0.88 -26.31
CA ALA A 577 11.72 0.05 -26.60
C ALA A 577 11.33 -1.41 -26.28
N SER A 578 11.45 -2.27 -27.30
CA SER A 578 11.05 -3.68 -27.35
C SER A 578 11.59 -4.56 -26.19
N PRO A 579 10.99 -5.74 -25.92
CA PRO A 579 11.48 -6.70 -24.92
C PRO A 579 12.81 -7.35 -25.31
N PHE A 580 13.22 -7.24 -26.57
CA PHE A 580 14.43 -7.87 -27.09
C PHE A 580 15.68 -7.24 -26.46
N ILE A 581 15.61 -5.96 -26.08
CA ILE A 581 16.70 -5.27 -25.37
C ILE A 581 16.69 -5.57 -23.86
N ARG A 582 15.52 -5.91 -23.27
CA ARG A 582 15.48 -6.30 -21.84
C ARG A 582 16.14 -7.66 -21.54
N ARG A 583 16.40 -8.50 -22.56
CA ARG A 583 17.14 -9.77 -22.38
C ARG A 583 18.64 -9.68 -22.60
N ASN A 584 19.17 -8.62 -23.19
CA ASN A 584 20.62 -8.52 -23.43
C ASN A 584 21.27 -7.51 -22.51
N TRP A 585 21.51 -7.95 -21.27
CA TRP A 585 22.61 -7.42 -20.46
C TRP A 585 24.00 -7.75 -21.03
N ASN A 586 24.06 -8.56 -22.10
CA ASN A 586 25.29 -9.05 -22.71
C ASN A 586 25.47 -8.52 -24.13
N LEU A 587 25.48 -7.20 -24.33
CA LEU A 587 26.30 -6.68 -25.43
C LEU A 587 27.75 -6.90 -24.98
N THR A 588 28.44 -7.80 -25.67
CA THR A 588 29.86 -8.06 -25.40
C THR A 588 30.68 -6.83 -25.78
N GLU A 589 31.91 -6.73 -25.28
CA GLU A 589 32.83 -5.70 -25.77
C GLU A 589 33.04 -5.78 -27.28
N ASP A 590 32.90 -6.99 -27.86
CA ASP A 590 33.09 -7.22 -29.29
C ASP A 590 31.87 -6.75 -30.11
N ASP A 591 30.63 -6.99 -29.65
CA ASP A 591 29.42 -6.41 -30.27
C ASP A 591 29.51 -4.88 -30.33
N MET A 592 30.09 -4.28 -29.29
CA MET A 592 30.25 -2.83 -29.20
C MET A 592 31.43 -2.31 -30.00
N LYS A 593 32.54 -3.07 -30.11
CA LYS A 593 33.61 -2.74 -31.07
C LYS A 593 33.06 -2.78 -32.50
N ASP A 594 32.18 -3.72 -32.82
CA ASP A 594 31.56 -3.84 -34.14
C ASP A 594 30.57 -2.71 -34.41
N ILE A 595 29.77 -2.30 -33.41
CA ILE A 595 28.92 -1.10 -33.50
C ILE A 595 29.78 0.16 -33.63
N GLU A 596 30.80 0.34 -32.80
CA GLU A 596 31.68 1.53 -32.81
C GLU A 596 32.51 1.63 -34.10
N LYS A 597 32.89 0.49 -34.69
CA LYS A 597 33.58 0.37 -35.98
C LYS A 597 32.65 0.66 -37.15
N SER A 598 31.46 0.06 -37.16
CA SER A 598 30.46 0.30 -38.22
C SER A 598 29.98 1.76 -38.24
N LEU A 599 29.94 2.42 -37.07
CA LEU A 599 29.69 3.84 -36.93
C LEU A 599 30.87 4.73 -37.33
N ALA A 600 32.11 4.28 -37.11
CA ALA A 600 33.32 4.99 -37.54
C ALA A 600 33.47 5.01 -39.07
N ASP A 601 32.97 3.97 -39.75
CA ASP A 601 33.00 3.83 -41.20
C ASP A 601 31.84 4.57 -41.91
N GLU A 602 31.00 5.34 -41.16
CA GLU A 602 29.76 6.00 -41.64
C GLU A 602 28.77 5.04 -42.35
N LYS A 603 28.95 3.73 -42.20
CA LYS A 603 28.16 2.66 -42.85
C LYS A 603 26.96 2.19 -42.04
N PHE A 604 26.77 2.71 -40.83
CA PHE A 604 25.67 2.29 -39.97
C PHE A 604 24.35 2.93 -40.43
N ILE A 605 23.70 2.32 -41.41
CA ILE A 605 22.29 2.52 -41.70
C ILE A 605 21.52 1.59 -40.76
N PHE A 606 20.54 2.11 -40.02
CA PHE A 606 19.59 1.31 -39.24
C PHE A 606 18.75 0.45 -40.20
N GLU A 607 19.28 -0.65 -40.74
CA GLU A 607 18.52 -1.65 -41.52
C GLU A 607 17.85 -2.69 -40.61
N THR A 608 17.30 -2.24 -39.48
CA THR A 608 16.34 -3.06 -38.72
C THR A 608 15.08 -2.22 -38.57
N ASP A 609 13.92 -2.80 -38.86
CA ASP A 609 12.58 -2.17 -38.88
C ASP A 609 12.16 -1.49 -37.55
N ILE A 610 13.05 -1.40 -36.57
CA ILE A 610 12.85 -0.94 -35.19
C ILE A 610 12.87 0.60 -35.09
N VAL A 611 13.31 1.33 -36.12
CA VAL A 611 13.39 2.80 -36.05
C VAL A 611 13.08 3.44 -37.42
N LYS A 612 11.81 3.80 -37.69
CA LYS A 612 11.51 4.86 -38.66
C LYS A 612 12.01 6.19 -38.07
N THR A 613 13.31 6.44 -38.16
CA THR A 613 13.85 7.75 -37.80
C THR A 613 13.95 8.60 -39.03
N GLU A 614 13.43 9.82 -38.94
CA GLU A 614 13.81 10.90 -39.83
C GLU A 614 15.34 11.00 -39.87
N GLU A 615 15.95 11.28 -41.03
CA GLU A 615 17.41 11.50 -41.18
C GLU A 615 17.98 12.45 -40.11
N SER A 616 17.16 13.40 -39.64
CA SER A 616 17.44 14.33 -38.55
C SER A 616 17.86 13.65 -37.23
N THR A 617 17.28 12.49 -36.89
CA THR A 617 17.54 11.81 -35.62
C THR A 617 18.80 10.95 -35.66
N VAL A 618 19.07 10.28 -36.79
CA VAL A 618 20.32 9.54 -37.00
C VAL A 618 21.50 10.50 -36.96
N ALA A 619 21.37 11.67 -37.59
CA ALA A 619 22.36 12.74 -37.52
C ALA A 619 22.61 13.22 -36.07
N GLN A 620 21.54 13.40 -35.27
CA GLN A 620 21.64 13.78 -33.86
C GLN A 620 22.33 12.72 -33.00
N CYS A 621 22.03 11.43 -33.21
CA CYS A 621 22.67 10.32 -32.52
C CYS A 621 24.16 10.22 -32.89
N ASN A 622 24.49 10.33 -34.18
CA ASN A 622 25.86 10.32 -34.67
C ASN A 622 26.68 11.50 -34.12
N ASP A 623 26.10 12.71 -34.09
CA ASP A 623 26.73 13.87 -33.45
C ASP A 623 26.98 13.64 -31.96
N ALA A 624 25.97 13.12 -31.23
CA ALA A 624 26.10 12.79 -29.82
C ALA A 624 27.24 11.78 -29.57
N MET A 625 27.34 10.71 -30.36
CA MET A 625 28.43 9.74 -30.22
C MET A 625 29.80 10.34 -30.57
N LYS A 626 29.90 11.12 -31.65
CA LYS A 626 31.14 11.81 -32.05
C LYS A 626 31.62 12.77 -30.94
N ARG A 627 30.70 13.44 -30.25
CA ARG A 627 30.98 14.30 -29.09
C ARG A 627 31.40 13.50 -27.86
N MET A 628 30.71 12.41 -27.54
CA MET A 628 31.03 11.58 -26.38
C MET A 628 32.41 10.93 -26.46
N LYS A 629 32.85 10.52 -27.65
CA LYS A 629 34.23 10.03 -27.87
C LYS A 629 35.30 11.08 -27.53
N LYS A 630 34.94 12.37 -27.56
CA LYS A 630 35.79 13.50 -27.16
C LYS A 630 35.55 13.96 -25.71
N GLY A 631 34.74 13.22 -24.95
CA GLY A 631 34.34 13.55 -23.58
C GLY A 631 33.31 14.68 -23.48
N ASP A 632 32.63 15.03 -24.58
CA ASP A 632 31.53 16.01 -24.61
C ASP A 632 30.19 15.27 -24.53
N TYR A 633 29.49 15.41 -23.39
CA TYR A 633 28.17 14.79 -23.16
C TYR A 633 27.00 15.77 -23.37
N SER A 634 27.22 16.92 -24.04
CA SER A 634 26.20 17.96 -24.28
C SER A 634 24.98 17.52 -25.08
N LYS A 635 25.05 16.35 -25.71
CA LYS A 635 23.98 15.74 -26.51
C LYS A 635 23.66 14.32 -26.05
N PHE A 636 24.01 13.97 -24.82
CA PHE A 636 23.82 12.62 -24.27
C PHE A 636 22.37 12.11 -24.40
N ASN A 637 21.37 12.99 -24.30
CA ASN A 637 19.96 12.62 -24.47
C ASN A 637 19.55 12.28 -25.91
N HIS A 638 20.35 12.64 -26.90
CA HIS A 638 20.11 12.22 -28.29
C HIS A 638 20.54 10.77 -28.54
N LEU A 639 21.29 10.15 -27.61
CA LEU A 639 21.56 8.72 -27.69
C LEU A 639 20.31 7.90 -27.37
N PRO A 640 20.03 6.82 -28.11
CA PRO A 640 19.10 5.79 -27.68
C PRO A 640 19.38 5.26 -26.26
N VAL A 641 18.33 4.85 -25.55
CA VAL A 641 18.39 4.36 -24.16
C VAL A 641 19.45 3.27 -23.97
N PHE A 642 19.55 2.31 -24.90
CA PHE A 642 20.50 1.20 -24.80
C PHE A 642 21.98 1.66 -24.87
N LEU A 643 22.29 2.68 -25.67
CA LEU A 643 23.64 3.26 -25.72
C LEU A 643 23.96 4.04 -24.44
N ARG A 644 22.98 4.78 -23.90
CA ARG A 644 23.13 5.44 -22.59
C ARG A 644 23.42 4.44 -21.48
N GLU A 645 22.72 3.29 -21.49
CA GLU A 645 22.96 2.20 -20.54
C GLU A 645 24.34 1.57 -20.70
N TYR A 646 24.77 1.30 -21.94
CA TYR A 646 26.11 0.78 -22.21
C TYR A 646 27.21 1.70 -21.67
N TYR A 647 27.18 2.98 -22.05
CA TYR A 647 28.17 3.94 -21.58
C TYR A 647 28.10 4.14 -20.06
N GLY A 648 26.91 4.00 -19.47
CA GLY A 648 26.74 3.94 -18.02
C GLY A 648 27.47 2.77 -17.38
N LYS A 649 27.29 1.54 -17.87
CA LYS A 649 28.00 0.34 -17.37
C LYS A 649 29.50 0.45 -17.54
N LYS A 650 29.95 0.93 -18.70
CA LYS A 650 31.38 1.17 -18.97
C LYS A 650 31.97 2.13 -17.93
N MET A 651 31.28 3.24 -17.66
CA MET A 651 31.68 4.19 -16.62
C MET A 651 31.72 3.55 -15.22
N LEU A 652 30.74 2.71 -14.87
CA LEU A 652 30.78 2.00 -13.58
C LEU A 652 31.98 1.04 -13.47
N ARG A 653 32.30 0.29 -14.53
CA ARG A 653 33.50 -0.57 -14.57
C ARG A 653 34.79 0.23 -14.48
N GLU A 654 34.88 1.36 -15.16
CA GLU A 654 36.05 2.25 -15.10
C GLU A 654 36.25 2.82 -13.69
N VAL A 655 35.16 3.15 -12.97
CA VAL A 655 35.22 3.77 -11.64
C VAL A 655 35.38 2.75 -10.52
N PHE A 656 34.66 1.63 -10.58
CA PHE A 656 34.57 0.64 -9.50
C PHE A 656 35.28 -0.68 -9.82
N GLY A 657 35.71 -0.92 -11.05
CA GLY A 657 36.23 -2.22 -11.50
C GLY A 657 35.13 -3.26 -11.80
N SER A 658 33.86 -2.93 -11.50
CA SER A 658 32.69 -3.79 -11.72
C SER A 658 31.45 -2.92 -11.95
N ASP A 659 30.52 -3.37 -12.77
CA ASP A 659 29.17 -2.79 -12.92
C ASP A 659 28.12 -3.44 -11.99
N MET A 660 28.51 -4.46 -11.22
CA MET A 660 27.64 -5.17 -10.26
C MET A 660 28.12 -5.10 -8.80
N ASP A 661 29.40 -4.83 -8.56
CA ASP A 661 29.99 -4.79 -7.21
C ASP A 661 30.40 -3.37 -6.85
N ILE A 662 29.40 -2.58 -6.47
CA ILE A 662 29.65 -1.21 -6.01
C ILE A 662 30.17 -1.27 -4.56
N PRO A 663 31.33 -0.66 -4.25
CA PRO A 663 31.85 -0.63 -2.90
C PRO A 663 31.06 0.32 -1.98
N PRO A 664 31.11 0.16 -0.65
CA PRO A 664 30.59 1.14 0.31
C PRO A 664 31.09 2.56 0.08
N LEU A 665 30.25 3.59 0.30
CA LEU A 665 30.67 4.98 0.20
C LEU A 665 31.53 5.40 1.40
N ASP A 666 32.83 5.14 1.32
CA ASP A 666 33.82 5.59 2.29
C ASP A 666 34.59 6.84 1.83
N ASP A 667 35.59 7.28 2.60
CA ASP A 667 36.34 8.49 2.29
C ASP A 667 37.30 8.33 1.11
N GLU A 668 37.75 7.12 0.81
CA GLU A 668 38.52 6.83 -0.41
C GLU A 668 37.60 6.96 -1.63
N MET A 669 36.39 6.42 -1.52
CA MET A 669 35.42 6.47 -2.60
C MET A 669 34.89 7.88 -2.87
N LYS A 670 34.62 8.67 -1.82
CA LYS A 670 34.30 10.09 -1.96
C LYS A 670 35.40 10.86 -2.69
N LYS A 671 36.68 10.54 -2.44
CA LYS A 671 37.82 11.13 -3.17
C LYS A 671 37.84 10.68 -4.63
N LYS A 672 37.60 9.39 -4.92
CA LYS A 672 37.51 8.88 -6.31
C LYS A 672 36.35 9.50 -7.08
N MET A 673 35.23 9.78 -6.41
CA MET A 673 34.06 10.45 -6.98
C MET A 673 34.25 11.97 -7.16
N ALA A 674 35.29 12.56 -6.58
CA ALA A 674 35.54 13.99 -6.66
C ALA A 674 35.87 14.39 -8.10
N GLY A 675 34.85 14.88 -8.82
CA GLY A 675 34.94 15.23 -10.24
C GLY A 675 33.91 14.50 -11.12
N LEU A 676 33.40 13.35 -10.66
CA LEU A 676 32.33 12.60 -11.33
C LEU A 676 30.93 13.09 -10.95
N ASN A 677 30.83 13.92 -9.91
CA ASN A 677 29.56 14.47 -9.44
C ASN A 677 28.80 15.29 -10.49
N ASN A 678 29.48 15.80 -11.53
CA ASN A 678 28.85 16.51 -12.64
C ASN A 678 28.81 15.68 -13.93
N ASN A 679 29.23 14.41 -13.90
CA ASN A 679 29.24 13.54 -15.08
C ASN A 679 27.84 12.93 -15.30
N PRO A 680 27.13 13.31 -16.38
CA PRO A 680 25.76 12.85 -16.61
C PRO A 680 25.68 11.34 -16.91
N VAL A 681 26.73 10.73 -17.48
CA VAL A 681 26.77 9.29 -17.76
C VAL A 681 26.86 8.49 -16.46
N PHE A 682 27.77 8.90 -15.56
CA PHE A 682 27.94 8.25 -14.27
C PHE A 682 26.67 8.36 -13.42
N ARG A 683 26.04 9.54 -13.38
CA ARG A 683 24.80 9.74 -12.64
C ARG A 683 23.63 8.94 -13.21
N TYR A 684 23.48 8.94 -14.53
CA TYR A 684 22.48 8.10 -15.20
C TYR A 684 22.67 6.62 -14.85
N ALA A 685 23.91 6.13 -14.86
CA ALA A 685 24.24 4.74 -14.52
C ALA A 685 23.86 4.39 -13.07
N MET A 686 24.24 5.25 -12.12
CA MET A 686 23.91 5.05 -10.71
C MET A 686 22.39 4.99 -10.49
N THR A 687 21.60 5.84 -11.14
CA THR A 687 20.15 5.79 -10.94
C THR A 687 19.46 4.62 -11.63
N GLN A 688 19.97 4.16 -12.79
CA GLN A 688 19.44 2.94 -13.42
C GLN A 688 19.56 1.71 -12.52
N LEU A 689 20.60 1.65 -11.69
CA LEU A 689 20.76 0.59 -10.70
C LEU A 689 19.75 0.71 -9.53
N ILE A 690 19.41 1.92 -9.08
CA ILE A 690 18.32 2.14 -8.11
C ILE A 690 17.00 1.64 -8.68
N ASP A 691 16.71 1.99 -9.94
CA ASP A 691 15.40 1.77 -10.55
C ASP A 691 15.06 0.29 -10.80
N ARG A 692 16.07 -0.57 -10.79
CA ARG A 692 15.98 -2.00 -11.12
C ARG A 692 16.08 -2.94 -9.92
N ASN A 693 16.11 -2.42 -8.68
CA ASN A 693 16.36 -3.21 -7.46
C ASN A 693 17.60 -4.11 -7.60
N ALA A 694 18.71 -3.55 -8.11
CA ALA A 694 19.90 -4.32 -8.42
C ALA A 694 20.43 -5.07 -7.18
N VAL A 695 20.92 -6.29 -7.40
CA VAL A 695 21.64 -7.10 -6.41
C VAL A 695 23.12 -7.16 -6.78
N ASN A 696 24.01 -7.24 -5.78
CA ASN A 696 25.44 -7.41 -6.02
C ASN A 696 25.76 -8.84 -6.48
N SER A 697 27.04 -9.15 -6.73
CA SER A 697 27.47 -10.51 -7.12
C SER A 697 27.12 -11.60 -6.09
N THR A 698 26.81 -11.23 -4.84
CA THR A 698 26.40 -12.17 -3.77
C THR A 698 24.88 -12.25 -3.59
N GLY A 699 24.09 -11.60 -4.44
CA GLY A 699 22.62 -11.61 -4.39
C GLY A 699 22.00 -10.65 -3.37
N GLU A 700 22.78 -9.80 -2.72
CA GLU A 700 22.29 -8.83 -1.74
C GLU A 700 21.74 -7.55 -2.42
N PRO A 701 20.58 -7.02 -1.98
CA PRO A 701 20.01 -5.79 -2.53
C PRO A 701 20.95 -4.57 -2.37
N MET A 702 21.32 -3.94 -3.47
CA MET A 702 22.18 -2.74 -3.48
C MET A 702 21.43 -1.42 -3.23
N ALA A 703 20.10 -1.45 -3.09
CA ALA A 703 19.26 -0.26 -3.05
C ALA A 703 19.68 0.76 -1.98
N ASN A 704 20.09 0.30 -0.79
CA ASN A 704 20.52 1.19 0.28
C ASN A 704 21.88 1.84 -0.02
N LEU A 705 22.80 1.07 -0.58
CA LEU A 705 24.11 1.57 -0.95
C LEU A 705 23.99 2.65 -2.03
N ILE A 706 23.23 2.40 -3.08
CA ILE A 706 23.10 3.33 -4.20
C ILE A 706 22.38 4.62 -3.76
N LYS A 707 21.43 4.54 -2.81
CA LYS A 707 20.83 5.73 -2.17
C LYS A 707 21.87 6.58 -1.41
N GLU A 708 22.84 5.95 -0.73
CA GLU A 708 23.93 6.69 -0.05
C GLU A 708 24.79 7.48 -1.07
N TYR A 709 25.09 6.88 -2.23
CA TYR A 709 25.80 7.55 -3.32
C TYR A 709 25.00 8.71 -3.92
N ASP A 710 23.73 8.50 -4.24
CA ASP A 710 22.86 9.52 -4.81
C ASP A 710 22.70 10.72 -3.84
N SER A 711 22.47 10.43 -2.56
CA SER A 711 22.44 11.41 -1.47
C SER A 711 23.71 12.27 -1.41
N TYR A 712 24.89 11.63 -1.42
CA TYR A 712 26.17 12.32 -1.39
C TYR A 712 26.40 13.18 -2.65
N MET A 713 26.05 12.65 -3.81
CA MET A 713 26.19 13.34 -5.08
C MET A 713 25.30 14.59 -5.14
N ASN A 714 24.04 14.51 -4.70
CA ASN A 714 23.11 15.64 -4.61
C ASN A 714 23.64 16.72 -3.64
N HIS A 715 24.16 16.28 -2.49
CA HIS A 715 24.81 17.13 -1.51
C HIS A 715 25.96 17.93 -2.10
N VAL A 716 26.91 17.25 -2.77
CA VAL A 716 28.10 17.91 -3.34
C VAL A 716 27.73 18.85 -4.49
N MET A 717 26.76 18.50 -5.33
CA MET A 717 26.32 19.39 -6.42
C MET A 717 25.74 20.70 -5.89
N LEU A 718 24.85 20.62 -4.90
CA LEU A 718 24.23 21.80 -4.34
C LEU A 718 25.24 22.65 -3.54
N ALA A 719 26.11 22.02 -2.75
CA ALA A 719 27.19 22.72 -2.04
C ALA A 719 28.16 23.42 -3.01
N ASN A 720 28.49 22.80 -4.15
CA ASN A 720 29.33 23.41 -5.18
C ASN A 720 28.67 24.60 -5.87
N THR A 721 27.34 24.59 -5.99
CA THR A 721 26.56 25.72 -6.53
C THR A 721 26.76 26.97 -5.68
N LEU A 722 26.87 26.79 -4.35
CA LEU A 722 27.08 27.87 -3.37
C LEU A 722 28.53 28.34 -3.24
N ASN A 723 29.51 27.59 -3.74
CA ASN A 723 30.92 27.92 -3.58
C ASN A 723 31.36 29.08 -4.49
N PRO A 724 32.25 29.97 -4.03
CA PRO A 724 32.78 31.05 -4.86
C PRO A 724 33.37 30.55 -6.18
N VAL A 725 33.26 31.38 -7.21
CA VAL A 725 33.85 31.11 -8.53
C VAL A 725 35.37 31.15 -8.40
N SER A 726 36.03 30.04 -8.71
CA SER A 726 37.51 30.00 -8.76
C SER A 726 38.07 30.86 -9.90
N ASP A 727 39.35 31.25 -9.82
CA ASP A 727 40.04 31.97 -10.90
C ASP A 727 39.99 31.22 -12.24
N THR A 728 40.16 29.89 -12.18
CA THR A 728 40.00 29.02 -13.35
C THR A 728 38.57 29.08 -13.89
N GLY A 729 37.57 29.11 -13.01
CA GLY A 729 36.17 29.27 -13.38
C GLY A 729 35.90 30.62 -14.05
N ILE A 730 36.44 31.71 -13.52
CA ILE A 730 36.35 33.05 -14.12
C ILE A 730 36.94 33.04 -15.53
N LYS A 731 38.13 32.45 -15.70
CA LYS A 731 38.77 32.31 -17.03
C LYS A 731 37.90 31.50 -17.99
N ASN A 732 37.30 30.40 -17.52
CA ASN A 732 36.42 29.57 -18.35
C ASN A 732 35.16 30.33 -18.78
N ILE A 733 34.51 31.08 -17.88
CA ILE A 733 33.33 31.89 -18.20
C ILE A 733 33.68 33.00 -19.18
N LYS A 734 34.76 33.76 -18.94
CA LYS A 734 35.19 34.83 -19.85
C LYS A 734 35.62 34.31 -21.22
N LYS A 735 36.14 33.08 -21.29
CA LYS A 735 36.45 32.40 -22.55
C LYS A 735 35.17 32.05 -23.32
N LYS A 736 34.13 31.56 -22.63
CA LYS A 736 32.85 31.18 -23.25
C LYS A 736 32.00 32.40 -23.62
N TYR A 737 32.00 33.41 -22.77
CA TYR A 737 31.26 34.66 -22.91
C TYR A 737 32.21 35.85 -22.74
N PRO A 738 32.90 36.30 -23.82
CA PRO A 738 33.80 37.43 -23.74
C PRO A 738 33.05 38.75 -23.51
N GLY A 739 33.73 39.73 -22.91
CA GLY A 739 33.19 41.08 -22.66
C GLY A 739 32.17 41.15 -21.52
N GLU A 740 31.30 42.16 -21.57
CA GLU A 740 30.36 42.53 -20.49
C GLU A 740 29.43 41.37 -20.07
N LYS A 741 29.08 40.48 -21.01
CA LYS A 741 28.23 39.32 -20.70
C LYS A 741 28.88 38.37 -19.69
N GLY A 742 30.16 38.06 -19.86
CA GLY A 742 30.89 37.18 -18.94
C GLY A 742 31.06 37.82 -17.56
N ASP A 743 31.32 39.13 -17.51
CA ASP A 743 31.42 39.87 -16.26
C ASP A 743 30.09 39.89 -15.50
N LYS A 744 28.97 40.13 -16.21
CA LYS A 744 27.63 40.08 -15.62
C LYS A 744 27.27 38.71 -15.06
N ILE A 745 27.57 37.62 -15.79
CA ILE A 745 27.33 36.25 -15.29
C ILE A 745 28.08 35.99 -13.98
N ILE A 746 29.32 36.46 -13.86
CA ILE A 746 30.15 36.30 -12.66
C ILE A 746 29.61 37.17 -11.51
N GLU A 747 29.21 38.42 -11.79
CA GLU A 747 28.65 39.33 -10.79
C GLU A 747 27.33 38.81 -10.22
N ASP A 748 26.39 38.45 -11.10
CA ASP A 748 25.06 37.95 -10.76
C ASP A 748 25.12 36.65 -9.95
N ASN A 749 26.15 35.82 -10.15
CA ASN A 749 26.29 34.55 -9.46
C ASN A 749 26.35 34.71 -7.94
N SER A 750 26.95 35.78 -7.43
CA SER A 750 26.99 36.02 -5.99
C SER A 750 25.58 36.17 -5.40
N GLU A 751 24.68 36.88 -6.08
CA GLU A 751 23.29 37.04 -5.67
C GLU A 751 22.52 35.72 -5.76
N LYS A 752 22.72 34.96 -6.85
CA LYS A 752 22.12 33.63 -7.03
C LYS A 752 22.51 32.69 -5.89
N GLN A 753 23.77 32.70 -5.45
CA GLN A 753 24.27 31.89 -4.34
C GLN A 753 23.60 32.27 -3.02
N VAL A 754 23.49 33.56 -2.73
CA VAL A 754 22.82 34.06 -1.52
C VAL A 754 21.37 33.60 -1.49
N PHE A 755 20.65 33.72 -2.62
CA PHE A 755 19.26 33.28 -2.72
C PHE A 755 19.09 31.78 -2.48
N VAL A 756 19.94 30.95 -3.10
CA VAL A 756 19.90 29.49 -2.91
C VAL A 756 20.26 29.13 -1.47
N ALA A 757 21.29 29.75 -0.89
CA ALA A 757 21.69 29.53 0.50
C ALA A 757 20.57 29.89 1.48
N LYS A 758 19.89 31.02 1.28
CA LYS A 758 18.71 31.43 2.05
C LYS A 758 17.57 30.42 1.97
N THR A 759 17.33 29.87 0.77
CA THR A 759 16.28 28.86 0.56
C THR A 759 16.59 27.55 1.28
N ILE A 760 17.85 27.13 1.29
CA ILE A 760 18.31 25.95 2.03
C ILE A 760 18.31 26.22 3.54
N PHE A 761 18.67 27.43 3.96
CA PHE A 761 18.61 27.85 5.35
C PHE A 761 17.19 27.83 5.92
N MET A 762 16.17 28.23 5.13
CA MET A 762 14.76 28.04 5.50
C MET A 762 14.42 26.56 5.75
N ALA A 763 14.96 25.64 4.95
CA ALA A 763 14.79 24.19 5.16
C ALA A 763 15.49 23.71 6.44
N GLN A 764 16.62 24.32 6.80
CA GLN A 764 17.31 24.06 8.06
C GLN A 764 16.60 24.69 9.28
N LEU A 765 15.81 25.76 9.10
CA LEU A 765 14.97 26.34 10.14
C LEU A 765 13.65 25.59 10.37
N GLY A 766 12.94 25.20 9.31
CA GLY A 766 11.57 24.65 9.43
C GLY A 766 11.50 23.16 9.75
N ARG A 767 10.37 22.66 10.24
CA ARG A 767 10.14 21.21 10.37
C ARG A 767 10.04 20.59 8.96
N THR A 768 10.80 19.54 8.68
CA THR A 768 10.83 18.90 7.36
C THR A 768 10.10 17.57 7.39
N ASP A 769 9.06 17.45 6.58
CA ASP A 769 8.20 16.27 6.52
C ASP A 769 8.08 15.75 5.07
N ILE A 770 8.02 14.43 4.91
CA ILE A 770 7.62 13.74 3.69
C ILE A 770 6.15 13.36 3.81
N ILE A 771 5.37 13.68 2.79
CA ILE A 771 3.96 13.33 2.69
C ILE A 771 3.82 12.19 1.66
N SER A 772 3.32 11.05 2.13
CA SER A 772 3.10 9.82 1.35
C SER A 772 1.61 9.38 1.37
N GLY A 773 1.25 8.46 0.46
CA GLY A 773 -0.12 7.97 0.25
C GLY A 773 -0.95 8.81 -0.74
N GLU A 774 -1.93 8.18 -1.42
CA GLU A 774 -2.72 8.79 -2.51
C GLU A 774 -3.49 10.07 -2.12
N ASN A 775 -3.69 10.33 -0.82
CA ASN A 775 -4.38 11.51 -0.28
C ASN A 775 -3.52 12.40 0.63
N GLY A 776 -2.24 12.06 0.85
CA GLY A 776 -1.35 12.79 1.77
C GLY A 776 -1.64 12.59 3.27
N ASN A 777 -2.17 11.40 3.62
CA ASN A 777 -2.53 11.04 5.00
C ASN A 777 -1.35 10.45 5.81
N GLN A 778 -0.23 10.14 5.17
CA GLN A 778 0.98 9.69 5.85
C GLN A 778 1.98 10.85 5.85
N VAL A 779 2.30 11.36 7.03
CA VAL A 779 3.28 12.43 7.23
C VAL A 779 4.40 11.85 8.07
N GLU A 780 5.60 11.78 7.51
CA GLU A 780 6.78 11.22 8.16
C GLU A 780 7.88 12.28 8.24
N PRO A 781 8.53 12.48 9.41
CA PRO A 781 9.66 13.38 9.49
C PRO A 781 10.80 12.93 8.55
N TYR A 782 11.37 13.88 7.82
CA TYR A 782 12.48 13.61 6.91
C TYR A 782 13.83 13.71 7.63
N TYR A 783 14.70 12.72 7.43
CA TYR A 783 16.02 12.65 8.08
C TYR A 783 17.22 12.62 7.12
N GLY A 784 17.00 12.68 5.81
CA GLY A 784 18.08 12.67 4.81
C GLY A 784 18.72 14.05 4.60
N ASN A 785 19.52 14.18 3.54
CA ASN A 785 20.17 15.45 3.21
C ASN A 785 19.15 16.45 2.64
N ILE A 786 19.22 17.71 3.08
CA ILE A 786 18.33 18.79 2.58
C ILE A 786 18.42 18.94 1.06
N SER A 787 19.58 18.68 0.46
CA SER A 787 19.79 18.69 -0.99
C SER A 787 18.88 17.71 -1.76
N GLU A 788 18.53 16.56 -1.18
CA GLU A 788 17.65 15.58 -1.83
C GLU A 788 16.22 16.10 -1.99
N LEU A 789 15.76 17.00 -1.09
CA LEU A 789 14.43 17.61 -1.18
C LEU A 789 14.23 18.38 -2.50
N PHE A 790 15.32 18.86 -3.09
CA PHE A 790 15.32 19.61 -4.35
C PHE A 790 15.69 18.75 -5.57
N ALA A 791 16.06 17.48 -5.36
CA ALA A 791 16.47 16.55 -6.42
C ALA A 791 15.28 15.82 -7.08
N HIS A 792 15.55 15.04 -8.13
CA HIS A 792 14.60 14.18 -8.84
C HIS A 792 13.40 14.90 -9.50
N GLY A 793 13.49 16.21 -9.71
CA GLY A 793 12.42 17.00 -10.34
C GLY A 793 11.21 17.24 -9.43
N SER A 794 11.38 17.05 -8.12
CA SER A 794 10.34 17.29 -7.13
C SER A 794 10.17 18.78 -6.82
N ARG A 795 9.02 19.11 -6.24
CA ARG A 795 8.72 20.44 -5.71
C ARG A 795 8.60 20.36 -4.19
N VAL A 796 9.17 21.34 -3.49
CA VAL A 796 9.11 21.47 -2.03
C VAL A 796 8.15 22.59 -1.67
N ILE A 797 7.20 22.30 -0.77
CA ILE A 797 6.28 23.29 -0.21
C ILE A 797 6.92 23.87 1.04
N PHE A 798 7.00 25.20 1.14
CA PHE A 798 7.32 25.90 2.38
C PHE A 798 6.05 26.58 2.90
N THR A 799 5.67 26.26 4.12
CA THR A 799 4.63 26.96 4.86
C THR A 799 5.30 28.07 5.67
N LEU A 800 4.99 29.32 5.34
CA LEU A 800 5.59 30.52 5.96
C LEU A 800 4.70 31.07 7.09
N PRO A 801 5.25 31.91 7.98
CA PRO A 801 4.48 32.57 9.02
C PRO A 801 3.22 33.28 8.49
N PRO A 802 2.09 33.23 9.21
CA PRO A 802 0.86 33.95 8.89
C PRO A 802 1.00 35.47 9.14
N GLY A 803 0.08 36.27 8.60
CA GLY A 803 0.08 37.72 8.84
C GLY A 803 -0.76 38.50 7.83
N ASN A 804 -1.10 39.75 8.18
CA ASN A 804 -1.74 40.68 7.24
C ASN A 804 -0.81 41.02 6.06
N GLU A 805 -1.32 41.75 5.07
CA GLU A 805 -0.59 42.08 3.84
C GLU A 805 0.79 42.70 4.11
N ASN A 806 0.89 43.70 5.00
CA ASN A 806 2.16 44.35 5.36
C ASN A 806 3.16 43.37 6.00
N VAL A 807 2.68 42.44 6.83
CA VAL A 807 3.51 41.41 7.46
C VAL A 807 3.99 40.40 6.42
N GLN A 808 3.11 40.00 5.49
CA GLN A 808 3.48 39.10 4.40
C GLN A 808 4.47 39.77 3.45
N ASP A 809 4.34 41.06 3.17
CA ASP A 809 5.33 41.80 2.39
C ASP A 809 6.72 41.71 3.02
N LYS A 810 6.83 41.93 4.33
CA LYS A 810 8.10 41.76 5.05
C LYS A 810 8.64 40.35 4.96
N VAL A 811 7.81 39.32 5.18
CA VAL A 811 8.22 37.91 5.11
C VAL A 811 8.77 37.59 3.71
N PHE A 812 8.04 37.93 2.66
CA PHE A 812 8.46 37.63 1.29
C PHE A 812 9.66 38.50 0.84
N ASP A 813 9.67 39.78 1.17
CA ASP A 813 10.77 40.70 0.83
C ASP A 813 12.08 40.31 1.50
N SER A 814 12.02 39.91 2.78
CA SER A 814 13.18 39.41 3.53
C SER A 814 13.81 38.18 2.89
N TRP A 815 13.06 37.45 2.05
CA TRP A 815 13.57 36.31 1.30
C TRP A 815 14.04 36.70 -0.12
N ARG A 816 13.25 37.42 -0.92
CA ARG A 816 13.50 37.61 -2.37
C ARG A 816 13.87 39.01 -2.85
N LYS A 817 13.65 40.08 -2.07
CA LYS A 817 13.64 41.46 -2.59
C LYS A 817 14.91 41.83 -3.35
N LYS A 818 16.08 41.57 -2.78
CA LYS A 818 17.37 41.91 -3.43
C LYS A 818 17.64 41.12 -4.71
N ALA A 819 17.12 39.89 -4.83
CA ALA A 819 17.23 39.13 -6.07
C ALA A 819 16.37 39.73 -7.19
N LEU A 820 15.21 40.32 -6.84
CA LEU A 820 14.38 41.08 -7.77
C LEU A 820 15.03 42.43 -8.12
N ASP A 821 15.52 43.17 -7.13
CA ASP A 821 16.18 44.47 -7.34
C ASP A 821 17.43 44.36 -8.23
N ARG A 822 18.09 43.20 -8.23
CA ARG A 822 19.26 42.88 -9.06
C ARG A 822 18.92 42.25 -10.42
N ASP A 823 17.64 42.07 -10.73
CA ASP A 823 17.16 41.46 -11.98
C ASP A 823 17.77 40.07 -12.26
N VAL A 824 18.09 39.31 -11.19
CA VAL A 824 18.56 37.92 -11.32
C VAL A 824 17.40 36.92 -11.27
N MET A 825 16.22 37.39 -10.84
CA MET A 825 14.97 36.64 -10.79
C MET A 825 13.97 37.22 -11.79
N ILE A 826 13.37 36.36 -12.63
CA ILE A 826 12.48 36.72 -13.73
C ILE A 826 11.02 36.50 -13.31
N ASP A 827 10.17 37.53 -13.45
CA ASP A 827 8.73 37.51 -13.17
C ASP A 827 7.90 36.97 -14.36
N GLY A 828 6.75 36.36 -14.09
CA GLY A 828 5.68 36.14 -15.07
C GLY A 828 5.75 34.86 -15.93
N ARG A 829 6.20 33.73 -15.39
CA ARG A 829 6.22 32.44 -16.15
C ARG A 829 4.94 31.60 -15.97
N PHE A 830 4.59 30.84 -17.02
CA PHE A 830 3.41 29.96 -17.07
C PHE A 830 3.68 28.64 -16.34
N ALA A 831 2.87 28.28 -15.34
CA ALA A 831 2.92 26.96 -14.71
C ALA A 831 1.58 26.61 -14.02
N SER A 832 1.12 25.36 -14.22
CA SER A 832 -0.19 24.87 -13.76
C SER A 832 -0.14 24.09 -12.44
N HIS A 833 0.81 24.37 -11.56
CA HIS A 833 0.97 23.61 -10.30
C HIS A 833 0.06 24.12 -9.17
N ASP A 834 -0.61 23.20 -8.47
CA ASP A 834 -1.43 23.50 -7.29
C ASP A 834 -0.55 23.64 -6.02
N MET A 835 -1.01 24.44 -5.04
CA MET A 835 -0.37 24.51 -3.70
C MET A 835 -1.45 24.46 -2.61
N ARG A 836 -1.12 23.86 -1.47
CA ARG A 836 -2.00 23.81 -0.29
C ARG A 836 -1.65 24.96 0.65
N ARG A 837 -2.65 25.53 1.36
CA ARG A 837 -2.42 26.54 2.41
C ARG A 837 -2.89 26.00 3.76
N ARG A 838 -2.16 26.35 4.81
CA ARG A 838 -2.46 25.98 6.20
C ARG A 838 -3.20 27.09 6.94
N HIS A 839 -4.14 26.70 7.81
CA HIS A 839 -4.88 27.62 8.68
C HIS A 839 -4.30 27.58 10.09
N VAL A 840 -4.24 28.76 10.71
CA VAL A 840 -3.81 28.93 12.09
C VAL A 840 -4.90 29.66 12.90
N ASP A 841 -4.93 29.48 14.23
CA ASP A 841 -5.69 30.32 15.14
C ASP A 841 -4.99 31.66 15.41
N ASP A 842 -5.60 32.52 16.22
CA ASP A 842 -5.05 33.82 16.62
C ASP A 842 -3.74 33.70 17.43
N ASP A 843 -3.44 32.54 17.99
CA ASP A 843 -2.20 32.23 18.72
C ASP A 843 -1.11 31.62 17.82
N GLY A 844 -1.42 31.38 16.54
CA GLY A 844 -0.51 30.80 15.55
C GLY A 844 -0.48 29.27 15.53
N ASN A 845 -1.35 28.59 16.29
CA ASN A 845 -1.44 27.13 16.29
C ASN A 845 -2.27 26.64 15.11
N MET A 846 -1.92 25.46 14.60
CA MET A 846 -2.59 24.82 13.47
C MET A 846 -4.03 24.41 13.83
N THR A 847 -5.02 24.96 13.12
CA THR A 847 -6.45 24.68 13.40
C THR A 847 -7.08 23.67 12.46
N GLN A 848 -6.49 23.42 11.28
CA GLN A 848 -6.97 22.42 10.31
C GLN A 848 -5.80 21.82 9.49
N PRO A 849 -5.89 20.56 9.03
CA PRO A 849 -4.97 20.03 8.03
C PRO A 849 -5.03 20.87 6.74
N ALA A 850 -3.91 21.00 6.05
CA ALA A 850 -3.79 21.82 4.84
C ALA A 850 -4.84 21.39 3.80
N LYS A 851 -5.85 22.23 3.54
CA LYS A 851 -6.80 21.96 2.45
C LYS A 851 -6.13 22.28 1.12
N GLU A 852 -6.25 21.34 0.18
CA GLU A 852 -5.81 21.54 -1.19
C GLU A 852 -6.65 22.65 -1.83
N ILE A 853 -6.02 23.80 -2.10
CA ILE A 853 -6.64 24.81 -2.96
C ILE A 853 -6.29 24.40 -4.39
N ARG A 854 -7.05 23.44 -4.94
CA ARG A 854 -7.17 23.40 -6.40
C ARG A 854 -7.81 24.71 -6.79
N TYR A 855 -7.09 25.55 -7.53
CA TYR A 855 -7.77 26.61 -8.25
C TYR A 855 -8.82 25.89 -9.12
N LYS A 856 -10.10 26.13 -8.84
CA LYS A 856 -11.24 25.61 -9.60
C LYS A 856 -11.26 26.29 -10.98
N TRP A 857 -10.23 26.01 -11.76
CA TRP A 857 -9.93 26.58 -13.07
C TRP A 857 -11.06 26.37 -14.06
N LYS A 858 -11.75 25.22 -13.96
CA LYS A 858 -12.93 24.92 -14.79
C LYS A 858 -14.16 25.71 -14.37
N GLU A 859 -14.50 25.76 -13.09
CA GLU A 859 -15.74 26.42 -12.64
C GLU A 859 -15.69 27.94 -12.77
N GLN A 860 -14.54 28.58 -12.52
CA GLN A 860 -14.43 30.05 -12.55
C GLN A 860 -14.37 30.64 -13.99
N ILE A 861 -13.89 29.85 -14.96
CA ILE A 861 -13.97 30.20 -16.39
C ILE A 861 -15.40 29.98 -16.91
N LEU A 862 -16.06 28.91 -16.46
CA LEU A 862 -17.45 28.62 -16.81
C LEU A 862 -18.44 29.59 -16.14
N SER A 863 -18.10 30.17 -14.99
CA SER A 863 -18.93 31.16 -14.28
C SER A 863 -18.73 32.61 -14.74
N GLY A 864 -17.80 32.86 -15.68
CA GLY A 864 -17.58 34.20 -16.24
C GLY A 864 -16.99 35.25 -15.28
N GLN A 865 -16.58 34.87 -14.07
CA GLN A 865 -16.13 35.81 -13.03
C GLN A 865 -14.67 36.28 -13.15
N LEU A 866 -13.90 35.75 -14.10
CA LEU A 866 -12.49 36.14 -14.31
C LEU A 866 -12.27 36.74 -15.70
N ASN A 867 -11.96 38.04 -15.74
CA ASN A 867 -11.51 38.72 -16.95
C ASN A 867 -10.22 38.06 -17.48
N LYS A 868 -10.30 37.65 -18.74
CA LYS A 868 -9.53 36.58 -19.41
C LYS A 868 -8.01 36.76 -19.56
N LYS A 869 -7.32 37.68 -18.86
CA LYS A 869 -5.89 37.95 -19.14
C LYS A 869 -4.96 38.34 -17.97
N VAL A 870 -5.41 38.60 -16.74
CA VAL A 870 -4.56 39.39 -15.79
C VAL A 870 -4.09 38.66 -14.51
N THR A 871 -4.70 37.58 -14.04
CA THR A 871 -4.32 36.97 -12.72
C THR A 871 -3.49 35.69 -12.79
N THR A 872 -3.23 35.15 -13.99
CA THR A 872 -2.53 33.85 -14.16
C THR A 872 -1.01 33.90 -14.02
N TYR A 873 -0.41 35.09 -14.11
CA TYR A 873 1.04 35.30 -14.09
C TYR A 873 1.55 35.84 -12.75
N ALA A 874 0.65 36.41 -11.94
CA ALA A 874 1.03 37.02 -10.68
C ALA A 874 1.56 35.95 -9.70
N ASN A 875 2.77 36.17 -9.19
CA ASN A 875 3.47 35.37 -8.19
C ASN A 875 4.19 34.09 -8.67
N ASN A 876 4.48 33.96 -9.97
CA ASN A 876 5.42 32.94 -10.48
C ASN A 876 6.77 33.58 -10.81
N TYR A 877 7.85 33.02 -10.27
CA TYR A 877 9.21 33.50 -10.46
C TYR A 877 10.12 32.39 -10.98
N GLY A 878 11.18 32.78 -11.68
CA GLY A 878 12.23 31.87 -12.14
C GLY A 878 13.63 32.44 -11.95
N MET A 879 14.62 31.59 -11.66
CA MET A 879 16.03 32.00 -11.56
C MET A 879 16.95 30.95 -12.15
N ASN A 880 17.79 31.34 -13.11
CA ASN A 880 18.80 30.45 -13.66
C ASN A 880 19.95 30.27 -12.67
N ILE A 881 20.34 29.02 -12.39
CA ILE A 881 21.41 28.70 -11.44
C ILE A 881 22.51 27.87 -12.10
N PRO A 882 23.79 28.10 -11.75
CA PRO A 882 24.89 27.25 -12.20
C PRO A 882 25.01 26.01 -11.29
N LEU A 883 24.08 25.06 -11.43
CA LEU A 883 24.08 23.85 -10.60
C LEU A 883 25.39 23.07 -10.79
N GLY A 884 26.08 22.78 -9.68
CA GLY A 884 27.41 22.16 -9.69
C GLY A 884 28.58 23.15 -9.67
N GLY A 885 28.31 24.46 -9.69
CA GLY A 885 29.28 25.55 -9.47
C GLY A 885 29.73 26.26 -10.75
N LEU A 886 29.62 27.58 -10.79
CA LEU A 886 29.94 28.40 -11.97
C LEU A 886 31.40 28.24 -12.43
N GLY A 887 31.59 28.13 -13.74
CA GLY A 887 32.89 28.03 -14.39
C GLY A 887 33.61 26.70 -14.15
N LYS A 888 33.05 25.80 -13.33
CA LYS A 888 33.56 24.44 -13.22
C LYS A 888 33.40 23.74 -14.57
N LYS A 889 34.41 22.97 -14.90
CA LYS A 889 34.43 22.19 -16.13
C LYS A 889 33.28 21.19 -16.11
N PHE A 890 32.52 21.16 -17.18
CA PHE A 890 31.47 20.18 -17.42
C PHE A 890 31.73 19.60 -18.80
N ASN A 891 32.30 18.40 -18.84
CA ASN A 891 32.49 17.58 -20.05
C ASN A 891 33.35 18.24 -21.17
N GLY A 892 34.50 17.65 -21.48
CA GLY A 892 35.29 18.08 -22.65
C GLY A 892 35.79 19.52 -22.54
N ASN A 893 35.21 20.46 -23.30
CA ASN A 893 35.61 21.88 -23.36
C ASN A 893 34.58 22.85 -22.75
N ASP A 894 33.43 22.38 -22.28
CA ASP A 894 32.36 23.24 -21.77
C ASP A 894 32.46 23.49 -20.24
N CYS A 895 31.80 24.54 -19.77
CA CYS A 895 31.74 24.92 -18.36
C CYS A 895 30.32 25.30 -17.93
N VAL A 896 30.04 25.11 -16.65
CA VAL A 896 28.77 25.49 -16.02
C VAL A 896 28.62 27.02 -16.04
N ASP A 897 27.61 27.56 -16.73
CA ASP A 897 27.57 29.00 -17.09
C ASP A 897 26.41 29.85 -16.55
N GLY A 898 25.47 29.27 -15.81
CA GLY A 898 24.43 30.03 -15.11
C GLY A 898 23.38 30.71 -16.02
N GLU A 899 23.39 30.43 -17.33
CA GLU A 899 22.46 30.96 -18.34
C GLU A 899 21.18 30.12 -18.45
N GLY A 900 21.02 29.12 -17.59
CA GLY A 900 19.85 28.24 -17.56
C GLY A 900 20.02 26.94 -18.34
N THR A 901 21.22 26.63 -18.85
CA THR A 901 21.55 25.31 -19.44
C THR A 901 21.89 24.26 -18.38
N PHE A 902 22.28 24.70 -17.19
CA PHE A 902 22.76 23.86 -16.07
C PHE A 902 21.84 23.87 -14.85
N GLY A 903 20.67 24.49 -14.95
CA GLY A 903 19.74 24.57 -13.82
C GLY A 903 18.86 25.80 -13.84
N HIS A 904 17.62 25.61 -13.40
CA HIS A 904 16.63 26.67 -13.23
C HIS A 904 15.82 26.41 -11.97
N ILE A 905 15.64 27.43 -11.12
CA ILE A 905 14.72 27.36 -9.99
C ILE A 905 13.40 27.97 -10.44
N TYR A 906 12.32 27.20 -10.35
CA TYR A 906 10.97 27.70 -10.47
C TYR A 906 10.37 27.89 -9.08
N ILE A 907 9.59 28.96 -8.94
CA ILE A 907 8.98 29.37 -7.69
C ILE A 907 7.54 29.81 -7.95
N LYS A 908 6.61 29.28 -7.18
CA LYS A 908 5.28 29.85 -7.01
C LYS A 908 5.11 30.37 -5.60
N ALA A 909 4.69 31.62 -5.47
CA ALA A 909 4.50 32.28 -4.19
C ALA A 909 3.02 32.59 -3.95
N MET A 910 2.58 32.46 -2.70
CA MET A 910 1.25 32.88 -2.27
C MET A 910 1.35 33.53 -0.89
N LYS A 911 1.08 34.84 -0.83
CA LYS A 911 1.00 35.56 0.45
C LYS A 911 -0.13 34.99 1.32
N GLY A 912 0.12 34.91 2.62
CA GLY A 912 -0.84 34.53 3.65
C GLY A 912 -1.83 35.64 4.00
N GLU A 913 -2.62 35.38 5.04
CA GLU A 913 -3.55 36.32 5.67
C GLU A 913 -3.41 36.20 7.20
N LYS A 914 -4.16 37.01 7.98
CA LYS A 914 -4.10 36.98 9.45
C LYS A 914 -4.15 35.56 10.03
N ASN A 915 -5.04 34.71 9.51
CA ASN A 915 -5.28 33.35 10.00
C ASN A 915 -4.89 32.27 8.98
N ARG A 916 -4.04 32.63 8.00
CA ARG A 916 -3.57 31.71 6.94
C ARG A 916 -2.09 31.92 6.66
N CYS A 917 -1.35 30.83 6.65
CA CYS A 917 0.07 30.86 6.35
C CYS A 917 0.35 31.32 4.92
N GLY A 918 1.48 32.01 4.73
CA GLY A 918 2.07 32.17 3.41
C GLY A 918 2.58 30.83 2.88
N THR A 919 2.75 30.69 1.57
CA THR A 919 3.21 29.45 0.96
C THR A 919 4.16 29.71 -0.21
N LEU A 920 5.27 28.96 -0.26
CA LEU A 920 6.15 28.86 -1.43
C LEU A 920 6.14 27.42 -1.96
N LEU A 921 6.11 27.26 -3.28
CA LEU A 921 6.44 26.01 -3.94
C LEU A 921 7.70 26.24 -4.77
N ILE A 922 8.78 25.58 -4.40
CA ILE A 922 10.08 25.74 -5.05
C ILE A 922 10.48 24.40 -5.67
N GLY A 923 10.91 24.41 -6.93
CA GLY A 923 11.53 23.24 -7.55
C GLY A 923 12.70 23.61 -8.43
N VAL A 924 13.66 22.70 -8.53
CA VAL A 924 14.87 22.88 -9.33
C VAL A 924 14.75 22.02 -10.57
N GLU A 925 14.88 22.63 -11.73
CA GLU A 925 14.72 22.08 -13.09
C GLU A 925 16.07 22.04 -13.81
N ASN A 926 16.26 21.09 -14.72
CA ASN A 926 17.53 20.86 -15.41
C ASN A 926 17.94 22.02 -16.33
N SER A 927 16.97 22.80 -16.81
CA SER A 927 17.19 23.93 -17.70
C SER A 927 16.04 24.92 -17.65
N ALA A 928 16.29 26.14 -18.10
CA ALA A 928 15.28 27.18 -18.18
C ALA A 928 14.31 26.93 -19.35
N PRO A 929 13.04 27.36 -19.25
CA PRO A 929 12.12 27.33 -20.38
C PRO A 929 12.69 27.95 -21.66
N LYS A 930 12.52 27.24 -22.78
CA LYS A 930 13.09 27.47 -24.12
C LYS A 930 14.61 27.30 -24.25
N THR A 931 15.27 26.87 -23.18
CA THR A 931 16.71 26.59 -23.20
C THR A 931 16.92 25.10 -23.33
N GLU A 932 17.92 24.71 -24.12
CA GLU A 932 18.39 23.33 -24.16
C GLU A 932 19.30 23.09 -22.95
N SER A 933 19.05 22.00 -22.22
CA SER A 933 19.89 21.57 -21.10
C SER A 933 21.28 21.13 -21.56
N CYS A 934 22.21 21.05 -20.62
CA CYS A 934 23.59 20.64 -20.84
C CYS A 934 23.77 19.17 -21.26
N ILE A 935 22.68 18.44 -21.49
CA ILE A 935 22.66 17.06 -22.00
C ILE A 935 21.86 16.93 -23.29
N GLY A 936 21.40 18.05 -23.88
CA GLY A 936 20.80 18.08 -25.21
C GLY A 936 19.29 17.92 -25.20
N GLN A 937 18.61 18.45 -24.17
CA GLN A 937 17.15 18.36 -24.08
C GLN A 937 16.53 19.75 -23.99
N LEU A 938 15.65 20.07 -24.95
CA LEU A 938 14.95 21.35 -25.00
C LEU A 938 13.79 21.40 -24.00
N HIS A 939 13.84 22.36 -23.09
CA HIS A 939 12.73 22.61 -22.15
C HIS A 939 11.64 23.43 -22.84
N ASN A 940 10.53 22.78 -23.23
CA ASN A 940 9.47 23.46 -23.97
C ASN A 940 8.64 24.42 -23.09
N PHE A 941 7.87 25.32 -23.72
CA PHE A 941 7.00 26.29 -23.02
C PHE A 941 5.94 25.67 -22.09
N LYS A 942 5.63 24.39 -22.28
CA LYS A 942 4.61 23.67 -21.51
C LYS A 942 5.17 23.00 -20.26
N ALA A 943 6.46 23.17 -19.98
CA ALA A 943 7.14 22.57 -18.82
C ALA A 943 6.90 21.04 -18.72
N ILE A 944 6.90 20.33 -19.86
CA ILE A 944 6.74 18.87 -19.86
C ILE A 944 7.97 18.23 -19.23
N GLY A 945 7.75 17.38 -18.22
CA GLY A 945 8.82 16.76 -17.46
C GLY A 945 9.76 15.91 -18.31
N HIS A 946 11.05 16.20 -18.24
CA HIS A 946 12.17 15.43 -18.79
C HIS A 946 12.38 14.02 -18.18
N ASP A 947 13.06 13.09 -18.86
CA ASP A 947 13.34 11.74 -18.34
C ASP A 947 14.43 11.72 -17.25
N MET A 948 15.36 12.67 -17.31
CA MET A 948 16.36 12.90 -16.28
C MET A 948 16.01 14.13 -15.44
N SER A 949 16.32 14.05 -14.16
CA SER A 949 16.21 15.15 -13.22
C SER A 949 17.35 16.15 -13.39
N THR A 950 17.18 17.28 -12.72
CA THR A 950 18.12 18.40 -12.62
C THR A 950 19.49 18.03 -12.07
N PHE A 951 19.54 16.97 -11.27
CA PHE A 951 20.78 16.40 -10.73
C PHE A 951 21.27 15.22 -11.56
N PHE A 952 20.79 15.08 -12.80
CA PHE A 952 21.09 13.98 -13.74
C PHE A 952 20.74 12.57 -13.25
N ALA A 953 19.95 12.47 -12.19
CA ALA A 953 19.38 11.22 -11.71
C ALA A 953 18.00 10.94 -12.35
N SER A 954 17.53 9.69 -12.36
CA SER A 954 16.15 9.36 -12.73
C SER A 954 15.12 10.07 -11.83
N LYS A 955 13.90 10.25 -12.34
CA LYS A 955 12.82 10.99 -11.66
C LYS A 955 12.03 10.20 -10.62
N LYS A 956 12.48 9.02 -10.16
CA LYS A 956 11.78 8.33 -9.06
C LYS A 956 11.98 9.13 -7.77
N THR A 957 10.92 9.80 -7.32
CA THR A 957 10.97 10.80 -6.25
C THR A 957 10.84 10.18 -4.87
N VAL A 958 11.56 10.72 -3.88
CA VAL A 958 11.19 10.57 -2.45
C VAL A 958 9.89 11.34 -2.21
N GLY A 959 8.86 10.68 -1.66
CA GLY A 959 7.53 11.26 -1.45
C GLY A 959 6.70 11.38 -2.74
N ALA A 960 5.45 11.84 -2.61
CA ALA A 960 4.60 12.12 -3.77
C ALA A 960 5.23 13.20 -4.69
N PRO A 961 5.16 13.03 -6.03
CA PRO A 961 5.82 13.94 -6.98
C PRO A 961 5.32 15.39 -6.91
N TYR A 962 4.11 15.61 -6.40
CA TYR A 962 3.52 16.93 -6.16
C TYR A 962 3.12 17.08 -4.69
N GLY A 963 3.73 18.02 -3.97
CA GLY A 963 3.40 18.30 -2.58
C GLY A 963 3.79 17.21 -1.58
N GLY A 964 4.60 16.22 -1.98
CA GLY A 964 5.09 15.16 -1.11
C GLY A 964 6.23 15.55 -0.17
N ARG A 965 6.65 16.83 -0.18
CA ARG A 965 7.77 17.36 0.63
C ARG A 965 7.37 18.71 1.19
N GLU A 966 7.33 18.84 2.51
CA GLU A 966 6.92 20.07 3.18
C GLU A 966 7.97 20.54 4.19
N ILE A 967 8.20 21.86 4.22
CA ILE A 967 8.98 22.58 5.20
C ILE A 967 8.03 23.54 5.92
N ASP A 968 7.82 23.30 7.20
CA ASP A 968 6.86 24.03 8.01
C ASP A 968 7.56 25.05 8.91
N LEU A 969 7.35 26.33 8.61
CA LEU A 969 7.84 27.49 9.36
C LEU A 969 6.69 28.25 10.02
N SER A 970 5.45 27.71 10.06
CA SER A 970 4.29 28.43 10.59
C SER A 970 4.40 28.75 12.08
N HIS A 971 5.26 28.01 12.81
CA HIS A 971 5.54 28.19 14.23
C HIS A 971 6.41 29.42 14.53
N MET A 972 7.07 30.01 13.53
CA MET A 972 7.90 31.21 13.73
C MET A 972 7.06 32.49 13.61
N LYS A 973 7.38 33.52 14.40
CA LYS A 973 6.79 34.85 14.18
C LYS A 973 7.39 35.49 12.94
N ALA A 974 6.61 36.31 12.24
CA ALA A 974 7.05 36.98 11.02
C ALA A 974 8.30 37.85 11.23
N ASP A 975 8.37 38.62 12.32
CA ASP A 975 9.55 39.45 12.63
C ASP A 975 10.79 38.61 12.97
N GLU A 976 10.60 37.42 13.57
CA GLU A 976 11.69 36.48 13.87
C GLU A 976 12.24 35.84 12.59
N PHE A 977 11.34 35.45 11.68
CA PHE A 977 11.70 34.98 10.35
C PHE A 977 12.44 36.07 9.56
N GLU A 978 11.90 37.29 9.48
CA GLU A 978 12.54 38.43 8.80
C GLU A 978 13.94 38.68 9.36
N LYS A 979 14.07 38.73 10.69
CA LYS A 979 15.36 38.91 11.37
C LYS A 979 16.35 37.80 11.02
N ALA A 980 15.93 36.53 11.09
CA ALA A 980 16.77 35.39 10.76
C ALA A 980 17.27 35.46 9.31
N MET A 981 16.37 35.73 8.35
CA MET A 981 16.70 35.80 6.92
C MET A 981 17.66 36.96 6.62
N ASN A 982 17.41 38.15 7.19
CA ASN A 982 18.23 39.33 6.97
C ASN A 982 19.62 39.20 7.59
N GLN A 983 19.72 38.66 8.81
CA GLN A 983 21.00 38.45 9.49
C GLN A 983 21.83 37.34 8.82
N PHE A 984 21.19 36.21 8.45
CA PHE A 984 21.86 35.18 7.66
C PHE A 984 22.40 35.77 6.36
N GLU A 985 21.59 36.55 5.64
CA GLU A 985 22.00 37.17 4.39
C GLU A 985 23.21 38.11 4.57
N ALA A 986 23.17 39.00 5.56
CA ALA A 986 24.26 39.93 5.83
C ALA A 986 25.57 39.21 6.16
N GLY A 987 25.52 38.24 7.07
CA GLY A 987 26.67 37.44 7.48
C GLY A 987 27.24 36.59 6.35
N TYR A 988 26.37 35.91 5.60
CA TYR A 988 26.78 35.06 4.48
C TYR A 988 27.43 35.88 3.35
N ARG A 989 26.90 37.07 3.04
CA ARG A 989 27.51 37.97 2.04
C ARG A 989 28.88 38.47 2.47
N GLU A 990 29.05 38.85 3.72
CA GLU A 990 30.35 39.31 4.22
C GLU A 990 31.37 38.17 4.21
N LEU A 991 30.93 36.95 4.55
CA LEU A 991 31.77 35.76 4.44
C LEU A 991 32.13 35.45 2.97
N GLN A 992 31.19 35.54 2.04
CA GLN A 992 31.47 35.40 0.60
C GLN A 992 32.47 36.44 0.08
N LYS A 993 32.34 37.68 0.53
CA LYS A 993 33.26 38.77 0.18
C LYS A 993 34.66 38.52 0.75
N SER A 994 34.75 38.03 1.99
CA SER A 994 36.01 37.71 2.66
C SER A 994 36.70 36.50 2.03
N ALA A 995 35.94 35.47 1.66
CA ALA A 995 36.44 34.25 1.00
C ALA A 995 37.17 34.54 -0.34
N LYS A 996 36.88 35.66 -1.02
CA LYS A 996 37.61 36.07 -2.22
C LYS A 996 39.06 36.50 -1.95
N LYS A 997 39.40 36.81 -0.69
CA LYS A 997 40.68 37.41 -0.29
C LYS A 997 41.44 36.57 0.73
N ASP A 998 40.73 35.77 1.53
CA ASP A 998 41.27 34.99 2.64
C ASP A 998 40.97 33.48 2.47
N PRO A 999 42.01 32.63 2.37
CA PRO A 999 41.85 31.18 2.30
C PRO A 999 41.10 30.55 3.48
N GLU A 1000 41.25 31.08 4.70
CA GLU A 1000 40.55 30.53 5.87
C GLU A 1000 39.06 30.88 5.83
N ALA A 1001 38.70 32.11 5.41
CA ALA A 1001 37.31 32.48 5.14
C ALA A 1001 36.69 31.63 4.01
N ASP A 1002 37.43 31.30 2.95
CA ASP A 1002 36.97 30.40 1.88
C ASP A 1002 36.74 28.97 2.39
N LYS A 1003 37.66 28.44 3.21
CA LYS A 1003 37.51 27.14 3.87
C LYS A 1003 36.28 27.11 4.79
N LYS A 1004 36.08 28.18 5.58
CA LYS A 1004 34.90 28.34 6.45
C LYS A 1004 33.60 28.40 5.65
N LEU A 1005 33.56 29.17 4.58
CA LEU A 1005 32.39 29.24 3.67
C LEU A 1005 32.06 27.88 3.07
N LYS A 1006 33.07 27.13 2.60
CA LYS A 1006 32.88 25.78 2.06
C LYS A 1006 32.37 24.81 3.15
N SER A 1007 32.86 24.91 4.38
CA SER A 1007 32.36 24.12 5.51
C SER A 1007 30.88 24.41 5.79
N ILE A 1008 30.51 25.71 5.85
CA ILE A 1008 29.12 26.15 6.04
C ILE A 1008 28.23 25.68 4.88
N ASN A 1009 28.66 25.82 3.63
CA ASN A 1009 27.92 25.35 2.45
C ASN A 1009 27.68 23.83 2.49
N ASN A 1010 28.70 23.06 2.87
CA ASN A 1010 28.57 21.63 3.04
C ASN A 1010 27.57 21.29 4.15
N LYS A 1011 27.60 21.99 5.29
CA LYS A 1011 26.66 21.73 6.38
C LYS A 1011 25.23 22.10 5.98
N LEU A 1012 25.02 23.26 5.34
CA LEU A 1012 23.70 23.72 4.87
C LEU A 1012 23.03 22.69 3.94
N CYS A 1013 23.77 22.11 2.99
CA CYS A 1013 23.25 21.18 2.00
C CYS A 1013 23.18 19.70 2.47
N GLY A 1014 23.74 19.39 3.63
CA GLY A 1014 23.77 18.05 4.21
C GLY A 1014 22.52 17.72 5.02
N GLY A 1015 22.65 16.80 5.99
CA GLY A 1015 21.56 16.41 6.88
C GLY A 1015 21.00 17.59 7.70
N LYS A 1016 19.79 17.41 8.22
CA LYS A 1016 19.14 18.37 9.12
C LYS A 1016 20.04 18.67 10.33
N MET A 1017 20.33 19.94 10.57
CA MET A 1017 21.13 20.36 11.73
C MET A 1017 20.34 20.22 13.02
N THR A 1018 21.02 19.86 14.11
CA THR A 1018 20.48 20.02 15.46
C THR A 1018 20.36 21.51 15.80
N ALA A 1019 19.51 21.86 16.75
CA ALA A 1019 19.39 23.25 17.22
C ALA A 1019 20.74 23.84 17.68
N ILE A 1020 21.62 23.03 18.26
CA ILE A 1020 22.98 23.46 18.66
C ILE A 1020 23.83 23.81 17.44
N GLU A 1021 23.85 22.94 16.42
CA GLU A 1021 24.61 23.17 15.18
C GLU A 1021 24.07 24.38 14.41
N LEU A 1022 22.74 24.54 14.38
CA LEU A 1022 22.09 25.67 13.70
C LEU A 1022 22.36 27.00 14.42
N ALA A 1023 22.31 27.02 15.76
CA ALA A 1023 22.69 28.19 16.55
C ALA A 1023 24.17 28.54 16.37
N ALA A 1024 25.05 27.53 16.34
CA ALA A 1024 26.48 27.71 16.08
C ALA A 1024 26.74 28.29 14.68
N LEU A 1025 26.04 27.78 13.65
CA LEU A 1025 26.11 28.31 12.29
C LEU A 1025 25.68 29.77 12.24
N MET A 1026 24.51 30.11 12.81
CA MET A 1026 24.01 31.48 12.83
C MET A 1026 24.97 32.43 13.57
N THR A 1027 25.50 31.99 14.71
CA THR A 1027 26.51 32.75 15.47
C THR A 1027 27.79 32.95 14.66
N SER A 1028 28.24 31.93 13.94
CA SER A 1028 29.44 32.01 13.09
C SER A 1028 29.31 32.99 11.91
N LEU A 1029 28.07 33.34 11.54
CA LEU A 1029 27.70 34.34 10.55
C LEU A 1029 27.42 35.73 11.18
N GLY A 1030 27.70 35.92 12.46
CA GLY A 1030 27.56 37.22 13.14
C GLY A 1030 26.19 37.48 13.75
N MET A 1031 25.32 36.48 13.89
CA MET A 1031 24.10 36.60 14.67
C MET A 1031 24.42 36.59 16.17
N GLU A 1032 23.78 37.47 16.94
CA GLU A 1032 23.90 37.48 18.40
C GLU A 1032 23.51 36.12 18.98
N LYS A 1033 24.37 35.56 19.85
CA LYS A 1033 24.22 34.19 20.38
C LYS A 1033 22.83 33.95 20.98
N LYS A 1034 22.28 34.93 21.69
CA LYS A 1034 20.94 34.84 22.29
C LYS A 1034 19.83 34.72 21.24
N ASP A 1035 19.95 35.46 20.14
CA ASP A 1035 18.99 35.40 19.04
C ASP A 1035 19.13 34.11 18.24
N ALA A 1036 20.38 33.68 17.98
CA ALA A 1036 20.67 32.42 17.30
C ALA A 1036 20.11 31.21 18.07
N ILE A 1037 20.28 31.18 19.39
CA ILE A 1037 19.70 30.15 20.26
C ILE A 1037 18.18 30.15 20.14
N LYS A 1038 17.55 31.32 20.33
CA LYS A 1038 16.09 31.45 20.28
C LYS A 1038 15.50 30.99 18.95
N LEU A 1039 16.15 31.37 17.83
CA LEU A 1039 15.70 30.99 16.49
C LEU A 1039 15.91 29.50 16.19
N ALA A 1040 17.02 28.92 16.68
CA ALA A 1040 17.28 27.49 16.53
C ALA A 1040 16.34 26.63 17.40
N GLU A 1041 15.96 27.12 18.58
CA GLU A 1041 14.95 26.50 19.47
C GLU A 1041 13.55 26.53 18.85
N ALA A 1042 13.18 27.63 18.18
CA ALA A 1042 11.91 27.70 17.47
C ALA A 1042 11.80 26.61 16.40
N GLY A 1043 12.90 26.34 15.67
CA GLY A 1043 12.97 25.33 14.61
C GLY A 1043 13.24 23.89 15.06
N ARG A 1044 13.17 23.59 16.37
CA ARG A 1044 13.60 22.31 16.97
C ARG A 1044 12.93 21.11 16.29
N SER A 1045 13.75 20.24 15.72
CA SER A 1045 13.28 19.01 15.06
C SER A 1045 12.81 17.95 16.07
N VAL A 1046 12.03 16.97 15.62
CA VAL A 1046 11.63 15.79 16.43
C VAL A 1046 12.84 14.98 16.94
N LYS A 1047 14.04 15.14 16.35
CA LYS A 1047 15.29 14.56 16.88
C LYS A 1047 15.79 15.29 18.13
N ASP A 1048 15.65 16.61 18.18
CA ASP A 1048 16.08 17.41 19.32
C ASP A 1048 15.09 17.33 20.49
N ALA A 1049 13.80 17.07 20.24
CA ALA A 1049 12.78 16.83 21.29
C ALA A 1049 13.05 15.55 22.12
N ARG A 1050 13.94 14.67 21.63
CA ARG A 1050 14.43 13.48 22.33
C ARG A 1050 15.76 13.72 23.07
N TYR A 1051 16.31 14.94 23.00
CA TYR A 1051 17.49 15.35 23.76
C TYR A 1051 17.04 15.83 25.16
N PRO A 1052 17.54 15.22 26.26
CA PRO A 1052 17.14 15.61 27.61
C PRO A 1052 17.29 17.12 27.84
N GLU A 1053 16.22 17.78 28.27
CA GLU A 1053 16.12 19.24 28.36
C GLU A 1053 17.23 19.87 29.23
N ASP A 1054 17.66 19.18 30.28
CA ASP A 1054 18.74 19.62 31.16
C ASP A 1054 20.10 19.58 30.45
N GLN A 1055 20.38 18.51 29.70
CA GLN A 1055 21.60 18.36 28.91
C GLN A 1055 21.61 19.35 27.74
N TYR A 1056 20.45 19.59 27.11
CA TYR A 1056 20.29 20.60 26.07
C TYR A 1056 20.69 21.98 26.57
N ARG A 1057 20.13 22.39 27.73
CA ARG A 1057 20.44 23.67 28.36
C ARG A 1057 21.91 23.77 28.79
N GLU A 1058 22.52 22.67 29.22
CA GLU A 1058 23.93 22.64 29.58
C GLU A 1058 24.87 22.76 28.37
N ASP A 1059 24.57 22.04 27.27
CA ASP A 1059 25.38 22.10 26.05
C ASP A 1059 25.20 23.41 25.28
N MET A 1060 24.00 24.01 25.34
CA MET A 1060 23.73 25.37 24.83
C MET A 1060 24.52 26.45 25.60
N LYS A 1061 24.70 26.27 26.92
CA LYS A 1061 25.60 27.13 27.72
C LYS A 1061 27.07 26.96 27.30
N LYS A 1062 27.48 25.74 26.92
CA LYS A 1062 28.85 25.39 26.51
C LYS A 1062 29.26 25.81 25.09
N ILE A 1063 28.35 26.37 24.26
CA ILE A 1063 28.69 27.00 22.98
C ILE A 1063 29.59 28.22 23.25
N THR A 1064 30.86 27.97 23.49
CA THR A 1064 31.91 28.98 23.77
C THR A 1064 32.82 29.17 22.55
N ASP A 1065 32.82 28.19 21.64
CA ASP A 1065 33.57 28.17 20.39
C ASP A 1065 32.68 27.53 19.29
N PRO A 1066 31.87 28.33 18.58
CA PRO A 1066 30.96 27.85 17.54
C PRO A 1066 31.67 27.07 16.43
N GLU A 1067 32.94 27.37 16.17
CA GLU A 1067 33.72 26.76 15.08
C GLU A 1067 34.06 25.30 15.40
N LYS A 1068 34.41 24.98 16.65
CA LYS A 1068 34.65 23.59 17.08
C LYS A 1068 33.39 22.72 17.09
N VAL A 1069 32.21 23.30 17.19
CA VAL A 1069 30.94 22.56 17.14
C VAL A 1069 30.58 22.19 15.70
N ILE A 1070 30.85 23.09 14.76
CA ILE A 1070 30.65 22.87 13.32
C ILE A 1070 31.61 21.79 12.78
N ASP A 1071 32.82 21.68 13.33
CA ASP A 1071 33.87 20.75 12.88
C ASP A 1071 33.91 19.37 13.59
N ARG A 1072 32.97 19.05 14.51
CA ARG A 1072 32.98 17.72 15.17
C ARG A 1072 32.59 16.59 14.20
N PRO A 1073 33.44 15.58 13.99
CA PRO A 1073 33.10 14.45 13.12
C PRO A 1073 32.03 13.56 13.75
N TYR A 1074 31.10 13.09 12.91
CA TYR A 1074 30.07 12.12 13.21
C TYR A 1074 30.69 10.77 13.66
N ASP A 1075 30.35 10.26 14.86
CA ASP A 1075 30.92 9.01 15.42
C ASP A 1075 30.31 7.76 14.73
N LYS A 1076 30.86 7.45 13.55
CA LYS A 1076 30.46 6.35 12.66
C LYS A 1076 30.32 5.00 13.40
N LYS A 1077 31.24 4.69 14.32
CA LYS A 1077 31.29 3.40 15.05
C LYS A 1077 30.09 3.15 15.96
N LYS A 1078 29.44 4.19 16.47
CA LYS A 1078 28.22 4.03 17.29
C LYS A 1078 26.99 3.80 16.42
N THR A 1079 26.99 4.36 15.21
CA THR A 1079 25.91 4.19 14.22
C THR A 1079 25.95 2.81 13.60
N ASP A 1080 27.15 2.29 13.31
CA ASP A 1080 27.34 0.96 12.73
C ASP A 1080 26.76 -0.14 13.64
N ARG A 1081 26.91 -0.03 14.97
CA ARG A 1081 26.32 -0.98 15.93
C ARG A 1081 24.79 -0.95 15.95
N MET A 1082 24.19 0.22 15.82
CA MET A 1082 22.72 0.35 15.77
C MET A 1082 22.18 -0.14 14.42
N LYS A 1083 22.92 0.08 13.32
CA LYS A 1083 22.61 -0.45 11.99
C LYS A 1083 22.66 -1.98 11.98
N GLU A 1084 23.66 -2.56 12.64
CA GLU A 1084 23.76 -4.02 12.84
C GLU A 1084 22.54 -4.58 13.59
N LEU A 1085 22.14 -3.97 14.71
CA LEU A 1085 20.95 -4.43 15.46
C LEU A 1085 19.64 -4.27 14.71
N LYS A 1086 19.46 -3.17 13.96
CA LYS A 1086 18.31 -2.97 13.08
C LYS A 1086 18.26 -4.03 11.97
N GLY A 1087 19.42 -4.44 11.46
CA GLY A 1087 19.55 -5.56 10.51
C GLY A 1087 19.19 -6.93 11.11
N MET A 1088 19.16 -7.07 12.44
CA MET A 1088 18.79 -8.30 13.12
C MET A 1088 17.27 -8.47 13.33
N SER A 1089 16.41 -7.48 13.00
CA SER A 1089 15.00 -7.51 13.40
C SER A 1089 14.23 -8.71 12.85
N SER A 1090 14.48 -9.11 11.60
CA SER A 1090 13.84 -10.27 10.97
C SER A 1090 14.16 -11.58 11.68
N TYR A 1091 15.38 -11.70 12.21
CA TYR A 1091 15.83 -12.87 12.97
C TYR A 1091 15.20 -12.89 14.37
N VAL A 1092 15.14 -11.74 15.04
CA VAL A 1092 14.46 -11.60 16.33
C VAL A 1092 12.96 -11.91 16.21
N ASP A 1093 12.32 -11.51 15.12
CA ASP A 1093 10.93 -11.86 14.83
C ASP A 1093 10.74 -13.35 14.53
N SER A 1094 11.71 -13.98 13.83
CA SER A 1094 11.76 -15.44 13.62
C SER A 1094 11.80 -16.18 14.97
N MET A 1095 12.70 -15.76 15.87
CA MET A 1095 12.79 -16.32 17.21
C MET A 1095 11.50 -16.17 18.00
N ARG A 1096 10.84 -15.00 17.98
CA ARG A 1096 9.56 -14.80 18.67
C ARG A 1096 8.50 -15.79 18.18
N ARG A 1097 8.47 -16.07 16.87
CA ARG A 1097 7.57 -17.08 16.30
C ARG A 1097 7.92 -18.48 16.79
N GLN A 1098 9.18 -18.89 16.73
CA GLN A 1098 9.61 -20.21 17.19
C GLN A 1098 9.40 -20.41 18.70
N TRP A 1099 9.68 -19.37 19.48
CA TRP A 1099 9.40 -19.34 20.91
C TRP A 1099 7.91 -19.51 21.21
N ASN A 1100 7.02 -18.78 20.51
CA ASN A 1100 5.59 -18.89 20.70
C ASN A 1100 5.05 -20.28 20.32
N VAL A 1101 5.61 -20.91 19.28
CA VAL A 1101 5.30 -22.30 18.92
C VAL A 1101 5.66 -23.24 20.08
N MET A 1102 6.86 -23.13 20.63
CA MET A 1102 7.30 -23.98 21.74
C MET A 1102 6.53 -23.71 23.04
N ALA A 1103 6.31 -22.45 23.39
CA ALA A 1103 5.53 -22.05 24.56
C ALA A 1103 4.06 -22.49 24.48
N SER A 1104 3.52 -22.65 23.27
CA SER A 1104 2.17 -23.20 23.08
C SER A 1104 2.08 -24.70 23.38
N HIS A 1105 3.21 -25.41 23.38
CA HIS A 1105 3.28 -26.84 23.67
C HIS A 1105 3.56 -27.15 25.15
N THR A 1106 3.97 -26.17 25.97
CA THR A 1106 4.31 -26.37 27.40
C THR A 1106 3.12 -26.32 28.36
N LEU A 1107 1.88 -26.36 27.87
CA LEU A 1107 0.67 -26.49 28.71
C LEU A 1107 0.46 -27.90 29.29
N PHE A 1108 1.41 -28.83 29.10
CA PHE A 1108 1.41 -30.16 29.70
C PHE A 1108 2.55 -30.30 30.72
N ASP A 1109 2.23 -30.70 31.96
CA ASP A 1109 3.16 -30.75 33.11
C ASP A 1109 4.45 -31.56 32.92
N ALA A 1110 4.51 -32.43 31.90
CA ALA A 1110 5.69 -33.26 31.60
C ALA A 1110 6.87 -32.52 30.93
N TRP A 1111 6.77 -31.20 30.74
CA TRP A 1111 7.67 -30.42 29.88
C TRP A 1111 8.48 -29.34 30.61
N ASN A 1112 8.19 -29.09 31.89
CA ASN A 1112 8.96 -28.19 32.75
C ASN A 1112 10.20 -28.91 33.29
N THR A 1113 11.25 -28.99 32.47
CA THR A 1113 12.59 -29.29 32.99
C THR A 1113 13.27 -28.00 33.44
N ASP A 1114 14.21 -28.11 34.38
CA ASP A 1114 14.98 -26.95 34.86
C ASP A 1114 15.69 -26.24 33.69
N GLU A 1115 16.10 -27.01 32.67
CA GLU A 1115 16.79 -26.48 31.50
C GLU A 1115 15.86 -25.75 30.53
N PHE A 1116 14.58 -26.13 30.44
CA PHE A 1116 13.58 -25.32 29.71
C PHE A 1116 13.40 -23.96 30.38
N SER A 1117 13.30 -23.97 31.71
CA SER A 1117 13.09 -22.76 32.52
C SER A 1117 14.28 -21.81 32.41
N GLU A 1118 15.50 -22.32 32.43
CA GLU A 1118 16.71 -21.50 32.22
C GLU A 1118 16.81 -20.96 30.78
N MET A 1119 16.43 -21.74 29.77
CA MET A 1119 16.35 -21.25 28.39
C MET A 1119 15.28 -20.17 28.22
N GLU A 1120 14.09 -20.36 28.78
CA GLU A 1120 13.00 -19.38 28.76
C GLU A 1120 13.44 -18.05 29.37
N LYS A 1121 14.12 -18.12 30.51
CA LYS A 1121 14.63 -16.96 31.23
C LYS A 1121 15.70 -16.22 30.44
N ALA A 1122 16.64 -16.93 29.81
CA ALA A 1122 17.67 -16.34 28.96
C ALA A 1122 17.06 -15.66 27.72
N MET A 1123 16.11 -16.33 27.06
CA MET A 1123 15.37 -15.82 25.89
C MET A 1123 14.59 -14.54 26.22
N LYS A 1124 13.78 -14.55 27.30
CA LYS A 1124 13.03 -13.38 27.74
C LYS A 1124 13.95 -12.20 28.10
N SER A 1125 15.11 -12.48 28.68
CA SER A 1125 16.10 -11.46 29.04
C SER A 1125 16.72 -10.81 27.80
N TYR A 1126 17.10 -11.60 26.79
CA TYR A 1126 17.60 -11.08 25.51
C TYR A 1126 16.55 -10.25 24.78
N LEU A 1127 15.32 -10.77 24.61
CA LEU A 1127 14.24 -10.07 23.90
C LEU A 1127 13.89 -8.74 24.58
N LYS A 1128 13.82 -8.72 25.91
CA LYS A 1128 13.57 -7.50 26.67
C LYS A 1128 14.69 -6.47 26.51
N ALA A 1129 15.95 -6.90 26.53
CA ALA A 1129 17.08 -6.02 26.31
C ALA A 1129 17.13 -5.46 24.88
N TYR A 1130 16.81 -6.30 23.88
CA TYR A 1130 16.71 -5.89 22.49
C TYR A 1130 15.60 -4.84 22.29
N ASP A 1131 14.40 -5.10 22.82
CA ASP A 1131 13.26 -4.17 22.73
C ASP A 1131 13.56 -2.85 23.43
N ASN A 1132 14.19 -2.89 24.61
CA ASN A 1132 14.63 -1.69 25.30
C ASN A 1132 15.60 -0.88 24.41
N ILE A 1133 16.59 -1.52 23.80
CA ILE A 1133 17.57 -0.85 22.93
C ILE A 1133 16.91 -0.26 21.68
N MET A 1134 15.99 -0.99 21.05
CA MET A 1134 15.23 -0.51 19.90
C MET A 1134 14.29 0.64 20.26
N ALA A 1135 13.82 0.70 21.52
CA ALA A 1135 13.04 1.79 22.08
C ALA A 1135 13.89 2.99 22.55
N GLY A 1136 15.21 2.98 22.33
CA GLY A 1136 16.10 4.06 22.78
C GLY A 1136 16.45 4.01 24.28
N LYS A 1137 16.43 2.83 24.89
CA LYS A 1137 16.79 2.58 26.29
C LYS A 1137 17.99 1.64 26.40
N THR A 1138 18.71 1.70 27.52
CA THR A 1138 19.75 0.74 27.89
C THR A 1138 19.13 -0.66 27.98
N ALA A 1139 19.95 -1.72 27.92
CA ALA A 1139 19.49 -3.10 28.01
C ALA A 1139 18.59 -3.36 29.25
N ASN A 1140 18.83 -2.61 30.35
CA ASN A 1140 18.10 -2.71 31.61
C ASN A 1140 16.88 -1.76 31.70
N GLY A 1141 16.53 -1.06 30.62
CA GLY A 1141 15.32 -0.22 30.54
C GLY A 1141 15.46 1.21 31.06
N LYS A 1142 16.68 1.67 31.39
CA LYS A 1142 16.94 3.10 31.66
C LYS A 1142 17.11 3.85 30.34
N GLU A 1143 16.62 5.09 30.23
CA GLU A 1143 16.80 5.91 29.01
C GLU A 1143 18.28 5.98 28.57
N LEU A 1144 18.55 5.75 27.27
CA LEU A 1144 19.89 5.93 26.72
C LEU A 1144 20.20 7.43 26.63
N LEU A 1145 21.26 7.87 27.29
CA LEU A 1145 21.74 9.27 27.28
C LEU A 1145 22.37 9.71 25.94
N ALA A 1146 22.29 8.89 24.87
CA ALA A 1146 22.90 9.14 23.57
C ALA A 1146 21.86 9.05 22.45
N ASN A 1147 22.15 9.71 21.30
CA ASN A 1147 21.32 9.69 20.09
C ASN A 1147 20.76 8.27 19.81
N PRO A 1148 19.45 8.09 19.58
CA PRO A 1148 18.85 6.77 19.33
C PRO A 1148 19.39 6.05 18.08
N ASP A 1149 20.11 6.75 17.20
CA ASP A 1149 20.86 6.13 16.10
C ASP A 1149 22.27 5.65 16.50
N GLN A 1150 22.65 5.77 17.77
CA GLN A 1150 23.98 5.47 18.29
C GLN A 1150 23.92 4.54 19.50
N LEU A 1151 24.53 3.36 19.40
CA LEU A 1151 24.59 2.41 20.51
C LEU A 1151 25.95 2.49 21.25
N PRO A 1152 25.97 2.83 22.55
CA PRO A 1152 27.18 2.76 23.36
C PRO A 1152 27.80 1.36 23.33
N LYS A 1153 29.14 1.30 23.33
CA LYS A 1153 29.89 0.04 23.27
C LYS A 1153 29.48 -0.93 24.38
N GLU A 1154 29.24 -0.40 25.57
CA GLU A 1154 28.90 -1.20 26.75
C GLU A 1154 27.47 -1.77 26.68
N GLU A 1155 26.51 -1.06 26.07
CA GLU A 1155 25.15 -1.59 25.88
C GLU A 1155 25.12 -2.66 24.78
N TYR A 1156 25.90 -2.48 23.71
CA TYR A 1156 26.09 -3.51 22.69
C TYR A 1156 26.74 -4.78 23.26
N LYS A 1157 27.78 -4.64 24.11
CA LYS A 1157 28.41 -5.78 24.80
C LYS A 1157 27.43 -6.51 25.72
N LYS A 1158 26.59 -5.78 26.48
CA LYS A 1158 25.58 -6.39 27.35
C LYS A 1158 24.58 -7.21 26.55
N LEU A 1159 24.09 -6.66 25.43
CA LEU A 1159 23.17 -7.37 24.55
C LEU A 1159 23.83 -8.62 23.95
N LYS A 1160 25.10 -8.54 23.54
CA LYS A 1160 25.86 -9.71 23.05
C LYS A 1160 26.09 -10.78 24.12
N ALA A 1161 26.34 -10.40 25.37
CA ALA A 1161 26.43 -11.36 26.46
C ALA A 1161 25.11 -12.10 26.71
N LEU A 1162 23.96 -11.40 26.63
CA LEU A 1162 22.64 -12.02 26.72
C LEU A 1162 22.33 -12.93 25.52
N GLU A 1163 22.80 -12.58 24.33
CA GLU A 1163 22.71 -13.41 23.13
C GLU A 1163 23.47 -14.73 23.33
N GLU A 1164 24.69 -14.67 23.86
CA GLU A 1164 25.52 -15.85 24.16
C GLU A 1164 24.87 -16.75 25.23
N GLU A 1165 24.32 -16.17 26.30
CA GLU A 1165 23.63 -16.90 27.37
C GLU A 1165 22.39 -17.63 26.84
N MET A 1166 21.60 -16.95 26.01
CA MET A 1166 20.44 -17.54 25.33
C MET A 1166 20.83 -18.71 24.41
N VAL A 1167 21.85 -18.53 23.57
CA VAL A 1167 22.32 -19.58 22.65
C VAL A 1167 22.86 -20.78 23.44
N PHE A 1168 23.56 -20.54 24.55
CA PHE A 1168 24.05 -21.59 25.42
C PHE A 1168 22.91 -22.40 26.05
N ALA A 1169 21.92 -21.74 26.64
CA ALA A 1169 20.78 -22.40 27.27
C ALA A 1169 19.93 -23.20 26.24
N ALA A 1170 19.75 -22.65 25.03
CA ALA A 1170 19.06 -23.35 23.95
C ALA A 1170 19.80 -24.62 23.50
N LYS A 1171 21.14 -24.57 23.40
CA LYS A 1171 21.96 -25.75 23.08
C LYS A 1171 21.89 -26.82 24.17
N ASP A 1172 21.90 -26.43 25.44
CA ASP A 1172 21.88 -27.38 26.55
C ASP A 1172 20.55 -28.15 26.61
N TYR A 1173 19.43 -27.41 26.48
CA TYR A 1173 18.11 -28.04 26.38
C TYR A 1173 17.98 -28.94 25.14
N HIS A 1174 18.45 -28.48 23.97
CA HIS A 1174 18.42 -29.29 22.74
C HIS A 1174 19.18 -30.61 22.91
N ASN A 1175 20.36 -30.59 23.53
CA ASN A 1175 21.17 -31.77 23.78
C ASN A 1175 20.47 -32.78 24.69
N ILE A 1176 19.81 -32.30 25.75
CA ILE A 1176 19.05 -33.15 26.68
C ILE A 1176 17.88 -33.81 25.93
N LYS A 1177 17.14 -33.06 25.11
CA LYS A 1177 16.05 -33.63 24.30
C LYS A 1177 16.55 -34.65 23.26
N MET A 1178 17.76 -34.49 22.77
CA MET A 1178 18.39 -35.46 21.86
C MET A 1178 18.87 -36.75 22.55
N GLN A 1179 19.14 -36.72 23.86
CA GLN A 1179 19.51 -37.91 24.65
C GLN A 1179 18.32 -38.82 24.99
N TYR A 1180 17.09 -38.30 25.02
CA TYR A 1180 15.86 -39.10 25.19
C TYR A 1180 15.51 -39.99 23.98
N LYS A 1181 16.37 -40.04 22.95
CA LYS A 1181 16.16 -40.73 21.66
C LYS A 1181 16.46 -42.24 21.69
N GLU A 1182 16.87 -42.81 22.83
CA GLU A 1182 17.28 -44.23 22.89
C GLU A 1182 16.29 -45.18 23.60
N GLY A 1183 15.09 -44.72 24.00
CA GLY A 1183 14.06 -45.58 24.61
C GLY A 1183 12.73 -45.58 23.85
N ASP A 1184 12.45 -46.71 23.18
CA ASP A 1184 11.16 -47.14 22.60
C ASP A 1184 10.42 -46.20 21.61
N PHE A 1185 10.80 -46.35 20.33
CA PHE A 1185 10.29 -45.59 19.20
C PHE A 1185 9.04 -46.23 18.59
N ASN A 1186 7.84 -45.69 18.90
CA ASN A 1186 6.69 -45.64 17.97
C ASN A 1186 5.50 -44.76 18.41
N LYS A 1187 5.65 -43.87 19.41
CA LYS A 1187 4.51 -43.05 19.91
C LYS A 1187 4.88 -41.61 20.29
N HIS A 1188 5.58 -40.87 19.44
CA HIS A 1188 5.83 -39.45 19.70
C HIS A 1188 4.88 -38.55 18.91
N SER A 1189 4.25 -37.60 19.62
CA SER A 1189 3.29 -36.65 19.05
C SER A 1189 3.99 -35.66 18.09
N THR A 1190 3.26 -35.16 17.10
CA THR A 1190 3.71 -34.14 16.14
C THR A 1190 4.28 -32.87 16.80
N ALA A 1191 3.93 -32.59 18.06
CA ALA A 1191 4.46 -31.46 18.84
C ALA A 1191 5.97 -31.60 19.15
N GLN A 1192 6.44 -32.80 19.52
CA GLN A 1192 7.86 -33.05 19.85
C GLN A 1192 8.79 -32.91 18.64
N ALA A 1193 8.30 -33.19 17.44
CA ALA A 1193 9.04 -32.94 16.21
C ALA A 1193 9.16 -31.44 15.95
N ARG A 1194 8.04 -30.70 16.06
CA ARG A 1194 7.99 -29.25 15.84
C ARG A 1194 8.87 -28.47 16.82
N ASP A 1195 8.95 -28.88 18.09
CA ASP A 1195 9.83 -28.23 19.07
C ASP A 1195 11.31 -28.43 18.74
N ARG A 1196 11.69 -29.61 18.24
CA ARG A 1196 13.07 -29.85 17.79
C ARG A 1196 13.41 -29.02 16.57
N ASP A 1197 12.50 -28.92 15.60
CA ASP A 1197 12.71 -28.11 14.40
C ASP A 1197 12.81 -26.62 14.76
N ALA A 1198 11.92 -26.12 15.62
CA ALA A 1198 11.96 -24.76 16.15
C ALA A 1198 13.30 -24.45 16.83
N MET A 1199 13.84 -25.40 17.60
CA MET A 1199 15.14 -25.26 18.27
C MET A 1199 16.33 -25.29 17.32
N SER A 1200 16.32 -26.20 16.35
CA SER A 1200 17.37 -26.26 15.34
C SER A 1200 17.40 -24.97 14.52
N ILE A 1201 16.24 -24.40 14.19
CA ILE A 1201 16.13 -23.10 13.53
C ILE A 1201 16.75 -22.00 14.40
N MET A 1202 16.34 -21.86 15.67
CA MET A 1202 16.89 -20.85 16.57
C MET A 1202 18.41 -20.94 16.77
N ILE A 1203 18.94 -22.15 16.93
CA ILE A 1203 20.40 -22.36 17.10
C ILE A 1203 21.15 -22.02 15.80
N SER A 1204 20.60 -22.39 14.64
CA SER A 1204 21.21 -22.13 13.32
C SER A 1204 21.26 -20.64 12.98
N GLU A 1205 20.21 -19.88 13.34
CA GLU A 1205 20.13 -18.45 13.07
C GLU A 1205 21.16 -17.64 13.89
N PHE A 1206 21.56 -18.09 15.08
CA PHE A 1206 22.43 -17.33 16.01
C PHE A 1206 23.86 -17.85 16.21
N SER A 1207 24.17 -19.07 15.79
CA SER A 1207 25.55 -19.59 15.88
C SER A 1207 26.47 -18.95 14.84
N VAL A 1208 27.39 -18.09 15.29
CA VAL A 1208 28.41 -17.44 14.44
C VAL A 1208 29.30 -18.46 13.71
N GLU A 1209 29.57 -19.62 14.32
CA GLU A 1209 30.31 -20.73 13.69
C GLU A 1209 29.51 -21.45 12.60
N ALA A 1210 28.18 -21.62 12.80
CA ALA A 1210 27.35 -22.31 11.81
C ALA A 1210 27.25 -21.51 10.50
N ARG A 1211 27.23 -20.17 10.59
CA ARG A 1211 27.18 -19.28 9.42
C ARG A 1211 28.41 -19.36 8.50
N LYS A 1212 29.57 -19.82 9.00
CA LYS A 1212 30.80 -19.92 8.21
C LYS A 1212 30.95 -21.24 7.45
N ASN A 1213 30.21 -22.27 7.82
CA ASN A 1213 30.46 -23.65 7.37
C ASN A 1213 29.28 -24.31 6.64
N ILE A 1214 28.26 -23.56 6.18
CA ILE A 1214 27.14 -24.11 5.40
C ILE A 1214 27.52 -24.06 3.90
N PRO A 1215 27.70 -25.20 3.20
CA PRO A 1215 27.77 -25.22 1.74
C PRO A 1215 26.39 -24.83 1.17
N GLY A 1216 26.38 -24.06 0.08
CA GLY A 1216 25.19 -23.41 -0.48
C GLY A 1216 24.10 -24.33 -1.07
N ASP A 1217 24.19 -25.64 -0.84
CA ASP A 1217 23.54 -26.65 -1.68
C ASP A 1217 22.58 -27.56 -0.89
N LEU A 1218 22.40 -27.34 0.43
CA LEU A 1218 21.55 -28.18 1.27
C LEU A 1218 20.26 -27.46 1.66
N GLU A 1219 19.12 -27.99 1.21
CA GLU A 1219 17.77 -27.45 1.48
C GLU A 1219 17.28 -27.68 2.94
N ASN A 1220 18.02 -28.46 3.75
CA ASN A 1220 17.63 -28.80 5.13
C ASN A 1220 18.69 -28.41 6.19
N PRO A 1221 18.46 -27.37 7.01
CA PRO A 1221 19.36 -26.93 8.08
C PRO A 1221 19.65 -27.97 9.17
N ALA A 1222 18.75 -28.93 9.41
CA ALA A 1222 18.90 -29.96 10.44
C ALA A 1222 19.88 -31.08 10.02
N GLU A 1223 20.00 -31.35 8.71
CA GLU A 1223 20.98 -32.31 8.18
C GLU A 1223 22.38 -31.71 8.14
N ALA A 1224 22.50 -30.43 7.77
CA ALA A 1224 23.78 -29.71 7.77
C ALA A 1224 24.43 -29.66 9.16
N LEU A 1225 23.63 -29.47 10.22
CA LEU A 1225 24.12 -29.45 11.61
C LEU A 1225 24.59 -30.83 12.10
N ASN A 1226 23.91 -31.91 11.69
CA ASN A 1226 24.30 -33.27 12.07
C ASN A 1226 25.61 -33.72 11.40
N GLN A 1227 25.88 -33.25 10.18
CA GLN A 1227 27.12 -33.54 9.45
C GLN A 1227 28.31 -32.71 9.94
N ALA A 1228 28.08 -31.50 10.47
CA ALA A 1228 29.15 -30.61 10.92
C ALA A 1228 29.84 -31.02 12.24
N MET A 1229 29.28 -31.94 13.03
CA MET A 1229 29.84 -32.36 14.32
C MET A 1229 30.62 -33.67 14.20
N ASN A 1230 31.95 -33.59 14.03
CA ASN A 1230 32.79 -34.79 13.87
C ASN A 1230 32.98 -35.55 15.21
N LYS A 1231 33.03 -36.89 15.14
CA LYS A 1231 33.08 -37.81 16.30
C LYS A 1231 34.25 -37.55 17.27
N SER A 1232 35.36 -36.97 16.80
CA SER A 1232 36.52 -36.64 17.64
C SER A 1232 36.28 -35.46 18.58
N GLU A 1233 35.48 -34.47 18.16
CA GLU A 1233 35.17 -33.29 18.99
C GLU A 1233 34.19 -33.65 20.12
N ARG A 1234 33.24 -34.56 19.85
CA ARG A 1234 32.34 -35.11 20.88
C ARG A 1234 33.13 -35.78 22.01
N ASN A 1235 34.13 -36.61 21.67
CA ASN A 1235 34.94 -37.31 22.65
C ASN A 1235 35.86 -36.37 23.46
N ALA A 1236 36.34 -35.29 22.86
CA ALA A 1236 37.18 -34.30 23.55
C ALA A 1236 36.37 -33.47 24.56
N ILE A 1237 35.17 -33.02 24.16
CA ILE A 1237 34.25 -32.25 25.01
C ILE A 1237 33.75 -33.11 26.18
N GLU A 1238 33.43 -34.38 25.93
CA GLU A 1238 32.97 -35.31 26.96
C GLU A 1238 34.05 -35.62 28.01
N LYS A 1239 35.31 -35.75 27.58
CA LYS A 1239 36.45 -35.93 28.49
C LYS A 1239 36.67 -34.70 29.39
N GLN A 1240 36.47 -33.50 28.85
CA GLN A 1240 36.61 -32.23 29.57
C GLN A 1240 35.45 -32.01 30.56
N LYS A 1241 34.20 -32.31 30.15
CA LYS A 1241 33.02 -32.29 31.03
C LYS A 1241 33.15 -33.28 32.19
N ASN A 1242 33.66 -34.48 31.95
CA ASN A 1242 33.87 -35.49 33.01
C ASN A 1242 34.97 -35.08 34.01
N GLN A 1243 36.01 -34.37 33.57
CA GLN A 1243 37.01 -33.81 34.48
C GLN A 1243 36.45 -32.67 35.34
N GLU A 1244 35.63 -31.79 34.76
CA GLU A 1244 35.05 -30.67 35.49
C GLU A 1244 33.93 -31.11 36.45
N ALA A 1245 33.12 -32.11 36.07
CA ALA A 1245 32.12 -32.72 36.95
C ALA A 1245 32.78 -33.38 38.17
N ARG A 1246 33.90 -34.09 37.98
CA ARG A 1246 34.70 -34.63 39.10
C ARG A 1246 35.23 -33.53 40.01
N ARG A 1247 35.78 -32.45 39.44
CA ARG A 1247 36.29 -31.31 40.23
C ARG A 1247 35.20 -30.66 41.10
N LYS A 1248 33.99 -30.46 40.54
CA LYS A 1248 32.84 -29.88 41.26
C LYS A 1248 32.30 -30.84 42.34
N LEU A 1249 32.32 -32.15 42.07
CA LEU A 1249 31.93 -33.16 43.06
C LEU A 1249 32.91 -33.19 44.23
N ASP A 1250 34.21 -33.18 43.97
CA ASP A 1250 35.26 -33.14 45.01
C ASP A 1250 35.16 -31.87 45.87
N GLU A 1251 34.87 -30.73 45.25
CA GLU A 1251 34.69 -29.45 45.95
C GLU A 1251 33.43 -29.46 46.84
N ARG A 1252 32.33 -30.08 46.36
CA ARG A 1252 31.10 -30.25 47.14
C ARG A 1252 31.30 -31.22 48.31
N VAL A 1253 32.01 -32.33 48.10
CA VAL A 1253 32.36 -33.29 49.17
C VAL A 1253 33.24 -32.62 50.23
N ARG A 1254 34.22 -31.80 49.82
CA ARG A 1254 35.05 -31.03 50.76
C ARG A 1254 34.21 -30.07 51.59
N LYS A 1255 33.30 -29.33 50.97
CA LYS A 1255 32.42 -28.37 51.66
C LYS A 1255 31.47 -29.06 52.65
N LEU A 1256 30.89 -30.20 52.27
CA LEU A 1256 30.05 -30.99 53.16
C LEU A 1256 30.84 -31.59 54.35
N SER A 1257 32.10 -31.97 54.12
CA SER A 1257 33.00 -32.44 55.19
C SER A 1257 33.36 -31.32 56.18
N GLU A 1258 33.61 -30.11 55.68
CA GLU A 1258 33.85 -28.91 56.50
C GLU A 1258 32.59 -28.52 57.30
N GLU A 1259 31.41 -28.56 56.68
CA GLU A 1259 30.11 -28.31 57.34
C GLU A 1259 29.80 -29.37 58.42
N ALA A 1260 30.09 -30.64 58.16
CA ALA A 1260 29.94 -31.73 59.13
C ALA A 1260 30.90 -31.57 60.32
N SER A 1261 32.16 -31.20 60.07
CA SER A 1261 33.14 -30.89 61.13
C SER A 1261 32.72 -29.67 61.97
N GLN A 1262 32.16 -28.63 61.35
CA GLN A 1262 31.64 -27.46 62.07
C GLN A 1262 30.39 -27.80 62.88
N LYS A 1263 29.50 -28.66 62.38
CA LYS A 1263 28.35 -29.19 63.13
C LYS A 1263 28.81 -30.03 64.33
N GLN A 1264 29.79 -30.92 64.18
CA GLN A 1264 30.34 -31.67 65.32
C GLN A 1264 30.94 -30.75 66.38
N LYS A 1265 31.69 -29.71 65.99
CA LYS A 1265 32.23 -28.71 66.93
C LYS A 1265 31.15 -27.88 67.64
N LYS A 1266 30.02 -27.58 66.97
CA LYS A 1266 28.87 -26.89 67.59
C LYS A 1266 28.07 -27.78 68.53
N THR A 1267 28.04 -29.10 68.27
CA THR A 1267 27.30 -30.07 69.11
C THR A 1267 28.08 -30.43 70.37
N ALA A 1268 29.42 -30.32 70.36
CA ALA A 1268 30.27 -30.56 71.53
C ALA A 1268 30.24 -29.43 72.60
N ASN A 1269 29.66 -28.26 72.30
CA ASN A 1269 29.69 -27.08 73.17
C ASN A 1269 28.32 -26.66 73.74
N ASN A 1270 27.31 -27.54 73.73
CA ASN A 1270 26.00 -27.24 74.32
C ASN A 1270 25.51 -28.38 75.23
N PRO A 1271 25.79 -28.36 76.55
CA PRO A 1271 25.47 -29.46 77.47
C PRO A 1271 23.98 -29.58 77.89
N GLN A 1272 23.03 -28.93 77.21
CA GLN A 1272 21.60 -28.99 77.58
C GLN A 1272 20.66 -29.19 76.39
N ARG A 1273 20.91 -30.22 75.57
CA ARG A 1273 19.86 -30.88 74.79
C ARG A 1273 20.15 -32.34 74.55
#